data_AF-P17452-F1
#
_entry.id   AF-P17452-F1
#
_cell.length_a   1.000
_cell.length_b   1.000
_cell.length_c   1.000
_cell.angle_alpha   90.00
_cell.angle_beta   90.00
_cell.angle_gamma   90.00
#
_symmetry.space_group_name_H-M   'P 1'
#
loop_
_entity.id
_entity.type
_entity.pdbx_description
1 polymer ?
#
loop_
_entity_poly.entity_id
_entity_poly.type
_entity_poly.pdbx_seq_one_letter_code
_entity_poly.pdbx_strand_id
1 'polypeptide(L)'
;MKTKHFFNSDFTVKGKSADEIFRRLCTDHPDKQLNNVKWKEVFINRFGQMMLDTPNPRKIVEKIINEGLEKQGLKNIDPETTYFNIFSSSDSSDGNVFHYNSLSESYRVTDACLMNIFVERYFDDWDLLNSLASNGIYSVGKEGAYYPDHDYGPEYNPVWGPNEQIYHSRVIADILYARSVWDEFKKYFMEYWQKYAQLYTEMLSDTFLAMAIQQYTRQTLTDEGFLMVCNTYYGNKEEVQITLLDIYGYPSTDIICIEQKGLPTPKVILYIPGGTQPFVEFLNTDDLKQWIAWHLKDNKHMVAFRKHFSLKQRQEGETFTGIDKALQYIAEESPEWPANKYILYNPTHLETENLFNIMMKRTEQRMLEDSDVQIRSNSEATRDYALSLLETFISQLSAIDMLVPAVGIPINFALSATALGLSSDIVVNGDSYEKRKYGIGSLVQSALFTGINLIPVISETAEILSSFSRTEEDIPAFFTEEQALAQRFEIVEEELHSISPDDPPREITDENLHKIRLVRLNNENQPLVVLRRLGGNKFIRIEPITFQEIKGSLVSEVINPVTNKTYYVSNAKLLGGSPYSPFRIGLEGVWTPEVLKARASVIGKPIGESYKRILAKLQRIHNSNILDERQGLMHELMELIDLYEESQPSSERLNAFRELRTQLEKALYLPEMEALKKQILQIPNKGSGAARFLLRTAMNEMAGKTSESTADLIRFALQDTVISAPFRGYAGAIPEAIDFPVKYVIEDISVFDKIQTNYWELPAYESWNEGSNSALLPGLLRESQSKGMLSKCRIIENSLYIGHSYEEMFYSISPYSNQVGGPYELYPFTFFSMLQEVQGDLGFEQAFATRNFFNTLVSDRLSLMENTMLLTESFDYTPWDAIYGDINYDEQFAAMSINERIEKCMNTYRGVAFQNSSKSIDFFLNNLTTFIDNGLTEIAISDLPYDIVQQEISQFLQGSNEWKTLDAMLFNLDKGDINGAFRKLLQSAKDNNIKFRAIGHSDNSVPPFNNPYKSLYYKGNIIAEAIEKLDREGQKFVVFADSSLLNSTPGTGRPMPGLVQYLKIPATVVDSDGAWQFLPDVASSRVPIEVTELENWQVLTPPQGKILGLKQFKLTAGFPTEQSRLPLLENSVSEDLREELMQKIDAIKNDVKMNSLVCMEAGSCDSVSPKVAARLKDMGLEAGMGASITWWRREGGMEFSHQMHTTASFKFAGKEFAVDASHLQFVHDQLDTTILILPVDDWALEIAQRNRAINPFVEYVSKTGNMLALFMPPLFTKPRLTRAL
;
A
#
# COMPACT_ATOMS: atom_id res chain seq x y z
N MET A 1 8.98 48.95 8.09
CA MET A 1 8.20 49.44 9.25
C MET A 1 7.83 48.23 10.13
N LYS A 2 7.27 48.44 11.33
CA LYS A 2 6.91 47.34 12.24
C LYS A 2 5.52 46.78 11.91
N THR A 3 5.45 45.50 11.54
CA THR A 3 4.20 44.72 11.56
C THR A 3 4.54 43.24 11.81
N LYS A 4 4.61 42.86 13.10
CA LYS A 4 4.46 41.46 13.51
C LYS A 4 2.98 41.10 13.30
N HIS A 5 2.66 40.15 12.42
CA HIS A 5 1.43 39.38 12.52
C HIS A 5 1.73 37.94 12.10
N PHE A 6 1.80 37.06 13.11
CA PHE A 6 1.80 35.61 12.90
C PHE A 6 0.39 35.14 12.54
N PHE A 7 0.27 33.87 12.15
CA PHE A 7 -0.97 33.12 11.93
C PHE A 7 -2.10 33.52 12.89
N ASN A 8 -2.97 34.44 12.47
CA ASN A 8 -4.09 34.96 13.25
C ASN A 8 -5.34 34.69 12.43
N SER A 9 -5.99 33.56 12.72
CA SER A 9 -7.14 33.04 11.99
C SER A 9 -7.84 32.04 12.90
N ASP A 10 -9.09 32.34 13.23
CA ASP A 10 -9.86 31.71 14.29
C ASP A 10 -10.72 30.58 13.66
N PHE A 11 -10.12 29.67 12.85
CA PHE A 11 -10.89 28.77 11.96
C PHE A 11 -10.69 27.22 11.98
N THR A 12 -11.79 26.48 12.28
CA THR A 12 -11.82 25.04 12.67
C THR A 12 -12.68 24.21 11.73
N VAL A 13 -12.10 23.27 11.01
CA VAL A 13 -12.80 22.35 10.11
C VAL A 13 -13.17 21.08 10.85
N LYS A 14 -14.47 20.84 11.02
CA LYS A 14 -15.02 19.75 11.86
C LYS A 14 -14.38 19.65 13.26
N GLY A 15 -13.98 20.80 13.82
CA GLY A 15 -13.39 20.90 15.17
C GLY A 15 -11.87 20.77 15.24
N LYS A 16 -11.18 20.64 14.09
CA LYS A 16 -9.72 20.71 13.95
C LYS A 16 -9.31 22.10 13.48
N SER A 17 -8.28 22.75 14.05
CA SER A 17 -7.78 24.02 13.49
C SER A 17 -7.17 23.82 12.09
N ALA A 18 -6.90 24.91 11.37
CA ALA A 18 -6.11 24.83 10.13
C ALA A 18 -4.75 24.13 10.30
N ASP A 19 -4.11 24.30 11.47
CA ASP A 19 -2.83 23.68 11.78
C ASP A 19 -2.95 22.22 12.26
N GLU A 20 -4.01 21.84 12.98
CA GLU A 20 -4.31 20.43 13.28
C GLU A 20 -4.66 19.66 11.98
N ILE A 21 -5.27 20.34 11.01
CA ILE A 21 -5.47 19.80 9.66
C ILE A 21 -4.13 19.61 8.96
N PHE A 22 -3.30 20.66 8.89
CA PHE A 22 -1.95 20.60 8.34
C PHE A 22 -1.13 19.45 8.95
N ARG A 23 -1.04 19.40 10.29
CA ARG A 23 -0.35 18.34 11.02
C ARG A 23 -0.91 16.95 10.71
N ARG A 24 -2.23 16.77 10.62
CA ARG A 24 -2.82 15.44 10.31
C ARG A 24 -2.59 15.01 8.88
N LEU A 25 -2.59 15.94 7.93
CA LEU A 25 -2.22 15.66 6.55
C LEU A 25 -0.74 15.25 6.44
N CYS A 26 0.12 15.79 7.30
CA CYS A 26 1.50 15.35 7.47
C CYS A 26 1.68 14.02 8.24
N THR A 27 0.78 13.66 9.16
CA THR A 27 1.04 12.59 10.15
C THR A 27 0.14 11.36 10.06
N ASP A 28 -1.09 11.48 9.54
CA ASP A 28 -1.96 10.33 9.25
C ASP A 28 -1.43 9.53 8.02
N HIS A 29 -0.41 10.05 7.32
CA HIS A 29 0.41 9.36 6.31
C HIS A 29 1.92 9.54 6.62
N PRO A 30 2.62 8.53 7.19
CA PRO A 30 4.05 8.63 7.53
C PRO A 30 4.94 9.07 6.35
N ASP A 31 4.58 8.65 5.14
CA ASP A 31 5.32 8.90 3.91
C ASP A 31 5.03 10.28 3.27
N LYS A 32 3.97 11.00 3.70
CA LYS A 32 3.52 12.29 3.14
C LYS A 32 3.65 13.48 4.12
N GLN A 33 4.67 13.50 4.96
CA GLN A 33 4.98 14.69 5.76
C GLN A 33 5.33 15.88 4.84
N LEU A 34 4.54 16.96 4.83
CA LEU A 34 4.83 18.18 4.02
C LEU A 34 6.13 18.89 4.44
N ASN A 35 6.69 18.54 5.60
CA ASN A 35 8.00 18.99 6.09
C ASN A 35 9.15 18.06 5.66
N ASN A 36 8.88 16.85 5.16
CA ASN A 36 9.90 15.87 4.79
C ASN A 36 10.49 16.18 3.41
N VAL A 37 11.76 16.59 3.41
CA VAL A 37 12.56 16.92 2.22
C VAL A 37 12.49 15.81 1.17
N LYS A 38 12.66 14.55 1.57
CA LYS A 38 12.66 13.39 0.67
C LYS A 38 11.30 13.16 0.02
N TRP A 39 10.20 13.45 0.73
CA TRP A 39 8.86 13.39 0.12
C TRP A 39 8.70 14.45 -0.96
N LYS A 40 9.13 15.71 -0.71
CA LYS A 40 9.08 16.78 -1.71
C LYS A 40 9.90 16.45 -2.96
N GLU A 41 11.13 15.94 -2.79
CA GLU A 41 11.98 15.49 -3.91
C GLU A 41 11.31 14.35 -4.69
N VAL A 42 10.85 13.28 -4.02
CA VAL A 42 10.20 12.13 -4.67
C VAL A 42 8.90 12.53 -5.38
N PHE A 43 8.13 13.47 -4.82
CA PHE A 43 6.92 14.02 -5.44
C PHE A 43 7.26 14.75 -6.76
N ILE A 44 8.24 15.66 -6.72
CA ILE A 44 8.68 16.44 -7.88
C ILE A 44 9.25 15.52 -8.98
N ASN A 45 10.10 14.57 -8.59
CA ASN A 45 10.70 13.59 -9.52
C ASN A 45 9.66 12.68 -10.19
N ARG A 46 8.68 12.18 -9.43
CA ARG A 46 7.55 11.42 -9.98
C ARG A 46 6.73 12.25 -10.98
N PHE A 47 6.48 13.53 -10.67
CA PHE A 47 5.75 14.44 -11.55
C PHE A 47 6.54 14.76 -12.84
N GLY A 48 7.84 15.03 -12.76
CA GLY A 48 8.70 15.23 -13.93
C GLY A 48 8.70 14.03 -14.88
N GLN A 49 8.84 12.82 -14.35
CA GLN A 49 8.75 11.59 -15.16
C GLN A 49 7.36 11.40 -15.79
N MET A 50 6.28 11.73 -15.06
CA MET A 50 4.92 11.71 -15.60
C MET A 50 4.72 12.71 -16.75
N MET A 51 5.41 13.86 -16.74
CA MET A 51 5.43 14.77 -17.89
C MET A 51 6.24 14.19 -19.06
N LEU A 52 7.43 13.62 -18.81
CA LEU A 52 8.29 13.03 -19.86
C LEU A 52 7.62 11.91 -20.65
N ASP A 53 6.85 11.07 -19.96
CA ASP A 53 6.16 9.92 -20.56
C ASP A 53 4.89 10.28 -21.35
N THR A 54 4.48 11.56 -21.37
CA THR A 54 3.24 12.00 -22.05
C THR A 54 3.28 11.67 -23.55
N PRO A 55 2.20 11.11 -24.13
CA PRO A 55 2.14 10.80 -25.56
C PRO A 55 2.49 12.01 -26.43
N ASN A 56 3.51 11.86 -27.28
CA ASN A 56 4.10 12.94 -28.05
C ASN A 56 3.77 12.75 -29.55
N PRO A 57 2.86 13.55 -30.14
CA PRO A 57 2.45 13.39 -31.53
C PRO A 57 3.61 13.43 -32.53
N ARG A 58 4.65 14.23 -32.27
CA ARG A 58 5.83 14.33 -33.14
C ARG A 58 6.57 13.00 -33.23
N LYS A 59 6.90 12.40 -32.08
CA LYS A 59 7.55 11.08 -32.01
C LYS A 59 6.69 9.95 -32.61
N ILE A 60 5.37 10.06 -32.51
CA ILE A 60 4.43 9.10 -33.09
C ILE A 60 4.40 9.20 -34.62
N VAL A 61 4.38 10.41 -35.18
CA VAL A 61 4.46 10.66 -36.62
C VAL A 61 5.83 10.25 -37.17
N GLU A 62 6.92 10.64 -36.51
CA GLU A 62 8.30 10.23 -36.80
C GLU A 62 8.41 8.69 -36.89
N LYS A 63 7.88 7.97 -35.88
CA LYS A 63 7.80 6.51 -35.86
C LYS A 63 7.00 5.96 -37.04
N ILE A 64 5.80 6.47 -37.31
CA ILE A 64 4.93 6.00 -38.40
C ILE A 64 5.64 6.14 -39.76
N ILE A 65 6.33 7.26 -39.98
CA ILE A 65 7.10 7.53 -41.19
C ILE A 65 8.29 6.59 -41.29
N ASN A 66 9.11 6.48 -40.25
CA ASN A 66 10.31 5.63 -40.25
C ASN A 66 9.97 4.14 -40.46
N GLU A 67 8.91 3.63 -39.81
CA GLU A 67 8.40 2.26 -40.01
C GLU A 67 7.81 2.05 -41.42
N GLY A 68 7.29 3.11 -42.06
CA GLY A 68 6.78 3.07 -43.44
C GLY A 68 7.91 3.09 -44.48
N LEU A 69 8.89 3.96 -44.29
CA LEU A 69 10.09 4.09 -45.13
C LEU A 69 10.96 2.83 -45.06
N GLU A 70 11.13 2.23 -43.89
CA GLU A 70 11.82 0.94 -43.73
C GLU A 70 11.17 -0.16 -44.58
N LYS A 71 9.84 -0.27 -44.56
CA LYS A 71 9.10 -1.26 -45.37
C LYS A 71 9.23 -1.03 -46.88
N GLN A 72 9.55 0.19 -47.31
CA GLN A 72 9.81 0.56 -48.70
C GLN A 72 11.30 0.56 -49.07
N GLY A 73 12.21 0.32 -48.11
CA GLY A 73 13.66 0.33 -48.31
C GLY A 73 14.31 1.73 -48.32
N LEU A 74 13.57 2.78 -47.97
CA LEU A 74 13.96 4.20 -48.11
C LEU A 74 14.52 4.78 -46.80
N LYS A 75 15.39 4.03 -46.11
CA LYS A 75 15.99 4.38 -44.82
C LYS A 75 16.92 5.61 -44.82
N ASN A 76 17.11 6.24 -45.98
CA ASN A 76 17.92 7.44 -46.18
C ASN A 76 17.11 8.75 -46.05
N ILE A 77 15.80 8.67 -45.85
CA ILE A 77 14.93 9.83 -45.61
C ILE A 77 14.66 9.90 -44.09
N ASP A 78 15.17 10.94 -43.44
CA ASP A 78 14.89 11.24 -42.03
C ASP A 78 13.86 12.38 -41.95
N PRO A 79 12.65 12.15 -41.38
CA PRO A 79 11.60 13.15 -41.41
C PRO A 79 11.85 14.38 -40.52
N GLU A 80 12.82 14.31 -39.60
CA GLU A 80 13.23 15.42 -38.74
C GLU A 80 14.27 16.33 -39.38
N THR A 81 15.15 15.80 -40.24
CA THR A 81 16.20 16.60 -40.95
C THR A 81 15.88 16.91 -42.40
N THR A 82 14.84 16.31 -42.99
CA THR A 82 14.39 16.60 -44.37
C THR A 82 13.14 17.49 -44.42
N TYR A 83 12.91 18.12 -45.56
CA TYR A 83 11.91 19.17 -45.73
C TYR A 83 10.94 18.87 -46.88
N PHE A 84 9.64 19.02 -46.62
CA PHE A 84 8.62 19.13 -47.66
C PHE A 84 8.55 20.58 -48.12
N ASN A 85 8.95 20.82 -49.37
CA ASN A 85 8.97 22.13 -49.99
C ASN A 85 7.86 22.23 -51.05
N ILE A 86 7.19 23.40 -51.12
CA ILE A 86 6.15 23.73 -52.09
C ILE A 86 6.62 24.92 -52.93
N PHE A 87 6.47 24.83 -54.26
CA PHE A 87 6.96 25.82 -55.21
C PHE A 87 5.84 26.43 -56.08
N SER A 88 5.94 27.73 -56.36
CA SER A 88 5.01 28.46 -57.23
C SER A 88 5.36 28.35 -58.72
N SER A 89 6.57 27.89 -59.04
CA SER A 89 7.04 27.65 -60.39
C SER A 89 8.25 26.71 -60.43
N SER A 90 8.49 26.14 -61.60
CA SER A 90 9.62 25.26 -61.92
C SER A 90 10.10 25.50 -63.35
N ASP A 91 11.40 25.47 -63.57
CA ASP A 91 12.00 25.32 -64.90
C ASP A 91 12.49 23.88 -65.10
N SER A 92 12.26 23.32 -66.29
CA SER A 92 12.67 21.96 -66.65
C SER A 92 13.80 21.98 -67.66
N SER A 93 14.95 21.38 -67.33
CA SER A 93 16.17 21.37 -68.16
C SER A 93 16.82 20.00 -68.14
N ASP A 94 17.07 19.42 -69.32
CA ASP A 94 17.71 18.10 -69.53
C ASP A 94 17.14 16.95 -68.68
N GLY A 95 15.82 16.99 -68.41
CA GLY A 95 15.09 16.01 -67.60
C GLY A 95 15.08 16.29 -66.09
N ASN A 96 15.85 17.27 -65.63
CA ASN A 96 15.86 17.77 -64.27
C ASN A 96 14.84 18.91 -64.07
N VAL A 97 14.44 19.13 -62.82
CA VAL A 97 13.55 20.22 -62.40
C VAL A 97 14.33 21.16 -61.47
N PHE A 98 14.17 22.47 -61.67
CA PHE A 98 14.84 23.53 -60.91
C PHE A 98 13.83 24.59 -60.44
N HIS A 99 14.04 25.14 -59.25
CA HIS A 99 13.11 26.09 -58.62
C HIS A 99 13.82 27.41 -58.27
N TYR A 100 13.79 28.38 -59.19
CA TYR A 100 14.44 29.67 -59.02
C TYR A 100 13.55 30.66 -58.25
N ASN A 101 13.93 30.99 -57.00
CA ASN A 101 13.19 31.93 -56.13
C ASN A 101 11.69 31.61 -55.92
N SER A 102 11.27 30.36 -56.14
CA SER A 102 9.85 29.99 -56.22
C SER A 102 9.33 29.23 -55.00
N LEU A 103 10.19 28.97 -53.99
CA LEU A 103 9.79 28.36 -52.72
C LEU A 103 8.69 29.22 -52.06
N SER A 104 7.48 28.68 -52.04
CA SER A 104 6.32 29.32 -51.45
C SER A 104 6.20 28.97 -49.99
N GLU A 105 6.42 27.69 -49.66
CA GLU A 105 6.33 27.17 -48.29
C GLU A 105 7.34 26.04 -48.06
N SER A 106 7.84 25.92 -46.83
CA SER A 106 8.77 24.89 -46.41
C SER A 106 8.44 24.41 -45.00
N TYR A 107 8.44 23.10 -44.83
CA TYR A 107 8.06 22.36 -43.63
C TYR A 107 9.12 21.28 -43.39
N ARG A 108 9.47 20.93 -42.14
CA ARG A 108 10.07 19.60 -41.91
C ARG A 108 9.02 18.53 -42.23
N VAL A 109 9.43 17.34 -42.64
CA VAL A 109 8.46 16.31 -43.06
C VAL A 109 7.50 15.97 -41.92
N THR A 110 7.98 15.78 -40.68
CA THR A 110 7.11 15.55 -39.51
C THR A 110 6.11 16.69 -39.26
N ASP A 111 6.48 17.95 -39.56
CA ASP A 111 5.61 19.11 -39.38
C ASP A 111 4.50 19.16 -40.45
N ALA A 112 4.83 18.87 -41.71
CA ALA A 112 3.85 18.76 -42.80
C ALA A 112 2.84 17.63 -42.54
N CYS A 113 3.31 16.53 -41.93
CA CYS A 113 2.49 15.40 -41.51
C CYS A 113 1.53 15.80 -40.36
N LEU A 114 2.04 16.44 -39.30
CA LEU A 114 1.24 16.90 -38.15
C LEU A 114 0.20 17.97 -38.53
N MET A 115 0.44 18.76 -39.57
CA MET A 115 -0.52 19.74 -40.11
C MET A 115 -1.41 19.17 -41.23
N ASN A 116 -1.38 17.85 -41.46
CA ASN A 116 -2.14 17.12 -42.47
C ASN A 116 -2.09 17.72 -43.90
N ILE A 117 -0.97 18.36 -44.26
CA ILE A 117 -0.83 19.18 -45.47
C ILE A 117 -1.07 18.37 -46.75
N PHE A 118 -0.74 17.07 -46.75
CA PHE A 118 -0.93 16.16 -47.88
C PHE A 118 -2.42 15.97 -48.21
N VAL A 119 -3.27 15.74 -47.21
CA VAL A 119 -4.72 15.64 -47.41
C VAL A 119 -5.28 17.02 -47.77
N GLU A 120 -4.96 18.04 -46.98
CA GLU A 120 -5.57 19.37 -47.10
C GLU A 120 -5.33 20.11 -48.42
N ARG A 121 -4.30 19.73 -49.18
CA ARG A 121 -3.94 20.41 -50.44
C ARG A 121 -3.97 19.51 -51.67
N TYR A 122 -3.96 18.19 -51.49
CA TYR A 122 -3.77 17.25 -52.59
C TYR A 122 -4.78 16.09 -52.57
N PHE A 123 -5.82 16.09 -51.73
CA PHE A 123 -6.85 15.03 -51.71
C PHE A 123 -7.52 14.84 -53.09
N ASP A 124 -7.92 15.93 -53.76
CA ASP A 124 -8.57 15.87 -55.08
C ASP A 124 -7.59 15.56 -56.24
N ASP A 125 -6.29 15.83 -56.05
CA ASP A 125 -5.24 15.76 -57.08
C ASP A 125 -3.99 15.02 -56.54
N TRP A 126 -4.16 13.84 -55.93
CA TRP A 126 -3.11 13.13 -55.19
C TRP A 126 -1.88 12.77 -56.05
N ASP A 127 -2.06 12.64 -57.37
CA ASP A 127 -0.96 12.42 -58.32
C ASP A 127 0.00 13.64 -58.45
N LEU A 128 -0.40 14.85 -58.03
CA LEU A 128 0.52 15.99 -57.92
C LEU A 128 1.65 15.76 -56.91
N LEU A 129 1.49 14.84 -55.95
CA LEU A 129 2.54 14.46 -55.00
C LEU A 129 3.65 13.60 -55.65
N ASN A 130 3.45 13.14 -56.88
CA ASN A 130 4.51 12.62 -57.76
C ASN A 130 5.19 13.73 -58.59
N SER A 131 4.67 14.95 -58.61
CA SER A 131 5.15 16.03 -59.48
C SER A 131 6.15 16.96 -58.80
N LEU A 132 7.43 16.76 -59.12
CA LEU A 132 8.54 17.63 -58.71
C LEU A 132 8.37 19.09 -59.17
N ALA A 133 7.52 19.36 -60.17
CA ALA A 133 7.27 20.71 -60.68
C ALA A 133 6.58 21.65 -59.66
N SER A 134 5.98 21.10 -58.59
CA SER A 134 5.24 21.89 -57.58
C SER A 134 5.61 21.58 -56.14
N ASN A 135 6.17 20.41 -55.85
CA ASN A 135 6.51 19.98 -54.50
C ASN A 135 7.53 18.82 -54.48
N GLY A 136 8.21 18.62 -53.35
CA GLY A 136 9.12 17.48 -53.17
C GLY A 136 9.69 17.40 -51.75
N ILE A 137 10.39 16.29 -51.47
CA ILE A 137 11.20 16.12 -50.26
C ILE A 137 12.66 16.50 -50.57
N TYR A 138 13.25 17.40 -49.77
CA TYR A 138 14.59 17.95 -49.95
C TYR A 138 15.44 17.86 -48.67
N SER A 139 16.76 17.91 -48.82
CA SER A 139 17.73 17.99 -47.72
C SER A 139 17.79 19.37 -47.05
N VAL A 140 17.24 20.40 -47.70
CA VAL A 140 17.24 21.79 -47.22
C VAL A 140 15.87 22.46 -47.39
N GLY A 141 15.47 23.18 -46.35
CA GLY A 141 14.30 24.06 -46.37
C GLY A 141 14.62 25.42 -47.01
N LYS A 142 14.00 26.48 -46.49
CA LYS A 142 14.22 27.86 -46.94
C LYS A 142 15.68 28.34 -46.78
N GLU A 143 16.40 27.75 -45.84
CA GLU A 143 17.80 28.06 -45.53
C GLU A 143 18.81 27.48 -46.56
N GLY A 144 18.34 26.75 -47.58
CA GLY A 144 19.15 26.02 -48.57
C GLY A 144 19.98 26.84 -49.59
N ALA A 145 20.38 28.06 -49.28
CA ALA A 145 21.11 28.94 -50.21
C ALA A 145 22.63 28.69 -50.21
N TYR A 146 23.12 27.62 -50.86
CA TYR A 146 24.57 27.42 -51.06
C TYR A 146 24.95 26.70 -52.36
N TYR A 147 25.56 27.41 -53.31
CA TYR A 147 26.25 26.84 -54.46
C TYR A 147 27.78 26.87 -54.26
N PRO A 148 28.48 25.73 -54.47
CA PRO A 148 29.92 25.73 -54.71
C PRO A 148 30.30 26.32 -56.09
N ASP A 149 31.57 26.65 -56.24
CA ASP A 149 32.32 26.80 -57.51
C ASP A 149 31.98 27.91 -58.53
N HIS A 150 31.11 28.89 -58.24
CA HIS A 150 30.85 30.02 -59.19
C HIS A 150 31.17 31.43 -58.65
N ASP A 151 31.97 32.16 -59.43
CA ASP A 151 32.68 33.40 -59.10
C ASP A 151 31.80 34.67 -59.21
N TYR A 152 30.50 34.54 -58.91
CA TYR A 152 29.49 35.60 -59.04
C TYR A 152 28.88 35.95 -57.68
N GLY A 153 28.57 37.24 -57.49
CA GLY A 153 28.26 37.84 -56.19
C GLY A 153 26.91 37.45 -55.56
N PRO A 154 26.57 38.04 -54.40
CA PRO A 154 25.40 37.70 -53.57
C PRO A 154 24.05 38.17 -54.16
N GLU A 155 23.91 38.12 -55.48
CA GLU A 155 22.76 38.57 -56.26
C GLU A 155 21.98 37.39 -56.88
N TYR A 156 22.49 36.16 -56.73
CA TYR A 156 21.82 34.94 -57.20
C TYR A 156 20.80 34.43 -56.19
N ASN A 157 19.56 34.26 -56.66
CA ASN A 157 18.45 33.72 -55.88
C ASN A 157 18.73 32.29 -55.39
N PRO A 158 18.11 31.84 -54.27
CA PRO A 158 18.16 30.44 -53.89
C PRO A 158 17.48 29.57 -54.95
N VAL A 159 18.04 28.38 -55.14
CA VAL A 159 17.60 27.38 -56.11
C VAL A 159 17.54 26.03 -55.42
N TRP A 160 16.46 25.29 -55.64
CA TRP A 160 16.36 23.87 -55.29
C TRP A 160 16.39 23.06 -56.58
N GLY A 161 17.20 22.01 -56.63
CA GLY A 161 17.33 21.15 -57.80
C GLY A 161 17.76 19.72 -57.43
N PRO A 162 18.34 18.97 -58.39
CA PRO A 162 18.65 17.54 -58.23
C PRO A 162 19.69 17.19 -57.15
N ASN A 163 20.47 18.17 -56.66
CA ASN A 163 21.47 17.97 -55.61
C ASN A 163 20.82 17.98 -54.21
N GLU A 164 19.78 18.78 -54.04
CA GLU A 164 19.05 18.97 -52.79
C GLU A 164 17.82 18.03 -52.70
N GLN A 165 17.31 17.59 -53.85
CA GLN A 165 16.14 16.72 -53.96
C GLN A 165 16.41 15.30 -53.45
N ILE A 166 15.55 14.81 -52.56
CA ILE A 166 15.64 13.46 -51.98
C ILE A 166 14.60 12.53 -52.61
N TYR A 167 13.31 12.91 -52.64
CA TYR A 167 12.25 12.03 -53.13
C TYR A 167 10.95 12.77 -53.49
N HIS A 168 10.03 12.05 -54.14
CA HIS A 168 8.65 12.49 -54.39
C HIS A 168 7.82 12.47 -53.10
N SER A 169 7.07 13.54 -52.83
CA SER A 169 6.29 13.71 -51.59
C SER A 169 5.26 12.62 -51.33
N ARG A 170 4.75 11.99 -52.40
CA ARG A 170 3.78 10.88 -52.32
C ARG A 170 4.22 9.77 -51.38
N VAL A 171 5.52 9.51 -51.27
CA VAL A 171 6.03 8.43 -50.41
C VAL A 171 5.59 8.59 -48.94
N ILE A 172 5.57 9.82 -48.43
CA ILE A 172 5.17 10.15 -47.07
C ILE A 172 3.63 10.16 -46.97
N ALA A 173 2.96 10.72 -47.97
CA ALA A 173 1.52 10.81 -48.02
C ALA A 173 0.84 9.43 -48.05
N ASP A 174 1.33 8.50 -48.88
CA ASP A 174 0.83 7.13 -48.97
C ASP A 174 1.08 6.34 -47.66
N ILE A 175 2.15 6.63 -46.90
CA ILE A 175 2.39 6.05 -45.57
C ILE A 175 1.35 6.52 -44.56
N LEU A 176 1.04 7.82 -44.51
CA LEU A 176 0.01 8.37 -43.61
C LEU A 176 -1.40 7.94 -44.00
N TYR A 177 -1.70 7.90 -45.30
CA TYR A 177 -2.97 7.41 -45.82
C TYR A 177 -3.22 5.94 -45.39
N ALA A 178 -2.15 5.14 -45.32
CA ALA A 178 -2.21 3.76 -44.83
C ALA A 178 -2.17 3.62 -43.29
N ARG A 179 -1.82 4.68 -42.52
CA ARG A 179 -1.73 4.64 -41.05
C ARG A 179 -2.20 5.92 -40.37
N SER A 180 -3.38 5.81 -39.78
CA SER A 180 -3.95 6.78 -38.84
C SER A 180 -3.00 7.11 -37.68
N VAL A 181 -2.50 8.35 -37.66
CA VAL A 181 -1.75 8.93 -36.53
C VAL A 181 -2.59 8.93 -35.26
N TRP A 182 -3.90 9.12 -35.40
CA TRP A 182 -4.85 9.14 -34.30
C TRP A 182 -4.94 7.79 -33.56
N ASP A 183 -5.04 6.68 -34.28
CA ASP A 183 -5.20 5.36 -33.65
C ASP A 183 -3.90 4.91 -32.95
N GLU A 184 -2.74 5.24 -33.51
CA GLU A 184 -1.44 5.03 -32.87
C GLU A 184 -1.28 5.91 -31.62
N PHE A 185 -1.66 7.20 -31.69
CA PHE A 185 -1.66 8.10 -30.53
C PHE A 185 -2.60 7.62 -29.42
N LYS A 186 -3.82 7.22 -29.78
CA LYS A 186 -4.85 6.75 -28.85
C LYS A 186 -4.39 5.51 -28.08
N LYS A 187 -3.61 4.62 -28.71
CA LYS A 187 -2.95 3.51 -28.03
C LYS A 187 -2.01 4.00 -26.93
N TYR A 188 -1.03 4.84 -27.28
CA TYR A 188 -0.08 5.42 -26.31
C TYR A 188 -0.78 6.21 -25.19
N PHE A 189 -1.89 6.88 -25.52
CA PHE A 189 -2.73 7.60 -24.56
C PHE A 189 -3.38 6.68 -23.52
N MET A 190 -3.92 5.53 -23.93
CA MET A 190 -4.50 4.55 -23.01
C MET A 190 -3.43 3.89 -22.12
N GLU A 191 -2.27 3.55 -22.69
CA GLU A 191 -1.11 3.03 -21.94
C GLU A 191 -0.61 4.05 -20.90
N TYR A 192 -0.55 5.34 -21.27
CA TYR A 192 -0.16 6.43 -20.37
C TYR A 192 -1.10 6.57 -19.17
N TRP A 193 -2.42 6.67 -19.41
CA TRP A 193 -3.38 6.84 -18.31
C TRP A 193 -3.49 5.60 -17.42
N GLN A 194 -3.38 4.40 -17.98
CA GLN A 194 -3.27 3.16 -17.20
C GLN A 194 -2.06 3.18 -16.25
N LYS A 195 -0.93 3.79 -16.66
CA LYS A 195 0.28 3.93 -15.84
C LYS A 195 0.19 5.06 -14.81
N TYR A 196 -0.43 6.19 -15.14
CA TYR A 196 -0.29 7.44 -14.38
C TYR A 196 -1.53 7.98 -13.66
N ALA A 197 -2.75 7.47 -13.92
CA ALA A 197 -3.99 7.97 -13.31
C ALA A 197 -3.96 8.11 -11.78
N GLN A 198 -3.35 7.15 -11.07
CA GLN A 198 -3.24 7.18 -9.60
C GLN A 198 -2.25 8.27 -9.12
N LEU A 199 -1.09 8.42 -9.76
CA LEU A 199 -0.15 9.50 -9.46
C LEU A 199 -0.76 10.87 -9.78
N TYR A 200 -1.46 11.02 -10.90
CA TYR A 200 -2.13 12.27 -11.23
C TYR A 200 -3.23 12.62 -10.21
N THR A 201 -3.94 11.62 -9.68
CA THR A 201 -4.92 11.79 -8.60
C THR A 201 -4.26 12.21 -7.28
N GLU A 202 -3.14 11.58 -6.90
CA GLU A 202 -2.34 11.95 -5.73
C GLU A 202 -1.78 13.38 -5.86
N MET A 203 -1.26 13.73 -7.04
CA MET A 203 -0.77 15.06 -7.34
C MET A 203 -1.87 16.10 -7.19
N LEU A 204 -3.05 15.88 -7.80
CA LEU A 204 -4.18 16.81 -7.68
C LEU A 204 -4.62 17.03 -6.22
N SER A 205 -4.63 15.98 -5.38
CA SER A 205 -4.95 16.17 -3.95
C SER A 205 -3.90 17.00 -3.24
N ASP A 206 -2.62 16.69 -3.48
CA ASP A 206 -1.50 17.28 -2.75
C ASP A 206 -1.26 18.74 -3.17
N THR A 207 -1.40 19.07 -4.46
CA THR A 207 -1.29 20.46 -4.97
C THR A 207 -2.46 21.33 -4.54
N PHE A 208 -3.70 20.85 -4.65
CA PHE A 208 -4.92 21.55 -4.21
C PHE A 208 -4.80 21.97 -2.74
N LEU A 209 -4.40 21.02 -1.90
CA LEU A 209 -4.19 21.25 -0.47
C LEU A 209 -3.04 22.23 -0.19
N ALA A 210 -1.88 22.01 -0.81
CA ALA A 210 -0.72 22.85 -0.55
C ALA A 210 -0.95 24.31 -1.00
N MET A 211 -1.72 24.53 -2.08
CA MET A 211 -2.13 25.88 -2.51
C MET A 211 -3.06 26.55 -1.50
N ALA A 212 -3.98 25.79 -0.89
CA ALA A 212 -4.85 26.29 0.16
C ALA A 212 -4.03 26.76 1.38
N ILE A 213 -3.05 25.95 1.79
CA ILE A 213 -2.13 26.26 2.89
C ILE A 213 -1.34 27.54 2.60
N GLN A 214 -0.76 27.68 1.40
CA GLN A 214 0.03 28.86 1.05
C GLN A 214 -0.82 30.14 0.95
N GLN A 215 -2.05 30.07 0.44
CA GLN A 215 -2.94 31.23 0.43
C GLN A 215 -3.39 31.64 1.83
N TYR A 216 -3.65 30.66 2.69
CA TYR A 216 -3.98 30.87 4.10
C TYR A 216 -2.81 31.51 4.86
N THR A 217 -1.57 31.01 4.70
CA THR A 217 -0.38 31.64 5.33
C THR A 217 -0.09 33.05 4.79
N ARG A 218 -0.50 33.33 3.54
CA ARG A 218 -0.43 34.66 2.89
C ARG A 218 -1.63 35.57 3.18
N GLN A 219 -2.63 35.11 3.95
CA GLN A 219 -3.88 35.83 4.23
C GLN A 219 -4.69 36.22 2.96
N THR A 220 -4.52 35.49 1.86
CA THR A 220 -5.33 35.65 0.63
C THR A 220 -6.49 34.66 0.54
N LEU A 221 -6.51 33.65 1.41
CA LEU A 221 -7.67 32.81 1.71
C LEU A 221 -7.99 33.02 3.20
N THR A 222 -9.22 33.37 3.52
CA THR A 222 -9.69 33.51 4.90
C THR A 222 -9.78 32.15 5.58
N ASP A 223 -9.66 32.14 6.90
CA ASP A 223 -10.58 31.48 7.83
C ASP A 223 -11.64 30.56 7.17
N GLU A 224 -12.81 31.12 6.85
CA GLU A 224 -13.97 30.45 6.24
C GLU A 224 -13.62 29.79 4.91
N GLY A 225 -12.77 30.46 4.12
CA GLY A 225 -12.26 29.97 2.85
C GLY A 225 -11.53 28.63 3.00
N PHE A 226 -10.53 28.60 3.87
CA PHE A 226 -9.70 27.43 4.15
C PHE A 226 -10.55 26.26 4.68
N LEU A 227 -11.62 26.55 5.45
CA LEU A 227 -12.56 25.51 5.89
C LEU A 227 -13.34 24.87 4.77
N MET A 228 -13.89 25.66 3.85
CA MET A 228 -14.65 25.13 2.72
C MET A 228 -13.73 24.31 1.80
N VAL A 229 -12.48 24.75 1.62
CA VAL A 229 -11.44 24.03 0.86
C VAL A 229 -11.02 22.73 1.55
N CYS A 230 -10.81 22.71 2.86
CA CYS A 230 -10.52 21.48 3.60
C CYS A 230 -11.73 20.53 3.65
N ASN A 231 -12.94 21.05 3.80
CA ASN A 231 -14.17 20.25 3.67
C ASN A 231 -14.30 19.62 2.28
N THR A 232 -13.83 20.31 1.24
CA THR A 232 -13.76 19.79 -0.13
C THR A 232 -12.72 18.66 -0.24
N TYR A 233 -11.50 18.87 0.27
CA TYR A 233 -10.44 17.86 0.30
C TYR A 233 -10.88 16.56 1.03
N TYR A 234 -11.49 16.69 2.22
CA TYR A 234 -11.95 15.55 3.02
C TYR A 234 -13.31 14.97 2.58
N GLY A 235 -13.92 15.43 1.48
CA GLY A 235 -15.19 14.90 0.98
C GLY A 235 -16.40 15.18 1.88
N ASN A 236 -16.39 16.26 2.67
CA ASN A 236 -17.40 16.61 3.67
C ASN A 236 -18.68 17.23 3.03
N LYS A 237 -19.40 16.43 2.23
CA LYS A 237 -20.63 16.80 1.47
C LYS A 237 -21.79 17.38 2.29
N GLU A 238 -21.71 17.36 3.61
CA GLU A 238 -22.70 17.95 4.52
C GLU A 238 -22.46 19.46 4.71
N GLU A 239 -21.20 19.88 4.71
CA GLU A 239 -20.76 21.26 4.95
C GLU A 239 -20.65 22.07 3.64
N VAL A 240 -20.29 21.40 2.54
CA VAL A 240 -20.07 22.02 1.23
C VAL A 240 -20.81 21.30 0.11
N GLN A 241 -21.20 22.05 -0.91
CA GLN A 241 -21.65 21.57 -2.21
C GLN A 241 -20.56 21.90 -3.23
N ILE A 242 -20.08 20.89 -3.94
CA ILE A 242 -19.08 21.07 -5.00
C ILE A 242 -19.84 21.06 -6.32
N THR A 243 -19.73 22.14 -7.09
CA THR A 243 -20.24 22.20 -8.46
C THR A 243 -19.09 22.39 -9.42
N LEU A 244 -19.20 21.80 -10.60
CA LEU A 244 -18.30 22.07 -11.70
C LEU A 244 -18.76 23.36 -12.40
N LEU A 245 -17.84 24.30 -12.65
CA LEU A 245 -18.20 25.55 -13.34
C LEU A 245 -18.62 25.24 -14.78
N ASP A 246 -19.77 25.75 -15.21
CA ASP A 246 -20.21 25.67 -16.60
C ASP A 246 -20.39 27.05 -17.23
N ILE A 247 -20.25 27.10 -18.55
CA ILE A 247 -20.61 28.23 -19.41
C ILE A 247 -21.64 27.71 -20.41
N TYR A 248 -22.87 28.23 -20.38
CA TYR A 248 -23.97 27.82 -21.25
C TYR A 248 -24.25 26.30 -21.25
N GLY A 249 -24.01 25.62 -20.13
CA GLY A 249 -24.17 24.17 -20.00
C GLY A 249 -22.95 23.35 -20.44
N TYR A 250 -21.88 23.97 -20.94
CA TYR A 250 -20.60 23.31 -21.17
C TYR A 250 -19.75 23.34 -19.89
N PRO A 251 -19.51 22.19 -19.23
CA PRO A 251 -18.75 22.14 -17.99
C PRO A 251 -17.23 22.20 -18.20
N SER A 252 -16.53 22.91 -17.32
CA SER A 252 -15.07 22.99 -17.25
C SER A 252 -14.41 21.62 -17.02
N THR A 253 -13.11 21.52 -17.25
CA THR A 253 -12.30 20.34 -16.94
C THR A 253 -12.15 20.20 -15.43
N ASP A 254 -11.75 21.31 -14.79
CA ASP A 254 -11.02 21.35 -13.52
C ASP A 254 -11.41 22.53 -12.61
N ILE A 255 -12.08 23.57 -13.13
CA ILE A 255 -12.59 24.69 -12.33
C ILE A 255 -13.85 24.26 -11.56
N ILE A 256 -13.79 24.26 -10.23
CA ILE A 256 -14.94 23.98 -9.37
C ILE A 256 -15.36 25.20 -8.55
N CYS A 257 -16.65 25.29 -8.25
CA CYS A 257 -17.21 26.18 -7.24
C CYS A 257 -17.51 25.35 -5.98
N ILE A 258 -17.01 25.82 -4.85
CA ILE A 258 -17.25 25.23 -3.53
C ILE A 258 -18.25 26.14 -2.83
N GLU A 259 -19.50 25.73 -2.71
CA GLU A 259 -20.59 26.48 -2.09
C GLU A 259 -20.82 26.00 -0.64
N GLN A 260 -21.01 26.92 0.30
CA GLN A 260 -21.29 26.60 1.70
C GLN A 260 -22.76 26.18 1.88
N LYS A 261 -23.01 24.98 2.43
CA LYS A 261 -24.37 24.48 2.64
C LYS A 261 -25.07 25.16 3.82
N GLY A 262 -26.40 25.23 3.74
CA GLY A 262 -27.27 25.65 4.85
C GLY A 262 -27.54 27.15 4.98
N LEU A 263 -26.90 28.00 4.17
CA LEU A 263 -27.15 29.45 4.15
C LEU A 263 -28.15 29.84 3.04
N PRO A 264 -29.04 30.85 3.25
CA PRO A 264 -29.94 31.34 2.20
C PRO A 264 -29.23 31.99 1.01
N THR A 265 -28.05 32.55 1.25
CA THR A 265 -27.10 33.05 0.25
C THR A 265 -25.76 32.38 0.56
N PRO A 266 -25.40 31.28 -0.13
CA PRO A 266 -24.20 30.53 0.20
C PRO A 266 -22.95 31.30 -0.19
N LYS A 267 -21.98 31.40 0.73
CA LYS A 267 -20.61 31.80 0.39
C LYS A 267 -20.06 30.81 -0.63
N VAL A 268 -19.32 31.27 -1.63
CA VAL A 268 -18.76 30.42 -2.68
C VAL A 268 -17.29 30.71 -2.92
N ILE A 269 -16.51 29.66 -3.19
CA ILE A 269 -15.10 29.75 -3.56
C ILE A 269 -14.94 29.20 -4.97
N LEU A 270 -14.36 29.98 -5.86
CA LEU A 270 -13.87 29.50 -7.14
C LEU A 270 -12.49 28.89 -6.93
N TYR A 271 -12.31 27.60 -7.25
CA TYR A 271 -11.00 26.99 -7.39
C TYR A 271 -10.62 26.92 -8.87
N ILE A 272 -9.51 27.56 -9.24
CA ILE A 272 -9.04 27.69 -10.62
C ILE A 272 -7.53 27.34 -10.72
N PRO A 273 -7.17 26.13 -11.22
CA PRO A 273 -5.78 25.73 -11.40
C PRO A 273 -4.96 26.71 -12.24
N GLY A 274 -3.69 26.90 -11.88
CA GLY A 274 -2.80 27.85 -12.57
C GLY A 274 -3.16 29.34 -12.44
N GLY A 275 -4.21 29.71 -11.70
CA GLY A 275 -4.53 31.11 -11.40
C GLY A 275 -3.48 31.76 -10.50
N THR A 276 -3.33 33.09 -10.57
CA THR A 276 -2.48 33.87 -9.64
C THR A 276 -2.93 33.76 -8.18
N GLN A 277 -4.21 33.48 -7.96
CA GLN A 277 -4.82 33.16 -6.68
C GLN A 277 -5.77 31.96 -6.90
N PRO A 278 -5.29 30.70 -6.77
CA PRO A 278 -6.07 29.51 -7.12
C PRO A 278 -7.42 29.38 -6.41
N PHE A 279 -7.58 29.87 -5.19
CA PHE A 279 -8.85 29.94 -4.45
C PHE A 279 -9.29 31.40 -4.29
N VAL A 280 -10.42 31.76 -4.91
CA VAL A 280 -11.01 33.11 -4.85
C VAL A 280 -12.38 33.06 -4.18
N GLU A 281 -12.58 33.86 -3.13
CA GLU A 281 -13.81 33.88 -2.35
C GLU A 281 -14.82 34.93 -2.82
N PHE A 282 -16.11 34.59 -2.76
CA PHE A 282 -17.23 35.48 -3.05
C PHE A 282 -18.35 35.32 -2.01
N LEU A 283 -19.08 36.40 -1.74
CA LEU A 283 -20.18 36.41 -0.77
C LEU A 283 -21.40 35.58 -1.25
N ASN A 284 -21.53 35.41 -2.57
CA ASN A 284 -22.60 34.66 -3.24
C ASN A 284 -22.20 34.34 -4.69
N THR A 285 -23.01 33.52 -5.35
CA THR A 285 -22.80 33.08 -6.72
C THR A 285 -22.90 34.20 -7.77
N ASP A 286 -23.71 35.24 -7.57
CA ASP A 286 -23.83 36.35 -8.54
C ASP A 286 -22.59 37.27 -8.55
N ASP A 287 -21.91 37.45 -7.42
CA ASP A 287 -20.62 38.15 -7.34
C ASP A 287 -19.53 37.38 -8.10
N LEU A 288 -19.50 36.05 -7.98
CA LEU A 288 -18.60 35.16 -8.75
C LEU A 288 -18.85 35.31 -10.25
N LYS A 289 -20.11 35.26 -10.70
CA LYS A 289 -20.47 35.41 -12.12
C LYS A 289 -20.03 36.79 -12.66
N GLN A 290 -20.26 37.86 -11.91
CA GLN A 290 -19.83 39.22 -12.28
C GLN A 290 -18.30 39.36 -12.31
N TRP A 291 -17.57 38.76 -11.37
CA TRP A 291 -16.11 38.79 -11.34
C TRP A 291 -15.49 38.08 -12.54
N ILE A 292 -16.00 36.90 -12.92
CA ILE A 292 -15.58 36.22 -14.15
C ILE A 292 -15.88 37.09 -15.37
N ALA A 293 -17.11 37.61 -15.51
CA ALA A 293 -17.49 38.48 -16.63
C ALA A 293 -16.67 39.78 -16.71
N TRP A 294 -16.22 40.32 -15.58
CA TRP A 294 -15.33 41.47 -15.53
C TRP A 294 -13.93 41.15 -16.06
N HIS A 295 -13.34 40.01 -15.64
CA HIS A 295 -12.03 39.56 -16.14
C HIS A 295 -12.05 39.17 -17.61
N LEU A 296 -13.15 38.57 -18.12
CA LEU A 296 -13.28 38.19 -19.54
C LEU A 296 -13.16 39.37 -20.52
N LYS A 297 -13.25 40.63 -20.05
CA LYS A 297 -13.01 41.84 -20.84
C LYS A 297 -11.54 42.06 -21.18
N ASP A 298 -10.61 41.46 -20.43
CA ASP A 298 -9.21 41.39 -20.81
C ASP A 298 -8.93 40.13 -21.64
N ASN A 299 -8.30 40.31 -22.80
CA ASN A 299 -8.03 39.21 -23.72
C ASN A 299 -7.08 38.16 -23.12
N LYS A 300 -6.16 38.51 -22.22
CA LYS A 300 -5.24 37.53 -21.61
C LYS A 300 -5.97 36.62 -20.64
N HIS A 301 -6.88 37.19 -19.85
CA HIS A 301 -7.78 36.45 -18.96
C HIS A 301 -8.81 35.61 -19.75
N MET A 302 -9.35 36.12 -20.86
CA MET A 302 -10.23 35.34 -21.75
C MET A 302 -9.49 34.14 -22.39
N VAL A 303 -8.26 34.34 -22.87
CA VAL A 303 -7.41 33.26 -23.40
C VAL A 303 -7.03 32.26 -22.31
N ALA A 304 -6.77 32.71 -21.07
CA ALA A 304 -6.52 31.82 -19.94
C ALA A 304 -7.77 30.98 -19.60
N PHE A 305 -8.93 31.61 -19.46
CA PHE A 305 -10.17 30.95 -19.05
C PHE A 305 -10.64 29.89 -20.04
N ARG A 306 -10.51 30.15 -21.35
CA ARG A 306 -10.84 29.19 -22.42
C ARG A 306 -10.07 27.88 -22.31
N LYS A 307 -8.86 27.88 -21.72
CA LYS A 307 -8.02 26.68 -21.53
C LYS A 307 -8.49 25.74 -20.43
N HIS A 308 -9.58 26.06 -19.73
CA HIS A 308 -10.22 25.15 -18.79
C HIS A 308 -11.32 24.30 -19.43
N PHE A 309 -11.54 24.42 -20.74
CA PHE A 309 -12.57 23.68 -21.51
C PHE A 309 -11.92 22.94 -22.68
N SER A 310 -12.51 21.83 -23.14
CA SER A 310 -11.96 21.07 -24.26
C SER A 310 -12.11 21.86 -25.57
N LEU A 311 -11.19 21.65 -26.52
CA LEU A 311 -11.19 22.33 -27.82
C LEU A 311 -12.53 22.12 -28.56
N LYS A 312 -13.13 20.95 -28.37
CA LYS A 312 -14.46 20.55 -28.86
C LYS A 312 -15.62 21.36 -28.27
N GLN A 313 -15.52 21.82 -27.02
CA GLN A 313 -16.53 22.70 -26.40
C GLN A 313 -16.37 24.16 -26.85
N ARG A 314 -15.18 24.55 -27.30
CA ARG A 314 -14.86 25.93 -27.73
C ARG A 314 -15.42 26.28 -29.12
N GLN A 315 -15.56 25.28 -29.99
CA GLN A 315 -16.07 25.41 -31.36
C GLN A 315 -17.59 25.68 -31.39
N GLU A 316 -18.05 26.41 -32.41
CA GLU A 316 -19.49 26.55 -32.71
C GLU A 316 -20.07 25.19 -33.14
N GLY A 317 -21.19 24.78 -32.55
CA GLY A 317 -21.99 23.68 -33.05
C GLY A 317 -23.06 24.14 -34.04
N GLU A 318 -23.60 23.23 -34.85
CA GLU A 318 -24.69 23.51 -35.81
C GLU A 318 -25.94 24.16 -35.18
N THR A 319 -26.14 23.94 -33.88
CA THR A 319 -27.36 24.30 -33.13
C THR A 319 -27.10 25.08 -31.84
N PHE A 320 -25.85 25.16 -31.37
CA PHE A 320 -25.49 25.79 -30.10
C PHE A 320 -24.18 26.57 -30.22
N THR A 321 -24.17 27.79 -29.67
CA THR A 321 -22.99 28.65 -29.55
C THR A 321 -21.91 28.02 -28.68
N GLY A 322 -20.69 27.92 -29.20
CA GLY A 322 -19.52 27.39 -28.52
C GLY A 322 -18.94 28.37 -27.49
N ILE A 323 -18.10 27.85 -26.60
CA ILE A 323 -17.56 28.63 -25.47
C ILE A 323 -16.82 29.88 -25.92
N ASP A 324 -16.00 29.83 -26.99
CA ASP A 324 -15.19 31.00 -27.37
C ASP A 324 -16.08 32.21 -27.70
N LYS A 325 -17.22 31.99 -28.35
CA LYS A 325 -18.21 33.03 -28.71
C LYS A 325 -19.19 33.35 -27.58
N ALA A 326 -19.58 32.37 -26.76
CA ALA A 326 -20.37 32.61 -25.55
C ALA A 326 -19.64 33.55 -24.58
N LEU A 327 -18.33 33.33 -24.37
CA LEU A 327 -17.48 34.20 -23.56
C LEU A 327 -17.31 35.59 -24.16
N GLN A 328 -17.21 35.70 -25.50
CA GLN A 328 -17.18 37.00 -26.18
C GLN A 328 -18.47 37.78 -25.90
N TYR A 329 -19.66 37.17 -26.07
CA TYR A 329 -20.93 37.85 -25.81
C TYR A 329 -21.11 38.24 -24.33
N ILE A 330 -20.57 37.45 -23.39
CA ILE A 330 -20.53 37.78 -21.95
C ILE A 330 -19.60 38.98 -21.69
N ALA A 331 -18.41 39.01 -22.29
CA ALA A 331 -17.45 40.11 -22.14
C ALA A 331 -17.94 41.43 -22.77
N GLU A 332 -18.65 41.34 -23.90
CA GLU A 332 -19.31 42.45 -24.60
C GLU A 332 -20.57 42.96 -23.88
N GLU A 333 -20.99 42.35 -22.77
CA GLU A 333 -22.24 42.63 -22.04
C GLU A 333 -23.48 42.59 -22.95
N SER A 334 -23.49 41.66 -23.93
CA SER A 334 -24.58 41.53 -24.90
C SER A 334 -25.93 41.30 -24.20
N PRO A 335 -27.00 42.08 -24.51
CA PRO A 335 -28.29 41.96 -23.85
C PRO A 335 -28.97 40.59 -23.94
N GLU A 336 -28.59 39.77 -24.92
CA GLU A 336 -29.10 38.39 -25.08
C GLU A 336 -28.28 37.36 -24.28
N TRP A 337 -27.09 37.76 -23.79
CA TRP A 337 -26.08 36.96 -23.10
C TRP A 337 -25.66 37.51 -21.70
N PRO A 338 -26.59 37.94 -20.82
CA PRO A 338 -26.23 38.43 -19.49
C PRO A 338 -25.49 37.36 -18.65
N ALA A 339 -24.34 37.74 -18.10
CA ALA A 339 -23.43 36.87 -17.34
C ALA A 339 -24.15 36.01 -16.28
N ASN A 340 -25.06 36.60 -15.49
CA ASN A 340 -25.77 35.91 -14.42
C ASN A 340 -26.63 34.72 -14.90
N LYS A 341 -27.03 34.71 -16.19
CA LYS A 341 -27.75 33.60 -16.82
C LYS A 341 -26.81 32.52 -17.35
N TYR A 342 -25.74 32.90 -18.06
CA TYR A 342 -24.94 31.96 -18.86
C TYR A 342 -23.66 31.43 -18.18
N ILE A 343 -23.16 32.09 -17.14
CA ILE A 343 -22.14 31.52 -16.24
C ILE A 343 -22.89 30.74 -15.16
N LEU A 344 -22.49 29.49 -14.87
CA LEU A 344 -23.27 28.57 -14.02
C LEU A 344 -24.73 28.49 -14.50
N TYR A 345 -24.93 28.06 -15.76
CA TYR A 345 -26.23 27.94 -16.42
C TYR A 345 -26.93 26.63 -16.06
N ASN A 346 -26.18 25.53 -15.95
CA ASN A 346 -26.67 24.24 -15.49
C ASN A 346 -25.53 23.42 -14.86
N PRO A 347 -25.02 23.84 -13.69
CA PRO A 347 -23.74 23.35 -13.17
C PRO A 347 -23.84 21.92 -12.65
N THR A 348 -22.84 21.10 -12.97
CA THR A 348 -22.83 19.68 -12.56
C THR A 348 -22.42 19.56 -11.10
N HIS A 349 -23.33 19.11 -10.23
CA HIS A 349 -23.02 18.80 -8.83
C HIS A 349 -22.18 17.51 -8.72
N LEU A 350 -21.06 17.56 -7.98
CA LEU A 350 -20.09 16.46 -7.89
C LEU A 350 -20.32 15.58 -6.65
N GLU A 351 -21.28 14.67 -6.71
CA GLU A 351 -21.75 13.90 -5.53
C GLU A 351 -20.91 12.66 -5.12
N THR A 352 -19.63 12.54 -5.47
CA THR A 352 -18.79 11.36 -5.12
C THR A 352 -17.81 11.59 -3.96
N GLU A 353 -17.28 10.52 -3.38
CA GLU A 353 -16.37 10.57 -2.21
C GLU A 353 -14.93 10.93 -2.56
N ASN A 354 -14.56 11.00 -3.85
CA ASN A 354 -13.21 11.38 -4.28
C ASN A 354 -13.28 12.37 -5.45
N LEU A 355 -13.16 13.66 -5.12
CA LEU A 355 -13.10 14.78 -6.07
C LEU A 355 -11.94 14.63 -7.04
N PHE A 356 -10.74 14.31 -6.54
CA PHE A 356 -9.50 14.31 -7.33
C PHE A 356 -9.51 13.22 -8.40
N ASN A 357 -10.17 12.09 -8.14
CA ASN A 357 -10.45 11.04 -9.14
C ASN A 357 -11.48 11.49 -10.20
N ILE A 358 -12.47 12.34 -9.85
CA ILE A 358 -13.32 12.98 -10.87
C ILE A 358 -12.47 13.91 -11.74
N MET A 359 -11.72 14.83 -11.13
CA MET A 359 -10.89 15.80 -11.84
C MET A 359 -9.88 15.10 -12.75
N MET A 360 -9.21 14.05 -12.28
CA MET A 360 -8.31 13.21 -13.08
C MET A 360 -9.03 12.63 -14.32
N LYS A 361 -10.22 12.04 -14.15
CA LYS A 361 -11.00 11.52 -15.30
C LYS A 361 -11.52 12.60 -16.24
N ARG A 362 -11.72 13.82 -15.74
CA ARG A 362 -12.05 14.97 -16.60
C ARG A 362 -10.83 15.45 -17.38
N THR A 363 -9.66 15.50 -16.75
CA THR A 363 -8.38 15.73 -17.43
C THR A 363 -8.11 14.67 -18.50
N GLU A 364 -8.28 13.37 -18.18
CA GLU A 364 -8.19 12.26 -19.13
C GLU A 364 -9.12 12.45 -20.32
N GLN A 365 -10.43 12.63 -20.08
CA GLN A 365 -11.41 12.85 -21.15
C GLN A 365 -11.11 14.10 -21.99
N ARG A 366 -10.72 15.22 -21.36
CA ARG A 366 -10.39 16.47 -22.05
C ARG A 366 -9.11 16.35 -22.85
N MET A 367 -8.06 15.73 -22.32
CA MET A 367 -6.82 15.48 -23.06
C MET A 367 -7.05 14.52 -24.25
N LEU A 368 -7.99 13.57 -24.14
CA LEU A 368 -8.40 12.72 -25.26
C LEU A 368 -9.17 13.51 -26.33
N GLU A 369 -10.17 14.31 -25.94
CA GLU A 369 -10.95 15.16 -26.86
C GLU A 369 -10.08 16.22 -27.55
N ASP A 370 -9.18 16.85 -26.80
CA ASP A 370 -8.24 17.83 -27.32
C ASP A 370 -7.28 17.19 -28.33
N SER A 371 -6.87 15.94 -28.10
CA SER A 371 -6.03 15.19 -29.04
C SER A 371 -6.80 14.71 -30.27
N ASP A 372 -8.06 14.29 -30.12
CA ASP A 372 -8.96 13.93 -31.23
C ASP A 372 -9.11 15.13 -32.19
N VAL A 373 -9.29 16.33 -31.62
CA VAL A 373 -9.29 17.60 -32.35
C VAL A 373 -7.91 17.93 -32.93
N GLN A 374 -6.84 17.97 -32.13
CA GLN A 374 -5.50 18.37 -32.60
C GLN A 374 -4.94 17.47 -33.73
N ILE A 375 -5.24 16.17 -33.71
CA ILE A 375 -4.65 15.18 -34.63
C ILE A 375 -5.52 14.95 -35.87
N ARG A 376 -6.84 15.21 -35.79
CA ARG A 376 -7.79 14.95 -36.90
C ARG A 376 -8.41 16.20 -37.50
N SER A 377 -8.31 17.38 -36.87
CA SER A 377 -8.85 18.62 -37.40
C SER A 377 -7.99 19.18 -38.52
N ASN A 378 -8.48 19.00 -39.73
CA ASN A 378 -8.02 19.64 -40.94
C ASN A 378 -8.07 21.18 -40.82
N SER A 379 -6.89 21.81 -40.93
CA SER A 379 -6.52 23.24 -41.02
C SER A 379 -7.12 24.32 -40.10
N GLU A 380 -8.33 24.20 -39.52
CA GLU A 380 -8.99 25.31 -38.80
C GLU A 380 -8.51 25.56 -37.34
N ALA A 381 -7.52 24.82 -36.84
CA ALA A 381 -7.03 24.96 -35.46
C ALA A 381 -6.47 26.37 -35.16
N THR A 382 -6.96 27.03 -34.09
CA THR A 382 -6.53 28.39 -33.72
C THR A 382 -5.27 28.40 -32.86
N ARG A 383 -4.61 29.57 -32.71
CA ARG A 383 -3.27 29.72 -32.10
C ARG A 383 -3.10 29.11 -30.71
N ASP A 384 -4.18 28.95 -29.95
CA ASP A 384 -4.15 28.38 -28.59
C ASP A 384 -4.23 26.85 -28.55
N TYR A 385 -4.59 26.18 -29.65
CA TYR A 385 -4.93 24.74 -29.65
C TYR A 385 -3.74 23.85 -29.29
N ALA A 386 -2.57 24.13 -29.87
CA ALA A 386 -1.41 23.23 -29.86
C ALA A 386 -0.61 23.19 -28.53
N LEU A 387 -1.22 23.65 -27.42
CA LEU A 387 -0.73 23.47 -26.05
C LEU A 387 -1.65 22.60 -25.18
N SER A 388 -2.91 22.38 -25.58
CA SER A 388 -3.96 22.06 -24.61
C SER A 388 -3.90 20.66 -24.00
N LEU A 389 -3.14 19.75 -24.61
CA LEU A 389 -2.76 18.46 -24.03
C LEU A 389 -1.89 18.60 -22.77
N LEU A 390 -1.09 19.67 -22.69
CA LEU A 390 -0.03 19.84 -21.70
C LEU A 390 -0.35 20.92 -20.65
N GLU A 391 -1.32 21.80 -20.94
CA GLU A 391 -1.84 22.81 -20.02
C GLU A 391 -2.30 22.23 -18.68
N THR A 392 -2.85 21.01 -18.66
CA THR A 392 -3.33 20.34 -17.44
C THR A 392 -2.23 19.78 -16.53
N PHE A 393 -0.98 19.70 -17.01
CA PHE A 393 0.20 19.54 -16.13
C PHE A 393 0.74 20.91 -15.70
N ILE A 394 0.80 21.85 -16.64
CA ILE A 394 1.41 23.16 -16.44
C ILE A 394 0.63 23.99 -15.39
N SER A 395 -0.69 23.83 -15.30
CA SER A 395 -1.54 24.42 -14.25
C SER A 395 -1.16 24.04 -12.81
N GLN A 396 -0.36 22.98 -12.63
CA GLN A 396 0.10 22.47 -11.34
C GLN A 396 1.51 22.97 -10.97
N LEU A 397 2.26 23.55 -11.91
CA LEU A 397 3.65 23.95 -11.70
C LEU A 397 3.79 25.10 -10.67
N SER A 398 2.76 25.92 -10.51
CA SER A 398 2.68 26.93 -9.44
C SER A 398 2.67 26.31 -8.04
N ALA A 399 2.10 25.12 -7.88
CA ALA A 399 2.14 24.38 -6.62
C ALA A 399 3.52 23.74 -6.36
N ILE A 400 4.28 23.40 -7.41
CA ILE A 400 5.63 22.85 -7.27
C ILE A 400 6.64 23.93 -6.84
N ASP A 401 6.63 25.11 -7.48
CA ASP A 401 7.44 26.27 -7.03
C ASP A 401 7.05 26.74 -5.61
N MET A 402 5.83 26.45 -5.17
CA MET A 402 5.41 26.68 -3.79
C MET A 402 5.91 25.62 -2.80
N LEU A 403 6.00 24.34 -3.19
CA LEU A 403 6.53 23.27 -2.34
C LEU A 403 8.05 23.42 -2.13
N VAL A 404 8.76 23.83 -3.18
CA VAL A 404 10.19 24.18 -3.15
C VAL A 404 10.44 25.46 -3.97
N PRO A 405 10.60 26.63 -3.33
CA PRO A 405 10.82 27.90 -4.02
C PRO A 405 12.01 27.92 -4.99
N ALA A 406 11.77 28.53 -6.16
CA ALA A 406 12.73 28.77 -7.21
C ALA A 406 13.36 27.49 -7.77
N VAL A 407 12.56 26.47 -8.12
CA VAL A 407 13.03 25.22 -8.79
C VAL A 407 13.83 25.50 -10.08
N GLY A 408 13.62 26.67 -10.72
CA GLY A 408 14.36 27.10 -11.91
C GLY A 408 13.64 26.83 -13.23
N ILE A 409 12.36 26.45 -13.17
CA ILE A 409 11.56 26.01 -14.32
C ILE A 409 11.34 27.14 -15.34
N PRO A 410 11.63 26.96 -16.65
CA PRO A 410 11.60 28.04 -17.65
C PRO A 410 10.20 28.52 -18.10
N ILE A 411 9.13 28.18 -17.37
CA ILE A 411 7.71 28.43 -17.73
C ILE A 411 7.44 29.90 -18.09
N ASN A 412 8.07 30.82 -17.36
CA ASN A 412 7.88 32.27 -17.52
C ASN A 412 8.37 32.81 -18.88
N PHE A 413 9.10 32.02 -19.68
CA PHE A 413 9.42 32.36 -21.07
C PHE A 413 8.28 32.06 -22.06
N ALA A 414 7.23 31.34 -21.64
CA ALA A 414 6.15 30.88 -22.50
C ALA A 414 4.74 31.27 -22.00
N LEU A 415 4.51 31.33 -20.69
CA LEU A 415 3.20 31.56 -20.09
C LEU A 415 3.21 32.70 -19.09
N SER A 416 2.07 33.40 -18.98
CA SER A 416 1.80 34.39 -17.92
C SER A 416 0.62 33.95 -17.07
N ALA A 417 0.74 34.06 -15.75
CA ALA A 417 -0.37 33.78 -14.84
C ALA A 417 -1.37 34.94 -14.81
N THR A 418 -2.65 34.61 -14.83
CA THR A 418 -3.79 35.55 -14.76
C THR A 418 -4.70 35.16 -13.60
N ALA A 419 -5.72 35.97 -13.29
CA ALA A 419 -6.74 35.56 -12.32
C ALA A 419 -7.61 34.39 -12.83
N LEU A 420 -7.62 34.11 -14.14
CA LEU A 420 -8.39 33.04 -14.79
C LEU A 420 -7.52 31.92 -15.39
N GLY A 421 -6.37 31.61 -14.75
CA GLY A 421 -5.46 30.54 -15.18
C GLY A 421 -4.21 31.04 -15.93
N LEU A 422 -3.53 30.14 -16.64
CA LEU A 422 -2.29 30.43 -17.37
C LEU A 422 -2.54 30.81 -18.84
N SER A 423 -2.03 31.97 -19.27
CA SER A 423 -2.20 32.50 -20.63
C SER A 423 -0.95 32.31 -21.50
N SER A 424 -1.13 31.86 -22.74
CA SER A 424 -0.06 31.65 -23.75
C SER A 424 0.34 32.91 -24.52
N ASP A 425 -0.12 34.08 -24.07
CA ASP A 425 0.16 35.38 -24.68
C ASP A 425 1.67 35.67 -24.91
N ILE A 426 2.57 35.16 -24.06
CA ILE A 426 4.03 35.32 -24.24
C ILE A 426 4.54 34.55 -25.47
N VAL A 427 4.07 33.32 -25.70
CA VAL A 427 4.38 32.57 -26.93
C VAL A 427 3.78 33.24 -28.16
N VAL A 428 2.52 33.67 -28.06
CA VAL A 428 1.72 34.11 -29.22
C VAL A 428 2.12 35.52 -29.69
N ASN A 429 2.51 36.40 -28.76
CA ASN A 429 2.75 37.83 -29.01
C ASN A 429 4.13 38.34 -28.52
N GLY A 430 5.04 37.48 -28.05
CA GLY A 430 6.32 37.88 -27.47
C GLY A 430 7.53 37.87 -28.43
N ASP A 431 8.16 39.04 -28.60
CA ASP A 431 9.42 39.25 -29.35
C ASP A 431 10.54 38.23 -29.03
N SER A 432 10.57 37.74 -27.79
CA SER A 432 11.56 36.76 -27.30
C SER A 432 11.40 35.38 -27.93
N TYR A 433 10.17 34.98 -28.25
CA TYR A 433 9.88 33.68 -28.88
C TYR A 433 9.92 33.77 -30.41
N GLU A 434 9.46 34.88 -31.00
CA GLU A 434 9.66 35.21 -32.43
C GLU A 434 11.13 34.99 -32.86
N LYS A 435 12.10 35.46 -32.08
CA LYS A 435 13.54 35.28 -32.39
C LYS A 435 14.05 33.84 -32.31
N ARG A 436 13.34 32.93 -31.63
CA ARG A 436 13.64 31.48 -31.62
C ARG A 436 12.93 30.74 -32.77
N LYS A 437 11.69 31.13 -33.05
CA LYS A 437 10.81 30.62 -34.12
C LYS A 437 11.43 30.71 -35.53
N TYR A 438 12.29 31.70 -35.79
CA TYR A 438 13.05 31.79 -37.06
C TYR A 438 14.24 30.82 -37.18
N GLY A 439 14.61 30.07 -36.13
CA GLY A 439 15.80 29.22 -36.11
C GLY A 439 15.61 27.76 -36.52
N ILE A 440 14.38 27.32 -36.83
CA ILE A 440 14.03 25.88 -36.95
C ILE A 440 13.61 25.49 -38.39
N GLY A 441 13.57 26.43 -39.34
CA GLY A 441 13.06 26.25 -40.71
C GLY A 441 11.67 26.87 -40.86
N SER A 442 11.37 27.44 -42.04
CA SER A 442 10.26 28.41 -42.11
C SER A 442 9.60 28.63 -43.49
N LEU A 443 8.27 28.69 -43.52
CA LEU A 443 7.50 29.77 -44.18
C LEU A 443 6.01 29.84 -43.79
N VAL A 444 5.63 29.45 -42.57
CA VAL A 444 4.22 29.20 -42.21
C VAL A 444 3.74 30.10 -41.05
N GLN A 445 2.58 30.76 -41.18
CA GLN A 445 1.93 31.50 -40.09
C GLN A 445 0.91 30.66 -39.30
N SER A 446 1.00 29.33 -39.32
CA SER A 446 0.00 28.45 -38.71
C SER A 446 0.08 28.43 -37.18
N ALA A 447 -1.09 28.23 -36.57
CA ALA A 447 -1.26 27.99 -35.15
C ALA A 447 -0.51 26.72 -34.69
N LEU A 448 -0.74 25.61 -35.40
CA LEU A 448 -0.19 24.28 -35.12
C LEU A 448 1.34 24.32 -34.99
N PHE A 449 2.03 24.97 -35.94
CA PHE A 449 3.49 25.11 -35.91
C PHE A 449 4.00 25.85 -34.66
N THR A 450 3.20 26.74 -34.09
CA THR A 450 3.59 27.49 -32.88
C THR A 450 3.62 26.60 -31.64
N GLY A 451 2.69 25.65 -31.48
CA GLY A 451 2.67 24.73 -30.33
C GLY A 451 3.58 23.50 -30.47
N ILE A 452 3.77 23.00 -31.69
CA ILE A 452 4.74 21.93 -31.97
C ILE A 452 6.15 22.35 -31.51
N ASN A 453 6.52 23.62 -31.70
CA ASN A 453 7.78 24.21 -31.24
C ASN A 453 7.85 24.50 -29.71
N LEU A 454 6.86 24.09 -28.91
CA LEU A 454 6.88 24.18 -27.45
C LEU A 454 7.13 22.83 -26.76
N ILE A 455 6.96 21.72 -27.50
CA ILE A 455 7.31 20.37 -27.04
C ILE A 455 8.73 20.30 -26.45
N PRO A 456 9.77 20.96 -27.04
CA PRO A 456 11.11 20.96 -26.44
C PRO A 456 11.19 21.67 -25.09
N VAL A 457 10.50 22.79 -24.90
CA VAL A 457 10.49 23.57 -23.64
C VAL A 457 9.80 22.79 -22.51
N ILE A 458 8.79 21.99 -22.87
CA ILE A 458 8.06 21.14 -21.94
C ILE A 458 8.87 19.87 -21.62
N SER A 459 9.65 19.36 -22.57
CA SER A 459 10.64 18.30 -22.32
C SER A 459 11.74 18.79 -21.37
N GLU A 460 12.37 19.95 -21.64
CA GLU A 460 13.36 20.59 -20.75
C GLU A 460 12.80 20.83 -19.34
N THR A 461 11.57 21.31 -19.24
CA THR A 461 10.83 21.45 -17.96
C THR A 461 10.68 20.11 -17.23
N ALA A 462 10.29 19.05 -17.95
CA ALA A 462 10.06 17.73 -17.38
C ALA A 462 11.38 17.03 -16.98
N GLU A 463 12.45 17.24 -17.74
CA GLU A 463 13.81 16.78 -17.41
C GLU A 463 14.28 17.40 -16.08
N ILE A 464 14.24 18.74 -15.97
CA ILE A 464 14.57 19.50 -14.73
C ILE A 464 13.82 18.97 -13.51
N LEU A 465 12.54 18.64 -13.69
CA LEU A 465 11.68 18.13 -12.62
C LEU A 465 11.93 16.64 -12.30
N SER A 466 12.31 15.82 -13.29
CA SER A 466 12.60 14.39 -13.11
C SER A 466 13.95 14.11 -12.44
N SER A 467 14.88 15.06 -12.55
CA SER A 467 16.23 15.00 -11.95
C SER A 467 16.40 15.98 -10.78
N PHE A 468 15.30 16.37 -10.13
CA PHE A 468 15.32 17.36 -9.05
C PHE A 468 15.90 16.78 -7.75
N SER A 469 16.91 17.45 -7.20
CA SER A 469 17.37 17.22 -5.83
C SER A 469 17.98 18.49 -5.24
N ARG A 470 17.88 18.65 -3.92
CA ARG A 470 18.42 19.80 -3.16
C ARG A 470 18.84 19.39 -1.75
N THR A 471 19.63 20.24 -1.08
CA THR A 471 19.96 20.01 0.33
C THR A 471 18.75 20.28 1.23
N GLU A 472 18.76 19.68 2.42
CA GLU A 472 17.75 19.91 3.46
C GLU A 472 17.70 21.38 3.93
N GLU A 473 18.81 22.13 3.78
CA GLU A 473 18.89 23.56 4.08
C GLU A 473 18.20 24.44 3.01
N ASP A 474 18.13 23.98 1.74
CA ASP A 474 17.50 24.72 0.63
C ASP A 474 15.98 24.53 0.53
N ILE A 475 15.40 23.66 1.37
CA ILE A 475 13.99 23.25 1.31
C ILE A 475 13.27 23.69 2.60
N PRO A 476 12.41 24.74 2.56
CA PRO A 476 11.82 25.30 3.77
C PRO A 476 10.98 24.31 4.59
N ALA A 477 11.26 24.27 5.89
CA ALA A 477 10.44 23.65 6.93
C ALA A 477 9.36 24.62 7.45
N PHE A 478 8.32 24.07 8.07
CA PHE A 478 7.23 24.82 8.70
C PHE A 478 7.43 24.87 10.23
N PHE A 479 6.92 25.92 10.89
CA PHE A 479 7.01 26.14 12.35
C PHE A 479 6.46 24.96 13.19
N THR A 480 6.98 24.77 14.41
CA THR A 480 6.45 23.78 15.38
C THR A 480 5.40 24.39 16.34
N GLU A 481 4.63 23.52 17.00
CA GLU A 481 3.62 23.93 18.00
C GLU A 481 4.28 24.50 19.26
N GLU A 482 5.44 23.99 19.66
CA GLU A 482 6.25 24.52 20.76
C GLU A 482 6.73 25.95 20.47
N GLN A 483 7.29 26.20 19.28
CA GLN A 483 7.77 27.53 18.87
C GLN A 483 6.64 28.57 18.86
N ALA A 484 5.45 28.18 18.39
CA ALA A 484 4.26 29.04 18.42
C ALA A 484 3.81 29.32 19.87
N LEU A 485 3.75 28.29 20.72
CA LEU A 485 3.36 28.41 22.13
C LEU A 485 4.32 29.29 22.94
N ALA A 486 5.62 29.08 22.81
CA ALA A 486 6.65 29.84 23.51
C ALA A 486 6.51 31.34 23.22
N GLN A 487 6.43 31.69 21.93
CA GLN A 487 6.26 33.07 21.49
C GLN A 487 4.93 33.67 21.97
N ARG A 488 3.82 32.91 21.94
CA ARG A 488 2.47 33.42 22.24
C ARG A 488 2.21 33.63 23.73
N PHE A 489 2.88 32.88 24.61
CA PHE A 489 2.80 33.02 26.07
C PHE A 489 3.97 33.83 26.68
N GLU A 490 4.85 34.39 25.85
CA GLU A 490 6.04 35.16 26.26
C GLU A 490 6.99 34.40 27.21
N ILE A 491 7.14 33.09 26.97
CA ILE A 491 8.00 32.16 27.72
C ILE A 491 9.06 31.53 26.80
N VAL A 492 10.12 31.00 27.40
CA VAL A 492 11.17 30.28 26.65
C VAL A 492 10.63 28.90 26.22
N GLU A 493 11.04 28.38 25.07
CA GLU A 493 10.63 27.05 24.58
C GLU A 493 10.98 25.95 25.61
N GLU A 494 12.16 26.08 26.23
CA GLU A 494 12.65 25.30 27.38
C GLU A 494 11.69 25.32 28.60
N GLU A 495 10.93 26.40 28.80
CA GLU A 495 9.97 26.54 29.91
C GLU A 495 8.65 25.78 29.64
N LEU A 496 8.26 25.56 28.39
CA LEU A 496 7.05 24.77 28.05
C LEU A 496 7.13 23.35 28.62
N HIS A 497 8.33 22.77 28.60
CA HIS A 497 8.60 21.42 29.08
C HIS A 497 8.57 21.32 30.61
N SER A 498 8.76 22.41 31.36
CA SER A 498 8.82 22.40 32.83
C SER A 498 7.50 22.74 33.54
N ILE A 499 6.47 23.25 32.84
CA ILE A 499 5.14 23.53 33.42
C ILE A 499 4.49 22.25 33.98
N SER A 500 4.22 22.23 35.29
CA SER A 500 3.57 21.12 36.01
C SER A 500 2.03 21.16 35.94
N PRO A 501 1.30 20.03 36.07
CA PRO A 501 -0.17 20.04 36.22
C PRO A 501 -0.68 20.67 37.52
N ASP A 502 0.20 21.02 38.46
CA ASP A 502 -0.14 21.66 39.75
C ASP A 502 0.46 23.08 39.91
N ASP A 503 0.96 23.66 38.82
CA ASP A 503 1.36 25.06 38.69
C ASP A 503 0.16 25.99 38.50
N PRO A 504 0.29 27.29 38.83
CA PRO A 504 -0.68 28.30 38.42
C PRO A 504 -0.70 28.44 36.88
N PRO A 505 -1.89 28.59 36.26
CA PRO A 505 -2.01 28.77 34.82
C PRO A 505 -1.23 30.00 34.35
N ARG A 506 -0.49 29.87 33.24
CA ARG A 506 0.00 31.06 32.52
C ARG A 506 -1.21 31.66 31.81
N GLU A 507 -1.71 32.80 32.30
CA GLU A 507 -2.87 33.49 31.72
C GLU A 507 -2.43 34.59 30.76
N ILE A 508 -2.98 34.58 29.55
CA ILE A 508 -3.01 35.76 28.67
C ILE A 508 -4.47 36.17 28.42
N THR A 509 -4.67 37.30 27.75
CA THR A 509 -6.01 37.76 27.34
C THR A 509 -6.07 37.77 25.81
N ASP A 510 -7.12 37.20 25.22
CA ASP A 510 -7.32 37.25 23.77
C ASP A 510 -7.88 38.62 23.32
N GLU A 511 -8.04 38.77 22.01
CA GLU A 511 -8.52 39.99 21.35
C GLU A 511 -10.00 40.27 21.68
N ASN A 512 -10.72 39.27 22.22
CA ASN A 512 -12.11 39.31 22.64
C ASN A 512 -12.29 39.44 24.18
N LEU A 513 -11.21 39.74 24.91
CA LEU A 513 -11.15 39.87 26.38
C LEU A 513 -11.43 38.57 27.18
N HIS A 514 -11.37 37.39 26.55
CA HIS A 514 -11.37 36.12 27.27
C HIS A 514 -10.02 35.89 27.97
N LYS A 515 -10.06 35.34 29.18
CA LYS A 515 -8.87 34.76 29.82
C LYS A 515 -8.54 33.42 29.19
N ILE A 516 -7.37 33.37 28.55
CA ILE A 516 -6.79 32.21 27.91
C ILE A 516 -5.74 31.63 28.86
N ARG A 517 -5.79 30.32 29.14
CA ARG A 517 -4.89 29.65 30.09
C ARG A 517 -4.05 28.58 29.40
N LEU A 518 -2.73 28.73 29.40
CA LEU A 518 -1.83 27.59 29.17
C LEU A 518 -1.69 26.81 30.49
N VAL A 519 -2.00 25.51 30.45
CA VAL A 519 -1.88 24.57 31.57
C VAL A 519 -1.43 23.20 31.09
N ARG A 520 -0.82 22.40 31.97
CA ARG A 520 -0.68 20.96 31.74
C ARG A 520 -1.89 20.23 32.34
N LEU A 521 -2.58 19.39 31.56
CA LEU A 521 -3.73 18.62 32.07
C LEU A 521 -3.26 17.51 33.00
N ASN A 522 -4.05 17.21 34.04
CA ASN A 522 -3.87 16.04 34.89
C ASN A 522 -4.51 14.79 34.24
N ASN A 523 -4.13 14.56 32.99
CA ASN A 523 -4.52 13.42 32.13
C ASN A 523 -3.34 12.43 32.02
N GLU A 524 -3.57 11.22 31.52
CA GLU A 524 -2.56 10.13 31.46
C GLU A 524 -1.26 10.54 30.74
N ASN A 525 -1.34 11.25 29.61
CA ASN A 525 -0.16 11.73 28.87
C ASN A 525 0.30 13.14 29.30
N GLN A 526 -0.24 13.70 30.39
CA GLN A 526 -0.06 15.09 30.85
C GLN A 526 0.12 16.13 29.73
N PRO A 527 -0.82 16.23 28.76
CA PRO A 527 -0.66 17.13 27.62
C PRO A 527 -0.66 18.58 28.08
N LEU A 528 0.27 19.36 27.55
CA LEU A 528 0.21 20.82 27.59
C LEU A 528 -0.95 21.26 26.68
N VAL A 529 -1.83 22.13 27.18
CA VAL A 529 -3.00 22.61 26.44
C VAL A 529 -3.28 24.07 26.74
N VAL A 530 -3.89 24.74 25.78
CA VAL A 530 -4.51 26.03 26.00
C VAL A 530 -6.00 25.82 26.32
N LEU A 531 -6.56 26.61 27.24
CA LEU A 531 -7.95 26.55 27.67
C LEU A 531 -8.64 27.91 27.61
N ARG A 532 -9.92 27.92 27.21
CA ARG A 532 -10.86 29.03 27.42
C ARG A 532 -11.92 28.60 28.46
N ARG A 533 -12.38 29.53 29.31
CA ARG A 533 -13.41 29.23 30.33
C ARG A 533 -14.79 29.18 29.68
N LEU A 534 -15.53 28.09 29.89
CA LEU A 534 -16.90 27.90 29.40
C LEU A 534 -17.94 28.40 30.41
N GLY A 535 -17.69 28.19 31.71
CA GLY A 535 -18.58 28.66 32.78
C GLY A 535 -18.43 27.83 34.06
N GLY A 536 -18.56 28.47 35.24
CA GLY A 536 -18.31 27.81 36.51
C GLY A 536 -16.90 27.19 36.55
N ASN A 537 -16.79 25.90 36.89
CA ASN A 537 -15.55 25.13 36.84
C ASN A 537 -15.31 24.42 35.49
N LYS A 538 -16.00 24.81 34.42
CA LYS A 538 -15.86 24.22 33.08
C LYS A 538 -15.05 25.11 32.15
N PHE A 539 -14.20 24.42 31.40
CA PHE A 539 -13.31 24.93 30.38
C PHE A 539 -13.48 24.08 29.13
N ILE A 540 -12.91 24.56 28.06
CA ILE A 540 -12.81 23.93 26.74
C ILE A 540 -11.35 24.03 26.35
N ARG A 541 -10.77 22.97 25.78
CA ARG A 541 -9.46 23.14 25.15
C ARG A 541 -9.66 24.08 23.97
N ILE A 542 -8.73 24.99 23.82
CA ILE A 542 -8.54 25.71 22.58
C ILE A 542 -7.24 25.27 21.94
N GLU A 543 -7.15 25.43 20.63
CA GLU A 543 -5.98 25.05 19.88
C GLU A 543 -4.85 26.09 20.07
N PRO A 544 -3.57 25.68 20.20
CA PRO A 544 -2.53 26.58 20.73
C PRO A 544 -2.10 27.75 19.84
N ILE A 545 -2.34 27.67 18.53
CA ILE A 545 -1.91 28.66 17.53
C ILE A 545 -3.09 29.57 17.15
N THR A 546 -4.26 28.96 16.96
CA THR A 546 -5.50 29.59 16.47
C THR A 546 -6.49 30.01 17.55
N PHE A 547 -6.29 29.59 18.81
CA PHE A 547 -7.15 29.92 19.99
C PHE A 547 -8.63 29.54 19.90
N GLN A 548 -8.96 28.68 18.96
CA GLN A 548 -10.32 28.19 18.78
C GLN A 548 -10.71 27.04 19.69
N GLU A 549 -11.98 26.99 20.04
CA GLU A 549 -12.61 25.86 20.72
C GLU A 549 -12.53 24.54 19.93
N ILE A 550 -11.70 23.62 20.41
CA ILE A 550 -11.63 22.25 19.91
C ILE A 550 -12.94 21.56 20.31
N LYS A 551 -13.83 21.28 19.36
CA LYS A 551 -15.18 20.78 19.66
C LYS A 551 -15.14 19.44 20.41
N GLY A 552 -15.93 19.33 21.48
CA GLY A 552 -15.98 18.15 22.35
C GLY A 552 -14.87 18.05 23.41
N SER A 553 -13.88 18.94 23.40
CA SER A 553 -12.71 18.92 24.29
C SER A 553 -12.97 19.41 25.73
N LEU A 554 -14.15 19.14 26.28
CA LEU A 554 -14.61 19.64 27.58
C LEU A 554 -13.61 19.32 28.71
N VAL A 555 -13.14 20.37 29.37
CA VAL A 555 -12.19 20.33 30.49
C VAL A 555 -12.87 20.80 31.78
N SER A 556 -12.47 20.22 32.92
CA SER A 556 -13.03 20.57 34.24
C SER A 556 -11.94 20.98 35.23
N GLU A 557 -12.07 22.17 35.80
CA GLU A 557 -11.29 22.72 36.92
C GLU A 557 -11.73 22.03 38.23
N VAL A 558 -10.80 21.44 38.98
CA VAL A 558 -11.10 20.63 40.19
C VAL A 558 -10.13 20.97 41.31
N ILE A 559 -10.64 21.23 42.53
CA ILE A 559 -9.82 21.39 43.73
C ILE A 559 -9.55 20.01 44.34
N ASN A 560 -8.28 19.69 44.61
CA ASN A 560 -7.87 18.49 45.34
C ASN A 560 -8.10 18.71 46.84
N PRO A 561 -8.93 17.88 47.52
CA PRO A 561 -9.30 18.08 48.93
C PRO A 561 -8.17 17.77 49.92
N VAL A 562 -7.05 17.18 49.48
CA VAL A 562 -5.89 16.87 50.33
C VAL A 562 -4.82 17.96 50.23
N THR A 563 -4.53 18.45 49.01
CA THR A 563 -3.47 19.46 48.78
C THR A 563 -3.99 20.90 48.70
N ASN A 564 -5.31 21.09 48.57
CA ASN A 564 -5.96 22.37 48.30
C ASN A 564 -5.48 23.08 47.01
N LYS A 565 -4.85 22.33 46.08
CA LYS A 565 -4.45 22.78 44.73
C LYS A 565 -5.52 22.48 43.66
N THR A 566 -5.40 23.11 42.49
CA THR A 566 -6.38 23.05 41.38
C THR A 566 -5.82 22.30 40.14
N TYR A 567 -6.66 21.52 39.44
CA TYR A 567 -6.28 20.64 38.30
C TYR A 567 -7.33 20.62 37.15
N TYR A 568 -6.99 20.06 35.97
CA TYR A 568 -7.79 20.08 34.72
C TYR A 568 -7.79 18.72 33.92
N VAL A 569 -8.89 18.25 33.28
CA VAL A 569 -9.04 16.88 32.64
C VAL A 569 -10.04 16.72 31.42
N SER A 570 -9.86 15.80 30.44
CA SER A 570 -10.54 15.73 29.07
C SER A 570 -10.95 14.35 28.41
N ASN A 571 -11.59 14.31 27.18
CA ASN A 571 -12.17 13.11 26.44
C ASN A 571 -12.27 13.24 24.85
N ALA A 572 -12.53 12.16 24.04
CA ALA A 572 -12.82 12.13 22.54
C ALA A 572 -13.41 10.77 21.94
N LYS A 573 -13.96 10.66 20.67
CA LYS A 573 -14.49 9.39 19.97
C LYS A 573 -14.60 9.38 18.39
N LEU A 574 -14.80 8.20 17.69
CA LEU A 574 -14.71 7.94 16.18
C LEU A 574 -15.67 6.80 15.59
N LEU A 575 -15.43 6.19 14.37
CA LEU A 575 -16.41 5.44 13.47
C LEU A 575 -15.77 4.43 12.42
N GLY A 576 -16.37 3.29 11.95
CA GLY A 576 -16.00 2.59 10.65
C GLY A 576 -16.53 1.12 10.33
N GLY A 577 -16.62 0.67 9.03
CA GLY A 577 -16.81 -0.75 8.52
C GLY A 577 -17.89 -1.08 7.42
N SER A 578 -17.87 -2.26 6.74
CA SER A 578 -18.92 -2.72 5.77
C SER A 578 -20.21 -3.18 6.48
N PRO A 579 -21.40 -2.60 6.21
CA PRO A 579 -22.60 -2.87 7.01
C PRO A 579 -23.22 -4.26 6.77
N TYR A 580 -23.04 -4.85 5.59
CA TYR A 580 -23.58 -6.17 5.25
C TYR A 580 -22.67 -7.34 5.61
N SER A 581 -21.45 -7.06 6.10
CA SER A 581 -20.59 -8.12 6.64
C SER A 581 -21.13 -8.60 8.00
N PRO A 582 -21.14 -9.91 8.29
CA PRO A 582 -21.29 -10.40 9.67
C PRO A 582 -20.13 -9.91 10.55
N PHE A 583 -18.92 -9.88 10.00
CA PHE A 583 -17.66 -9.56 10.67
C PHE A 583 -17.36 -8.05 10.70
N ARG A 584 -18.39 -7.22 10.91
CA ARG A 584 -18.24 -5.74 10.95
C ARG A 584 -17.94 -5.16 12.33
N ILE A 585 -17.95 -6.01 13.38
CA ILE A 585 -17.70 -5.68 14.79
C ILE A 585 -18.51 -4.42 15.19
N GLY A 586 -19.84 -4.59 15.18
CA GLY A 586 -20.81 -3.55 15.46
C GLY A 586 -20.87 -3.20 16.95
N LEU A 587 -20.84 -1.91 17.27
CA LEU A 587 -20.84 -1.42 18.65
C LEU A 587 -22.22 -0.94 19.12
N GLU A 588 -23.28 -1.14 18.33
CA GLU A 588 -24.64 -0.67 18.64
C GLU A 588 -25.19 -1.30 19.93
N GLY A 589 -24.71 -2.49 20.29
CA GLY A 589 -25.05 -3.19 21.54
C GLY A 589 -24.03 -3.05 22.67
N VAL A 590 -23.00 -2.20 22.53
CA VAL A 590 -21.94 -2.01 23.54
C VAL A 590 -22.11 -0.64 24.20
N TRP A 591 -22.31 -0.63 25.52
CA TRP A 591 -22.45 0.60 26.31
C TRP A 591 -21.29 1.59 26.08
N THR A 592 -21.59 2.89 26.01
CA THR A 592 -20.54 3.91 26.14
C THR A 592 -20.05 4.01 27.60
N PRO A 593 -18.88 4.63 27.87
CA PRO A 593 -18.44 4.90 29.24
C PRO A 593 -19.43 5.70 30.09
N GLU A 594 -20.33 6.47 29.50
CA GLU A 594 -21.37 7.26 30.19
C GLU A 594 -22.45 6.34 30.76
N VAL A 595 -22.87 5.36 29.97
CA VAL A 595 -23.78 4.31 30.42
C VAL A 595 -23.10 3.42 31.47
N LEU A 596 -21.82 3.07 31.29
CA LEU A 596 -21.07 2.32 32.31
C LEU A 596 -20.90 3.11 33.61
N LYS A 597 -20.59 4.42 33.55
CA LYS A 597 -20.47 5.31 34.72
C LYS A 597 -21.75 5.29 35.57
N ALA A 598 -22.92 5.29 34.93
CA ALA A 598 -24.20 5.15 35.61
C ALA A 598 -24.41 3.73 36.18
N ARG A 599 -24.27 2.69 35.33
CA ARG A 599 -24.58 1.29 35.67
C ARG A 599 -23.65 0.68 36.72
N ALA A 600 -22.38 1.09 36.75
CA ALA A 600 -21.37 0.63 37.70
C ALA A 600 -21.11 1.63 38.85
N SER A 601 -22.01 2.60 39.06
CA SER A 601 -21.93 3.54 40.18
C SER A 601 -22.15 2.82 41.52
N VAL A 602 -21.49 3.29 42.57
CA VAL A 602 -21.57 2.74 43.93
C VAL A 602 -21.51 3.90 44.91
N ILE A 603 -22.51 4.01 45.79
CA ILE A 603 -22.58 5.09 46.78
C ILE A 603 -21.45 4.88 47.80
N GLY A 604 -20.57 5.87 47.93
CA GLY A 604 -19.43 5.83 48.86
C GLY A 604 -18.14 5.19 48.35
N LYS A 605 -18.13 4.49 47.20
CA LYS A 605 -16.88 3.92 46.61
C LYS A 605 -16.41 4.76 45.41
N PRO A 606 -15.23 5.41 45.46
CA PRO A 606 -14.70 6.21 44.34
C PRO A 606 -14.22 5.34 43.16
N ILE A 607 -13.95 5.99 42.02
CA ILE A 607 -13.34 5.35 40.85
C ILE A 607 -11.85 5.11 41.16
N GLY A 608 -11.51 3.87 41.53
CA GLY A 608 -10.12 3.43 41.64
C GLY A 608 -9.48 3.18 40.27
N GLU A 609 -8.15 3.18 40.22
CA GLU A 609 -7.35 3.16 38.99
C GLU A 609 -7.75 2.06 38.00
N SER A 610 -7.99 0.82 38.46
CA SER A 610 -8.43 -0.27 37.58
C SER A 610 -9.76 0.02 36.85
N TYR A 611 -10.70 0.74 37.49
CA TYR A 611 -11.95 1.16 36.85
C TYR A 611 -11.75 2.36 35.91
N LYS A 612 -10.83 3.27 36.22
CA LYS A 612 -10.42 4.33 35.29
C LYS A 612 -9.85 3.74 33.99
N ARG A 613 -8.98 2.72 34.07
CA ARG A 613 -8.45 2.02 32.89
C ARG A 613 -9.53 1.30 32.08
N ILE A 614 -10.50 0.65 32.73
CA ILE A 614 -11.70 0.09 32.09
C ILE A 614 -12.48 1.16 31.30
N LEU A 615 -12.70 2.35 31.88
CA LEU A 615 -13.40 3.46 31.21
C LEU A 615 -12.60 4.03 30.03
N ALA A 616 -11.27 4.20 30.17
CA ALA A 616 -10.40 4.68 29.10
C ALA A 616 -10.36 3.69 27.92
N LYS A 617 -10.28 2.38 28.18
CA LYS A 617 -10.33 1.33 27.15
C LYS A 617 -11.71 1.27 26.46
N LEU A 618 -12.81 1.35 27.22
CA LEU A 618 -14.16 1.41 26.64
C LEU A 618 -14.42 2.69 25.82
N GLN A 619 -13.72 3.78 26.14
CA GLN A 619 -13.67 4.90 25.21
C GLN A 619 -12.94 4.45 23.93
N ARG A 620 -11.66 4.07 24.02
CA ARG A 620 -10.83 3.64 22.87
C ARG A 620 -11.52 2.65 21.91
N ILE A 621 -12.34 1.71 22.38
CA ILE A 621 -13.10 0.78 21.53
C ILE A 621 -13.96 1.51 20.49
N HIS A 622 -14.82 2.46 20.89
CA HIS A 622 -15.59 3.25 19.91
C HIS A 622 -14.79 4.48 19.42
N ASN A 623 -13.51 4.62 19.78
CA ASN A 623 -12.55 5.46 19.04
C ASN A 623 -11.88 4.69 17.88
N SER A 624 -12.09 3.39 17.75
CA SER A 624 -11.41 2.60 16.72
C SER A 624 -12.17 2.62 15.39
N ASN A 625 -11.57 3.31 14.41
CA ASN A 625 -11.96 3.23 13.00
C ASN A 625 -11.77 1.79 12.48
N ILE A 626 -10.59 1.24 12.73
CA ILE A 626 -10.08 0.01 12.14
C ILE A 626 -10.68 -1.20 12.85
N LEU A 627 -11.43 -2.04 12.13
CA LEU A 627 -12.14 -3.18 12.71
C LEU A 627 -11.23 -4.15 13.48
N ASP A 628 -10.01 -4.41 12.98
CA ASP A 628 -9.07 -5.32 13.63
C ASP A 628 -8.49 -4.76 14.95
N GLU A 629 -8.26 -3.44 15.03
CA GLU A 629 -7.90 -2.80 16.30
C GLU A 629 -9.09 -2.79 17.27
N ARG A 630 -10.31 -2.56 16.76
CA ARG A 630 -11.53 -2.55 17.55
C ARG A 630 -11.72 -3.87 18.29
N GLN A 631 -11.55 -5.02 17.62
CA GLN A 631 -11.61 -6.31 18.33
C GLN A 631 -10.50 -6.46 19.37
N GLY A 632 -9.26 -6.07 19.06
CA GLY A 632 -8.15 -6.10 20.02
C GLY A 632 -8.46 -5.31 21.29
N LEU A 633 -8.93 -4.07 21.13
CA LEU A 633 -9.34 -3.21 22.24
C LEU A 633 -10.53 -3.77 23.04
N MET A 634 -11.41 -4.54 22.39
CA MET A 634 -12.53 -5.25 23.05
C MET A 634 -12.02 -6.45 23.87
N HIS A 635 -11.12 -7.28 23.34
CA HIS A 635 -10.48 -8.36 24.10
C HIS A 635 -9.62 -7.85 25.26
N GLU A 636 -8.89 -6.74 25.04
CA GLU A 636 -8.15 -6.03 26.10
C GLU A 636 -9.07 -5.53 27.22
N LEU A 637 -10.28 -5.08 26.89
CA LEU A 637 -11.27 -4.67 27.90
C LEU A 637 -11.89 -5.88 28.63
N MET A 638 -12.08 -7.02 27.96
CA MET A 638 -12.45 -8.26 28.64
C MET A 638 -11.40 -8.64 29.69
N GLU A 639 -10.11 -8.61 29.34
CA GLU A 639 -9.02 -8.89 30.29
C GLU A 639 -9.01 -7.89 31.46
N LEU A 640 -9.17 -6.59 31.20
CA LEU A 640 -9.25 -5.59 32.28
C LEU A 640 -10.45 -5.81 33.22
N ILE A 641 -11.55 -6.38 32.72
CA ILE A 641 -12.70 -6.78 33.53
C ILE A 641 -12.41 -8.07 34.31
N ASP A 642 -11.78 -9.07 33.68
CA ASP A 642 -11.39 -10.33 34.31
C ASP A 642 -10.41 -10.07 35.49
N LEU A 643 -9.37 -9.26 35.26
CA LEU A 643 -8.39 -8.86 36.29
C LEU A 643 -9.04 -8.02 37.41
N TYR A 644 -10.10 -7.25 37.12
CA TYR A 644 -10.87 -6.54 38.15
C TYR A 644 -11.75 -7.49 38.98
N GLU A 645 -12.27 -8.55 38.36
CA GLU A 645 -13.05 -9.60 39.02
C GLU A 645 -12.18 -10.50 39.91
N GLU A 646 -10.98 -10.87 39.44
CA GLU A 646 -9.96 -11.59 40.23
C GLU A 646 -9.48 -10.77 41.44
N SER A 647 -9.20 -9.47 41.25
CA SER A 647 -8.66 -8.60 42.31
C SER A 647 -9.70 -7.97 43.25
N GLN A 648 -10.98 -7.87 42.86
CA GLN A 648 -12.06 -7.32 43.70
C GLN A 648 -13.37 -8.15 43.61
N PRO A 649 -13.37 -9.44 43.96
CA PRO A 649 -14.50 -10.35 43.76
C PRO A 649 -15.79 -9.98 44.52
N SER A 650 -15.69 -9.13 45.54
CA SER A 650 -16.82 -8.60 46.33
C SER A 650 -17.30 -7.20 45.87
N SER A 651 -16.79 -6.66 44.75
CA SER A 651 -17.12 -5.31 44.31
C SER A 651 -18.50 -5.22 43.67
N GLU A 652 -19.37 -4.36 44.20
CA GLU A 652 -20.72 -4.11 43.67
C GLU A 652 -20.73 -3.67 42.18
N ARG A 653 -19.61 -3.16 41.66
CA ARG A 653 -19.45 -2.83 40.22
C ARG A 653 -19.54 -4.04 39.29
N LEU A 654 -19.28 -5.26 39.80
CA LEU A 654 -19.14 -6.45 38.96
C LEU A 654 -20.38 -6.78 38.14
N ASN A 655 -21.59 -6.49 38.62
CA ASN A 655 -22.80 -6.75 37.83
C ASN A 655 -22.84 -5.95 36.51
N ALA A 656 -22.35 -4.71 36.52
CA ALA A 656 -22.25 -3.88 35.33
C ALA A 656 -21.03 -4.24 34.46
N PHE A 657 -19.95 -4.73 35.05
CA PHE A 657 -18.76 -5.17 34.30
C PHE A 657 -18.99 -6.53 33.61
N ARG A 658 -19.69 -7.46 34.27
CA ARG A 658 -20.13 -8.74 33.70
C ARG A 658 -21.05 -8.52 32.50
N GLU A 659 -22.06 -7.66 32.63
CA GLU A 659 -22.94 -7.30 31.50
C GLU A 659 -22.13 -6.68 30.36
N LEU A 660 -21.20 -5.76 30.65
CA LEU A 660 -20.32 -5.18 29.63
C LEU A 660 -19.45 -6.25 28.94
N ARG A 661 -18.87 -7.19 29.68
CA ARG A 661 -18.11 -8.33 29.11
C ARG A 661 -18.99 -9.15 28.17
N THR A 662 -20.21 -9.49 28.59
CA THR A 662 -21.20 -10.20 27.75
C THR A 662 -21.64 -9.40 26.51
N GLN A 663 -21.72 -8.07 26.58
CA GLN A 663 -21.97 -7.22 25.40
C GLN A 663 -20.80 -7.25 24.41
N LEU A 664 -19.56 -7.17 24.91
CA LEU A 664 -18.34 -7.27 24.09
C LEU A 664 -18.24 -8.64 23.43
N GLU A 665 -18.56 -9.72 24.16
CA GLU A 665 -18.62 -11.09 23.63
C GLU A 665 -19.58 -11.19 22.45
N LYS A 666 -20.84 -10.76 22.61
CA LYS A 666 -21.87 -10.82 21.56
C LYS A 666 -21.57 -9.94 20.33
N ALA A 667 -20.74 -8.91 20.49
CA ALA A 667 -20.31 -8.02 19.41
C ALA A 667 -19.08 -8.54 18.63
N LEU A 668 -18.37 -9.56 19.16
CA LEU A 668 -17.24 -10.24 18.52
C LEU A 668 -17.61 -11.61 17.97
N TYR A 669 -18.36 -12.38 18.74
CA TYR A 669 -18.72 -13.76 18.42
C TYR A 669 -20.22 -13.85 18.11
N LEU A 670 -20.53 -14.15 16.86
CA LEU A 670 -21.90 -14.37 16.41
C LEU A 670 -22.46 -15.70 16.96
N PRO A 671 -23.78 -15.94 16.99
CA PRO A 671 -24.36 -17.15 17.60
C PRO A 671 -23.86 -18.49 17.02
N GLU A 672 -23.45 -18.53 15.74
CA GLU A 672 -22.80 -19.70 15.12
C GLU A 672 -21.35 -19.92 15.56
N MET A 673 -20.73 -18.96 16.26
CA MET A 673 -19.33 -18.99 16.69
C MET A 673 -19.18 -19.39 18.17
N GLU A 674 -20.19 -19.89 18.88
CA GLU A 674 -20.08 -20.19 20.34
C GLU A 674 -18.99 -21.24 20.67
N ALA A 675 -18.73 -22.22 19.80
CA ALA A 675 -17.62 -23.16 19.97
C ALA A 675 -16.25 -22.46 19.84
N LEU A 676 -16.06 -21.70 18.76
CA LEU A 676 -14.88 -20.86 18.51
C LEU A 676 -14.65 -19.85 19.65
N LYS A 677 -15.71 -19.22 20.14
CA LYS A 677 -15.72 -18.30 21.28
C LYS A 677 -15.22 -18.97 22.54
N LYS A 678 -15.74 -20.15 22.89
CA LYS A 678 -15.26 -20.92 24.05
C LYS A 678 -13.77 -21.23 23.90
N GLN A 679 -13.37 -21.72 22.73
CA GLN A 679 -11.99 -22.11 22.46
C GLN A 679 -10.98 -20.95 22.47
N ILE A 680 -11.38 -19.75 22.06
CA ILE A 680 -10.53 -18.55 22.12
C ILE A 680 -10.57 -17.88 23.51
N LEU A 681 -11.74 -17.72 24.13
CA LEU A 681 -11.87 -16.95 25.38
C LEU A 681 -11.43 -17.71 26.64
N GLN A 682 -11.19 -19.03 26.54
CA GLN A 682 -10.52 -19.81 27.59
C GLN A 682 -9.00 -19.61 27.62
N ILE A 683 -8.38 -19.12 26.53
CA ILE A 683 -6.96 -18.78 26.52
C ILE A 683 -6.75 -17.61 27.49
N PRO A 684 -5.81 -17.71 28.46
CA PRO A 684 -5.56 -16.63 29.39
C PRO A 684 -5.09 -15.35 28.70
N ASN A 685 -5.19 -14.22 29.40
CA ASN A 685 -4.72 -12.94 28.90
C ASN A 685 -5.37 -12.54 27.56
N LYS A 686 -6.70 -12.31 27.55
CA LYS A 686 -7.45 -11.98 26.32
C LYS A 686 -6.87 -10.78 25.56
N GLY A 687 -6.28 -9.81 26.27
CA GLY A 687 -5.59 -8.63 25.74
C GLY A 687 -4.10 -8.84 25.42
N SER A 688 -3.59 -10.08 25.40
CA SER A 688 -2.22 -10.40 24.99
C SER A 688 -1.95 -10.17 23.51
N GLY A 689 -2.98 -10.32 22.67
CA GLY A 689 -2.88 -10.41 21.22
C GLY A 689 -3.45 -11.73 20.67
N ALA A 690 -3.39 -12.82 21.45
CA ALA A 690 -3.84 -14.14 21.00
C ALA A 690 -5.31 -14.16 20.55
N ALA A 691 -6.22 -13.63 21.36
CA ALA A 691 -7.64 -13.62 21.04
C ALA A 691 -7.98 -12.75 19.81
N ARG A 692 -7.24 -11.65 19.60
CA ARG A 692 -7.33 -10.78 18.41
C ARG A 692 -6.87 -11.53 17.15
N PHE A 693 -5.72 -12.20 17.23
CA PHE A 693 -5.15 -12.97 16.12
C PHE A 693 -6.08 -14.12 15.73
N LEU A 694 -6.44 -15.00 16.68
CA LEU A 694 -7.25 -16.18 16.41
C LEU A 694 -8.65 -15.82 15.90
N LEU A 695 -9.25 -14.72 16.38
CA LEU A 695 -10.53 -14.24 15.84
C LEU A 695 -10.37 -13.64 14.44
N ARG A 696 -9.25 -12.96 14.13
CA ARG A 696 -8.94 -12.48 12.78
C ARG A 696 -8.80 -13.65 11.80
N THR A 697 -8.02 -14.67 12.13
CA THR A 697 -7.84 -15.87 11.29
C THR A 697 -9.19 -16.57 11.10
N ALA A 698 -9.97 -16.78 12.16
CA ALA A 698 -11.31 -17.38 12.07
C ALA A 698 -12.28 -16.61 11.17
N MET A 699 -12.29 -15.26 11.24
CA MET A 699 -13.13 -14.42 10.36
C MET A 699 -12.67 -14.45 8.90
N ASN A 700 -11.38 -14.69 8.64
CA ASN A 700 -10.87 -14.93 7.28
C ASN A 700 -11.18 -16.35 6.79
N GLU A 701 -11.04 -17.36 7.64
CA GLU A 701 -11.32 -18.77 7.33
C GLU A 701 -12.80 -18.95 7.00
N MET A 702 -13.71 -18.44 7.84
CA MET A 702 -15.14 -18.40 7.54
C MET A 702 -15.47 -17.61 6.27
N ALA A 703 -14.71 -16.56 5.95
CA ALA A 703 -14.89 -15.80 4.72
C ALA A 703 -14.32 -16.49 3.47
N GLY A 704 -13.65 -17.65 3.59
CA GLY A 704 -12.96 -18.32 2.48
C GLY A 704 -11.74 -17.55 1.96
N LYS A 705 -11.04 -16.84 2.86
CA LYS A 705 -9.87 -15.99 2.55
C LYS A 705 -8.52 -16.55 3.01
N THR A 706 -8.55 -17.52 3.92
CA THR A 706 -7.38 -18.30 4.33
C THR A 706 -7.78 -19.77 4.40
N SER A 707 -6.81 -20.66 4.49
CA SER A 707 -7.00 -22.10 4.60
C SER A 707 -7.57 -22.50 5.96
N GLU A 708 -7.84 -23.80 6.16
CA GLU A 708 -8.21 -24.33 7.47
C GLU A 708 -6.99 -24.31 8.41
N SER A 709 -6.93 -23.30 9.29
CA SER A 709 -5.77 -23.07 10.18
C SER A 709 -6.16 -22.72 11.62
N THR A 710 -7.33 -22.13 11.84
CA THR A 710 -7.78 -21.64 13.15
C THR A 710 -7.78 -22.74 14.21
N ALA A 711 -8.21 -23.96 13.86
CA ALA A 711 -8.26 -25.09 14.80
C ALA A 711 -6.87 -25.45 15.34
N ASP A 712 -5.87 -25.53 14.46
CA ASP A 712 -4.50 -25.90 14.85
C ASP A 712 -3.71 -24.73 15.45
N LEU A 713 -3.99 -23.49 15.06
CA LEU A 713 -3.49 -22.29 15.75
C LEU A 713 -4.05 -22.18 17.18
N ILE A 714 -5.30 -22.58 17.41
CA ILE A 714 -5.86 -22.73 18.77
C ILE A 714 -5.15 -23.85 19.53
N ARG A 715 -4.89 -25.01 18.91
CA ARG A 715 -4.14 -26.11 19.58
C ARG A 715 -2.72 -25.67 19.96
N PHE A 716 -2.02 -24.96 19.08
CA PHE A 716 -0.72 -24.33 19.36
C PHE A 716 -0.82 -23.30 20.51
N ALA A 717 -1.80 -22.40 20.49
CA ALA A 717 -2.01 -21.40 21.54
C ALA A 717 -2.34 -22.01 22.92
N LEU A 718 -3.01 -23.17 22.95
CA LEU A 718 -3.37 -23.88 24.19
C LEU A 718 -2.21 -24.72 24.77
N GLN A 719 -1.12 -24.94 24.03
CA GLN A 719 0.06 -25.67 24.52
C GLN A 719 1.33 -24.81 24.68
N ASP A 720 1.38 -23.63 24.04
CA ASP A 720 2.57 -22.79 24.12
C ASP A 720 2.74 -22.22 25.54
N THR A 721 3.96 -22.31 26.07
CA THR A 721 4.29 -21.97 27.47
C THR A 721 4.15 -20.48 27.81
N VAL A 722 3.93 -19.63 26.81
CA VAL A 722 3.69 -18.18 26.96
C VAL A 722 2.24 -17.86 26.66
N ILE A 723 1.71 -18.29 25.51
CA ILE A 723 0.33 -17.99 25.10
C ILE A 723 -0.71 -18.59 26.07
N SER A 724 -0.50 -19.83 26.52
CA SER A 724 -1.43 -20.53 27.42
C SER A 724 -1.30 -20.12 28.89
N ALA A 725 -0.27 -19.36 29.27
CA ALA A 725 0.10 -19.12 30.65
C ALA A 725 -0.50 -17.80 31.21
N PRO A 726 -1.29 -17.82 32.30
CA PRO A 726 -1.81 -16.59 32.92
C PRO A 726 -0.67 -15.67 33.37
N PHE A 727 -0.60 -14.45 32.83
CA PHE A 727 0.51 -13.53 33.03
C PHE A 727 0.66 -13.12 34.51
N ARG A 728 1.89 -13.20 35.02
CA ARG A 728 2.30 -12.79 36.38
C ARG A 728 3.53 -11.89 36.42
N GLY A 729 4.11 -11.56 35.25
CA GLY A 729 5.29 -10.71 35.10
C GLY A 729 5.03 -9.21 35.25
N TYR A 730 6.04 -8.42 34.89
CA TYR A 730 6.09 -6.99 35.19
C TYR A 730 5.22 -6.14 34.26
N ALA A 731 4.34 -5.32 34.84
CA ALA A 731 3.45 -4.40 34.12
C ALA A 731 3.71 -2.92 34.44
N GLY A 732 4.82 -2.60 35.12
CA GLY A 732 5.25 -1.23 35.42
C GLY A 732 6.03 -0.56 34.29
N ALA A 733 6.62 0.60 34.58
CA ALA A 733 7.44 1.36 33.63
C ALA A 733 8.89 0.87 33.59
N ILE A 734 9.58 1.11 32.47
CA ILE A 734 11.02 0.88 32.34
C ILE A 734 11.76 2.21 32.59
N PRO A 735 12.81 2.26 33.43
CA PRO A 735 13.59 3.47 33.65
C PRO A 735 14.31 3.93 32.38
N GLU A 736 14.32 5.24 32.13
CA GLU A 736 15.01 5.87 30.98
C GLU A 736 16.55 5.65 31.00
N ALA A 737 17.11 5.25 32.15
CA ALA A 737 18.52 4.88 32.32
C ALA A 737 18.86 3.45 31.84
N ILE A 738 17.93 2.75 31.18
CA ILE A 738 18.18 1.49 30.47
C ILE A 738 18.42 1.78 28.98
N ASP A 739 19.53 1.28 28.45
CA ASP A 739 20.01 1.50 27.07
C ASP A 739 19.81 0.28 26.14
N PHE A 740 19.07 -0.74 26.59
CA PHE A 740 18.73 -1.95 25.84
C PHE A 740 17.22 -2.28 25.93
N PRO A 741 16.62 -2.94 24.92
CA PRO A 741 15.24 -3.41 25.00
C PRO A 741 15.05 -4.42 26.14
N VAL A 742 14.21 -4.08 27.12
CA VAL A 742 13.96 -4.95 28.29
C VAL A 742 12.94 -6.04 27.99
N LYS A 743 13.39 -7.29 28.06
CA LYS A 743 12.54 -8.48 27.94
C LYS A 743 11.90 -8.85 29.28
N TYR A 744 12.69 -8.85 30.36
CA TYR A 744 12.26 -9.31 31.69
C TYR A 744 12.61 -8.31 32.80
N VAL A 745 11.78 -8.25 33.84
CA VAL A 745 12.03 -7.46 35.05
C VAL A 745 11.65 -8.27 36.29
N ILE A 746 12.56 -8.30 37.28
CA ILE A 746 12.27 -8.77 38.63
C ILE A 746 12.09 -7.50 39.47
N GLU A 747 10.85 -7.20 39.84
CA GLU A 747 10.46 -5.92 40.48
C GLU A 747 11.07 -5.73 41.87
N ASP A 748 11.28 -6.82 42.62
CA ASP A 748 11.86 -6.82 43.96
C ASP A 748 12.96 -7.89 44.09
N ILE A 749 14.23 -7.45 44.16
CA ILE A 749 15.35 -8.38 44.33
C ILE A 749 15.36 -9.12 45.68
N SER A 750 14.56 -8.72 46.68
CA SER A 750 14.41 -9.51 47.91
C SER A 750 13.72 -10.85 47.66
N VAL A 751 13.11 -11.07 46.49
CA VAL A 751 12.58 -12.39 46.10
C VAL A 751 13.69 -13.44 45.96
N PHE A 752 14.92 -13.04 45.60
CA PHE A 752 16.06 -13.96 45.57
C PHE A 752 16.45 -14.49 46.97
N ASP A 753 16.09 -13.80 48.05
CA ASP A 753 16.32 -14.27 49.43
C ASP A 753 15.20 -15.20 49.96
N LYS A 754 14.21 -15.52 49.12
CA LYS A 754 13.05 -16.38 49.44
C LYS A 754 13.18 -17.79 48.82
N ILE A 755 14.20 -18.01 47.98
CA ILE A 755 14.50 -19.32 47.37
C ILE A 755 15.20 -20.26 48.36
N GLN A 756 15.34 -21.54 48.02
CA GLN A 756 15.85 -22.54 48.94
C GLN A 756 17.38 -22.56 49.03
N THR A 757 18.09 -22.24 47.94
CA THR A 757 19.55 -22.30 47.91
C THR A 757 20.20 -21.00 48.40
N ASN A 758 21.02 -21.10 49.45
CA ASN A 758 21.95 -20.05 49.87
C ASN A 758 23.18 -20.03 48.94
N TYR A 759 23.08 -19.38 47.78
CA TYR A 759 24.23 -19.27 46.86
C TYR A 759 25.40 -18.48 47.48
N TRP A 760 25.12 -17.59 48.43
CA TRP A 760 26.12 -16.85 49.21
C TRP A 760 26.96 -17.72 50.16
N GLU A 761 26.53 -18.96 50.45
CA GLU A 761 27.32 -19.96 51.19
C GLU A 761 28.21 -20.82 50.27
N LEU A 762 28.24 -20.58 48.94
CA LEU A 762 29.12 -21.32 48.03
C LEU A 762 30.57 -20.79 48.07
N PRO A 763 31.60 -21.68 48.04
CA PRO A 763 33.02 -21.29 48.14
C PRO A 763 33.53 -20.28 47.11
N ALA A 764 32.82 -20.10 45.99
CA ALA A 764 33.15 -19.09 44.98
C ALA A 764 32.95 -17.63 45.48
N TYR A 765 32.14 -17.42 46.54
CA TYR A 765 31.72 -16.10 47.01
C TYR A 765 32.16 -15.75 48.43
N GLU A 766 32.85 -16.66 49.14
CA GLU A 766 33.39 -16.41 50.49
C GLU A 766 34.22 -15.12 50.57
N SER A 767 34.93 -14.78 49.48
CA SER A 767 35.77 -13.57 49.38
C SER A 767 35.01 -12.27 49.14
N TRP A 768 33.70 -12.32 48.88
CA TRP A 768 32.84 -11.14 48.68
C TRP A 768 32.16 -10.70 49.98
N ASN A 769 32.12 -11.57 51.01
CA ASN A 769 31.52 -11.30 52.33
C ASN A 769 30.04 -10.91 52.34
N GLU A 770 29.28 -11.22 51.29
CA GLU A 770 27.84 -10.99 51.21
C GLU A 770 27.04 -12.02 52.04
N GLY A 771 25.90 -11.59 52.60
CA GLY A 771 25.09 -12.39 53.54
C GLY A 771 23.70 -12.78 53.04
N SER A 772 23.42 -12.62 51.75
CA SER A 772 22.14 -12.99 51.13
C SER A 772 22.31 -13.21 49.62
N ASN A 773 21.29 -13.78 48.96
CA ASN A 773 21.31 -13.98 47.51
C ASN A 773 21.14 -12.64 46.76
N SER A 774 20.28 -11.75 47.27
CA SER A 774 20.09 -10.40 46.73
C SER A 774 21.36 -9.55 46.81
N ALA A 775 22.16 -9.73 47.88
CA ALA A 775 23.44 -9.06 48.07
C ALA A 775 24.53 -9.55 47.09
N LEU A 776 24.48 -10.80 46.61
CA LEU A 776 25.40 -11.27 45.57
C LEU A 776 25.16 -10.61 44.20
N LEU A 777 23.92 -10.25 43.85
CA LEU A 777 23.55 -9.85 42.48
C LEU A 777 24.41 -8.70 41.90
N PRO A 778 24.72 -7.61 42.62
CA PRO A 778 25.59 -6.54 42.10
C PRO A 778 27.03 -6.98 41.84
N GLY A 779 27.51 -8.01 42.55
CA GLY A 779 28.78 -8.68 42.26
C GLY A 779 28.68 -9.58 41.04
N LEU A 780 27.67 -10.48 41.01
CA LEU A 780 27.45 -11.43 39.92
C LEU A 780 27.35 -10.73 38.56
N LEU A 781 26.59 -9.65 38.47
CA LEU A 781 26.47 -8.88 37.22
C LEU A 781 27.80 -8.22 36.84
N ARG A 782 28.44 -7.49 37.76
CA ARG A 782 29.68 -6.75 37.48
C ARG A 782 30.81 -7.67 37.01
N GLU A 783 30.99 -8.82 37.65
CA GLU A 783 32.05 -9.78 37.28
C GLU A 783 31.69 -10.64 36.06
N SER A 784 30.40 -10.82 35.75
CA SER A 784 29.97 -11.39 34.46
C SER A 784 30.28 -10.41 33.33
N GLN A 785 29.96 -9.13 33.53
CA GLN A 785 30.13 -8.05 32.55
C GLN A 785 31.60 -7.77 32.25
N SER A 786 32.50 -7.87 33.24
CA SER A 786 33.95 -7.76 33.02
C SER A 786 34.51 -8.91 32.17
N LYS A 787 33.88 -10.09 32.19
CA LYS A 787 34.20 -11.24 31.30
C LYS A 787 33.47 -11.18 29.95
N GLY A 788 32.42 -10.36 29.82
CA GLY A 788 31.62 -10.15 28.61
C GLY A 788 30.26 -10.85 28.58
N MET A 789 29.81 -11.42 29.70
CA MET A 789 28.48 -12.05 29.85
C MET A 789 27.51 -11.12 30.58
N LEU A 790 26.19 -11.33 30.42
CA LEU A 790 25.15 -10.54 31.09
C LEU A 790 25.27 -9.01 30.89
N SER A 791 25.74 -8.58 29.71
CA SER A 791 25.92 -7.17 29.34
C SER A 791 24.61 -6.38 29.29
N LYS A 792 23.49 -7.03 28.97
CA LYS A 792 22.13 -6.47 28.93
C LYS A 792 21.39 -6.71 30.27
N CYS A 793 22.08 -6.62 31.41
CA CYS A 793 21.50 -6.75 32.75
C CYS A 793 21.84 -5.53 33.62
N ARG A 794 20.86 -4.92 34.28
CA ARG A 794 21.08 -3.74 35.14
C ARG A 794 20.13 -3.75 36.35
N ILE A 795 20.63 -3.36 37.52
CA ILE A 795 19.83 -3.19 38.74
C ILE A 795 19.62 -1.69 38.97
N ILE A 796 18.38 -1.27 39.18
CA ILE A 796 17.98 0.11 39.49
C ILE A 796 16.90 0.05 40.56
N GLU A 797 17.08 0.78 41.67
CA GLU A 797 16.09 0.96 42.75
C GLU A 797 15.38 -0.34 43.21
N ASN A 798 16.17 -1.37 43.57
CA ASN A 798 15.71 -2.70 44.02
C ASN A 798 15.01 -3.57 42.95
N SER A 799 14.92 -3.12 41.69
CA SER A 799 14.48 -3.92 40.55
C SER A 799 15.64 -4.32 39.63
N LEU A 800 15.56 -5.51 39.01
CA LEU A 800 16.53 -6.05 38.07
C LEU A 800 15.91 -6.12 36.65
N TYR A 801 16.57 -5.51 35.67
CA TYR A 801 16.14 -5.41 34.28
C TYR A 801 17.05 -6.25 33.37
N ILE A 802 16.47 -7.07 32.49
CA ILE A 802 17.17 -8.05 31.65
C ILE A 802 16.72 -7.90 30.18
N GLY A 803 17.68 -7.75 29.27
CA GLY A 803 17.49 -7.67 27.82
C GLY A 803 17.94 -8.90 27.02
N HIS A 804 18.61 -9.87 27.67
CA HIS A 804 18.89 -11.19 27.08
C HIS A 804 17.61 -12.05 27.06
N SER A 805 17.37 -12.90 26.05
CA SER A 805 16.23 -13.85 26.09
C SER A 805 16.46 -15.02 27.05
N TYR A 806 15.38 -15.71 27.47
CA TYR A 806 15.47 -16.95 28.23
C TYR A 806 16.31 -17.99 27.47
N GLU A 807 16.11 -18.09 26.16
CA GLU A 807 16.83 -19.02 25.29
C GLU A 807 18.29 -18.60 25.07
N GLU A 808 18.58 -17.30 24.89
CA GLU A 808 19.94 -16.75 24.84
C GLU A 808 20.72 -17.09 26.13
N MET A 809 20.08 -16.97 27.29
CA MET A 809 20.68 -17.36 28.58
C MET A 809 20.83 -18.88 28.70
N PHE A 810 19.78 -19.67 28.43
CA PHE A 810 19.84 -21.14 28.54
C PHE A 810 20.92 -21.76 27.66
N TYR A 811 21.01 -21.34 26.39
CA TYR A 811 21.98 -21.90 25.45
C TYR A 811 23.41 -21.41 25.65
N SER A 812 23.65 -20.29 26.36
CA SER A 812 25.00 -19.81 26.69
C SER A 812 25.45 -20.12 28.13
N ILE A 813 24.52 -20.35 29.07
CA ILE A 813 24.81 -20.47 30.51
C ILE A 813 24.45 -21.86 31.03
N SER A 814 25.45 -22.74 31.11
CA SER A 814 25.36 -24.03 31.82
C SER A 814 26.68 -24.38 32.52
N PRO A 815 26.76 -25.47 33.32
CA PRO A 815 28.02 -25.93 33.92
C PRO A 815 29.15 -26.23 32.92
N TYR A 816 28.83 -26.41 31.63
CA TYR A 816 29.81 -26.63 30.57
C TYR A 816 30.61 -25.36 30.22
N SER A 817 29.93 -24.21 30.12
CA SER A 817 30.54 -22.91 29.85
C SER A 817 30.93 -22.14 31.13
N ASN A 818 30.28 -22.44 32.26
CA ASN A 818 30.38 -21.71 33.52
C ASN A 818 30.75 -22.66 34.68
N GLN A 819 32.03 -22.67 35.05
CA GLN A 819 32.60 -23.49 36.12
C GLN A 819 33.70 -22.71 36.84
N VAL A 820 34.05 -23.11 38.06
CA VAL A 820 35.10 -22.44 38.86
C VAL A 820 36.46 -22.63 38.19
N GLY A 821 37.15 -21.53 37.89
CA GLY A 821 38.37 -21.47 37.08
C GLY A 821 38.12 -21.56 35.56
N GLY A 822 36.86 -21.61 35.11
CA GLY A 822 36.49 -21.62 33.69
C GLY A 822 36.52 -20.23 33.04
N PRO A 823 36.39 -20.15 31.70
CA PRO A 823 36.49 -18.87 30.97
C PRO A 823 35.48 -17.83 31.50
N TYR A 824 34.23 -18.24 31.71
CA TYR A 824 33.13 -17.35 32.16
C TYR A 824 32.89 -17.37 33.67
N GLU A 825 33.68 -18.14 34.43
CA GLU A 825 33.49 -18.41 35.88
C GLU A 825 32.14 -19.07 36.21
N LEU A 826 31.83 -19.20 37.50
CA LEU A 826 30.51 -19.67 37.97
C LEU A 826 29.44 -18.56 37.95
N TYR A 827 29.82 -17.28 37.79
CA TYR A 827 28.95 -16.14 38.11
C TYR A 827 27.66 -16.06 37.26
N PRO A 828 27.70 -16.20 35.92
CA PRO A 828 26.48 -16.19 35.11
C PRO A 828 25.56 -17.38 35.42
N PHE A 829 26.14 -18.55 35.72
CA PHE A 829 25.37 -19.75 36.06
C PHE A 829 24.70 -19.67 37.43
N THR A 830 25.35 -19.11 38.44
CA THR A 830 24.70 -18.78 39.72
C THR A 830 23.52 -17.82 39.51
N PHE A 831 23.72 -16.74 38.74
CA PHE A 831 22.64 -15.79 38.43
C PHE A 831 21.46 -16.44 37.69
N PHE A 832 21.72 -17.29 36.70
CA PHE A 832 20.65 -17.98 35.95
C PHE A 832 19.99 -19.13 36.74
N SER A 833 20.72 -19.76 37.67
CA SER A 833 20.14 -20.77 38.59
C SER A 833 19.24 -20.11 39.63
N MET A 834 19.67 -18.98 40.21
CA MET A 834 18.84 -18.12 41.06
C MET A 834 17.53 -17.71 40.37
N LEU A 835 17.59 -17.31 39.09
CA LEU A 835 16.39 -16.94 38.32
C LEU A 835 15.41 -18.12 38.14
N GLN A 836 15.93 -19.32 37.87
CA GLN A 836 15.10 -20.52 37.73
C GLN A 836 14.53 -21.01 39.08
N GLU A 837 15.23 -20.80 40.20
CA GLU A 837 14.65 -21.02 41.53
C GLU A 837 13.56 -19.99 41.88
N VAL A 838 13.72 -18.72 41.49
CA VAL A 838 12.67 -17.69 41.67
C VAL A 838 11.45 -17.95 40.75
N GLN A 839 11.66 -18.52 39.56
CA GLN A 839 10.60 -18.89 38.62
C GLN A 839 9.66 -19.95 39.21
N GLY A 840 10.20 -20.92 39.97
CA GLY A 840 9.43 -21.97 40.62
C GLY A 840 8.70 -22.88 39.63
N ASP A 841 7.37 -22.96 39.74
CA ASP A 841 6.48 -23.76 38.89
C ASP A 841 5.87 -22.98 37.70
N LEU A 842 6.19 -21.69 37.55
CA LEU A 842 5.70 -20.84 36.47
C LEU A 842 6.55 -20.99 35.18
N GLY A 843 6.04 -20.49 34.05
CA GLY A 843 6.88 -20.22 32.87
C GLY A 843 7.83 -19.03 33.10
N PHE A 844 9.00 -18.99 32.46
CA PHE A 844 9.98 -17.92 32.65
C PHE A 844 9.41 -16.54 32.22
N GLU A 845 8.80 -16.47 31.04
CA GLU A 845 8.06 -15.28 30.57
C GLU A 845 6.84 -15.00 31.45
N GLN A 846 6.15 -16.04 31.93
CA GLN A 846 4.99 -15.90 32.78
C GLN A 846 5.34 -15.19 34.10
N ALA A 847 6.48 -15.52 34.68
CA ALA A 847 6.99 -14.96 35.93
C ALA A 847 7.67 -13.59 35.77
N PHE A 848 8.42 -13.37 34.67
CA PHE A 848 9.35 -12.24 34.59
C PHE A 848 9.17 -11.30 33.39
N ALA A 849 8.45 -11.69 32.33
CA ALA A 849 8.42 -10.85 31.12
C ALA A 849 7.78 -9.49 31.40
N THR A 850 8.26 -8.45 30.73
CA THR A 850 7.50 -7.20 30.64
C THR A 850 6.20 -7.47 29.89
N ARG A 851 5.09 -6.85 30.30
CA ARG A 851 3.80 -7.03 29.61
C ARG A 851 3.85 -6.61 28.14
N ASN A 852 4.78 -5.73 27.77
CA ASN A 852 5.05 -5.40 26.38
C ASN A 852 5.73 -6.57 25.63
N PHE A 853 6.88 -7.07 26.14
CA PHE A 853 7.59 -8.20 25.51
C PHE A 853 6.72 -9.45 25.43
N PHE A 854 5.97 -9.78 26.48
CA PHE A 854 5.03 -10.91 26.50
C PHE A 854 3.98 -10.80 25.38
N ASN A 855 3.37 -9.63 25.20
CA ASN A 855 2.34 -9.43 24.17
C ASN A 855 2.92 -9.54 22.76
N THR A 856 4.10 -8.97 22.52
CA THR A 856 4.83 -9.12 21.24
C THR A 856 5.16 -10.60 20.97
N LEU A 857 5.70 -11.32 21.96
CA LEU A 857 6.04 -12.73 21.81
C LEU A 857 4.80 -13.59 21.48
N VAL A 858 3.64 -13.26 22.06
CA VAL A 858 2.35 -13.91 21.75
C VAL A 858 1.88 -13.62 20.32
N SER A 859 2.01 -12.39 19.81
CA SER A 859 1.64 -12.08 18.41
C SER A 859 2.58 -12.71 17.39
N ASP A 860 3.86 -12.73 17.71
CA ASP A 860 4.91 -13.14 16.78
C ASP A 860 4.94 -14.66 16.65
N ARG A 861 4.81 -15.39 17.77
CA ARG A 861 4.65 -16.86 17.79
C ARG A 861 3.45 -17.33 16.97
N LEU A 862 2.30 -16.66 17.07
CA LEU A 862 1.11 -17.01 16.28
C LEU A 862 1.30 -16.72 14.78
N SER A 863 1.97 -15.62 14.44
CA SER A 863 2.26 -15.25 13.04
C SER A 863 3.25 -16.22 12.39
N LEU A 864 4.32 -16.57 13.10
CA LEU A 864 5.33 -17.53 12.64
C LEU A 864 4.78 -18.98 12.58
N MET A 865 3.84 -19.34 13.46
CA MET A 865 3.10 -20.60 13.36
C MET A 865 2.18 -20.63 12.13
N GLU A 866 1.43 -19.55 11.85
CA GLU A 866 0.57 -19.46 10.65
C GLU A 866 1.40 -19.58 9.36
N ASN A 867 2.56 -18.92 9.30
CA ASN A 867 3.53 -19.07 8.20
C ASN A 867 4.07 -20.50 8.08
N THR A 868 4.41 -21.15 9.20
CA THR A 868 4.89 -22.55 9.23
C THR A 868 3.83 -23.51 8.70
N MET A 869 2.57 -23.32 9.09
CA MET A 869 1.45 -24.13 8.61
C MET A 869 1.24 -23.94 7.11
N LEU A 870 1.26 -22.69 6.62
CA LEU A 870 1.14 -22.37 5.20
C LEU A 870 2.29 -22.99 4.37
N LEU A 871 3.51 -23.05 4.90
CA LEU A 871 4.66 -23.66 4.23
C LEU A 871 4.45 -25.16 3.93
N THR A 872 3.62 -25.86 4.71
CA THR A 872 3.26 -27.27 4.45
C THR A 872 2.19 -27.44 3.36
N GLU A 873 1.47 -26.39 2.97
CA GLU A 873 0.30 -26.51 2.11
C GLU A 873 0.67 -26.88 0.67
N SER A 874 0.13 -28.00 0.22
CA SER A 874 0.41 -28.57 -1.11
C SER A 874 1.90 -28.88 -1.39
N PHE A 875 2.71 -29.13 -0.35
CA PHE A 875 4.08 -29.60 -0.54
C PHE A 875 4.08 -30.96 -1.26
N ASP A 876 4.72 -31.00 -2.43
CA ASP A 876 4.85 -32.22 -3.23
C ASP A 876 6.13 -32.98 -2.87
N TYR A 877 5.97 -34.20 -2.35
CA TYR A 877 7.08 -35.11 -2.06
C TYR A 877 7.64 -35.81 -3.31
N THR A 878 6.90 -35.84 -4.43
CA THR A 878 7.25 -36.59 -5.64
C THR A 878 8.67 -36.28 -6.16
N PRO A 879 9.16 -35.02 -6.23
CA PRO A 879 10.50 -34.72 -6.71
C PRO A 879 11.61 -35.22 -5.78
N TRP A 880 11.35 -35.35 -4.48
CA TRP A 880 12.32 -35.86 -3.51
C TRP A 880 12.31 -37.39 -3.49
N ASP A 881 11.13 -38.01 -3.42
CA ASP A 881 10.98 -39.47 -3.42
C ASP A 881 11.52 -40.11 -4.71
N ALA A 882 11.38 -39.43 -5.86
CA ALA A 882 11.93 -39.88 -7.15
C ALA A 882 13.48 -39.93 -7.20
N ILE A 883 14.18 -39.35 -6.22
CA ILE A 883 15.66 -39.34 -6.14
C ILE A 883 16.14 -40.12 -4.91
N TYR A 884 15.47 -39.97 -3.76
CA TYR A 884 15.92 -40.44 -2.43
C TYR A 884 14.95 -41.41 -1.74
N GLY A 885 13.74 -41.62 -2.29
CA GLY A 885 12.68 -42.42 -1.68
C GLY A 885 12.60 -43.87 -2.15
N ASP A 886 13.53 -44.34 -3.00
CA ASP A 886 13.61 -45.76 -3.34
C ASP A 886 14.00 -46.59 -2.10
N ILE A 887 13.39 -47.77 -1.95
CA ILE A 887 13.58 -48.65 -0.79
C ILE A 887 15.02 -49.18 -0.64
N ASN A 888 15.84 -49.07 -1.68
CA ASN A 888 17.25 -49.46 -1.69
C ASN A 888 18.18 -48.25 -1.93
N TYR A 889 17.71 -47.00 -1.72
CA TYR A 889 18.57 -45.82 -1.89
C TYR A 889 19.72 -45.79 -0.86
N ASP A 890 19.51 -46.34 0.33
CA ASP A 890 20.55 -46.58 1.34
C ASP A 890 21.63 -47.56 0.84
N GLU A 891 21.25 -48.69 0.24
CA GLU A 891 22.17 -49.63 -0.41
C GLU A 891 22.93 -48.96 -1.57
N GLN A 892 22.24 -48.18 -2.41
CA GLN A 892 22.85 -47.42 -3.51
C GLN A 892 23.84 -46.37 -3.00
N PHE A 893 23.52 -45.68 -1.91
CA PHE A 893 24.42 -44.72 -1.26
C PHE A 893 25.63 -45.42 -0.64
N ALA A 894 25.42 -46.56 0.02
CA ALA A 894 26.47 -47.37 0.63
C ALA A 894 27.40 -48.04 -0.41
N ALA A 895 26.90 -48.37 -1.60
CA ALA A 895 27.67 -49.01 -2.67
C ALA A 895 28.72 -48.09 -3.32
N MET A 896 28.50 -46.76 -3.32
CA MET A 896 29.51 -45.78 -3.73
C MET A 896 30.63 -45.65 -2.68
N SER A 897 31.85 -45.35 -3.11
CA SER A 897 32.92 -44.94 -2.19
C SER A 897 32.65 -43.57 -1.56
N ILE A 898 33.36 -43.23 -0.48
CA ILE A 898 33.20 -41.93 0.20
C ILE A 898 33.39 -40.76 -0.76
N ASN A 899 34.41 -40.80 -1.63
CA ASN A 899 34.69 -39.73 -2.59
C ASN A 899 33.55 -39.60 -3.62
N GLU A 900 33.08 -40.70 -4.20
CA GLU A 900 31.95 -40.70 -5.14
C GLU A 900 30.66 -40.15 -4.51
N ARG A 901 30.42 -40.42 -3.23
CA ARG A 901 29.31 -39.82 -2.47
C ARG A 901 29.48 -38.30 -2.30
N ILE A 902 30.68 -37.82 -1.93
CA ILE A 902 30.97 -36.38 -1.80
C ILE A 902 30.79 -35.67 -3.15
N GLU A 903 31.36 -36.24 -4.22
CA GLU A 903 31.21 -35.75 -5.59
C GLU A 903 29.74 -35.68 -5.99
N LYS A 904 28.93 -36.72 -5.71
CA LYS A 904 27.50 -36.72 -6.01
C LYS A 904 26.73 -35.67 -5.20
N CYS A 905 27.01 -35.54 -3.90
CA CYS A 905 26.36 -34.55 -3.03
C CYS A 905 26.67 -33.11 -3.49
N MET A 906 27.92 -32.81 -3.80
CA MET A 906 28.32 -31.46 -4.20
C MET A 906 27.98 -31.13 -5.66
N ASN A 907 28.15 -32.08 -6.59
CA ASN A 907 28.03 -31.82 -8.03
C ASN A 907 26.65 -32.15 -8.61
N THR A 908 25.92 -33.10 -8.02
CA THR A 908 24.54 -33.45 -8.45
C THR A 908 23.50 -32.83 -7.52
N TYR A 909 23.60 -33.06 -6.21
CA TYR A 909 22.57 -32.66 -5.25
C TYR A 909 22.73 -31.21 -4.74
N ARG A 910 23.84 -30.54 -5.04
CA ARG A 910 24.24 -29.20 -4.54
C ARG A 910 24.40 -29.09 -3.00
N GLY A 911 24.00 -30.09 -2.23
CA GLY A 911 24.29 -30.17 -0.81
C GLY A 911 24.05 -31.54 -0.23
N VAL A 912 24.31 -31.66 1.08
CA VAL A 912 23.96 -32.82 1.90
C VAL A 912 23.80 -32.38 3.36
N ALA A 913 22.89 -33.03 4.07
CA ALA A 913 22.71 -32.78 5.50
C ALA A 913 23.17 -33.99 6.33
N PHE A 914 23.77 -33.70 7.48
CA PHE A 914 24.22 -34.67 8.46
C PHE A 914 23.40 -34.55 9.74
N GLN A 915 23.06 -35.70 10.35
CA GLN A 915 22.60 -35.73 11.74
C GLN A 915 23.64 -35.04 12.60
N ASN A 916 23.20 -34.13 13.47
CA ASN A 916 24.09 -33.37 14.33
C ASN A 916 24.71 -34.23 15.45
N SER A 917 25.82 -34.89 15.12
CA SER A 917 26.63 -35.67 16.04
C SER A 917 28.10 -35.32 15.87
N SER A 918 28.90 -35.46 16.94
CA SER A 918 30.35 -35.26 16.85
C SER A 918 30.99 -36.20 15.82
N LYS A 919 30.47 -37.42 15.65
CA LYS A 919 30.94 -38.37 14.62
C LYS A 919 30.68 -37.90 13.20
N SER A 920 29.51 -37.30 12.94
CA SER A 920 29.18 -36.70 11.65
C SER A 920 30.12 -35.52 11.33
N ILE A 921 30.38 -34.69 12.34
CA ILE A 921 31.28 -33.54 12.21
C ILE A 921 32.73 -34.00 12.02
N ASP A 922 33.25 -34.91 12.86
CA ASP A 922 34.60 -35.46 12.73
C ASP A 922 34.77 -36.17 11.37
N PHE A 923 33.76 -36.91 10.87
CA PHE A 923 33.78 -37.49 9.53
C PHE A 923 33.89 -36.42 8.44
N PHE A 924 33.06 -35.38 8.50
CA PHE A 924 33.10 -34.26 7.55
C PHE A 924 34.46 -33.55 7.58
N LEU A 925 35.00 -33.26 8.76
CA LEU A 925 36.30 -32.62 8.95
C LEU A 925 37.45 -33.48 8.40
N ASN A 926 37.42 -34.80 8.63
CA ASN A 926 38.40 -35.73 8.08
C ASN A 926 38.36 -35.85 6.54
N ASN A 927 37.27 -35.42 5.90
CA ASN A 927 37.10 -35.41 4.44
C ASN A 927 36.96 -33.99 3.85
N LEU A 928 37.20 -32.94 4.65
CA LEU A 928 36.87 -31.55 4.30
C LEU A 928 37.53 -31.09 3.00
N THR A 929 38.78 -31.47 2.75
CA THR A 929 39.50 -31.18 1.49
C THR A 929 38.69 -31.66 0.29
N THR A 930 38.14 -32.87 0.31
CA THR A 930 37.36 -33.43 -0.80
C THR A 930 36.02 -32.73 -1.00
N PHE A 931 35.41 -32.17 0.05
CA PHE A 931 34.24 -31.29 -0.08
C PHE A 931 34.62 -29.93 -0.72
N ILE A 932 35.76 -29.35 -0.33
CA ILE A 932 36.27 -28.07 -0.87
C ILE A 932 36.70 -28.23 -2.34
N ASP A 933 37.40 -29.31 -2.70
CA ASP A 933 37.80 -29.64 -4.07
C ASP A 933 36.58 -29.80 -4.99
N ASN A 934 35.45 -30.24 -4.43
CA ASN A 934 34.15 -30.30 -5.11
C ASN A 934 33.33 -29.00 -5.00
N GLY A 935 33.91 -27.92 -4.48
CA GLY A 935 33.36 -26.56 -4.53
C GLY A 935 32.36 -26.21 -3.41
N LEU A 936 32.46 -26.83 -2.22
CA LEU A 936 31.74 -26.38 -1.02
C LEU A 936 31.90 -24.87 -0.79
N THR A 937 30.81 -24.16 -0.48
CA THR A 937 30.80 -22.69 -0.27
C THR A 937 30.32 -22.23 1.11
N GLU A 938 29.40 -22.97 1.75
CA GLU A 938 28.77 -22.56 3.01
C GLU A 938 28.48 -23.79 3.90
N ILE A 939 28.82 -23.70 5.19
CA ILE A 939 28.49 -24.66 6.24
C ILE A 939 27.37 -24.04 7.08
N ALA A 940 26.28 -24.78 7.29
CA ALA A 940 25.12 -24.34 8.05
C ALA A 940 24.84 -25.24 9.27
N ILE A 941 24.32 -24.65 10.35
CA ILE A 941 24.01 -25.40 11.58
C ILE A 941 22.73 -24.87 12.27
N SER A 942 21.85 -25.78 12.72
CA SER A 942 20.61 -25.43 13.45
C SER A 942 20.83 -25.05 14.91
N ASP A 943 21.94 -25.49 15.50
CA ASP A 943 22.15 -25.51 16.94
C ASP A 943 22.77 -24.19 17.47
N LEU A 944 22.98 -23.22 16.58
CA LEU A 944 23.30 -21.83 16.92
C LEU A 944 22.18 -20.91 16.40
N PRO A 945 21.64 -19.99 17.22
CA PRO A 945 20.55 -19.09 16.82
C PRO A 945 21.04 -17.87 16.03
N TYR A 946 20.54 -17.69 14.80
CA TYR A 946 21.00 -16.60 13.92
C TYR A 946 20.64 -15.22 14.48
N ASP A 947 19.49 -15.12 15.14
CA ASP A 947 18.95 -13.89 15.74
C ASP A 947 19.75 -13.38 16.94
N ILE A 948 20.63 -14.21 17.51
CA ILE A 948 21.56 -13.84 18.58
C ILE A 948 23.01 -13.76 18.06
N VAL A 949 23.52 -14.81 17.41
CA VAL A 949 24.97 -14.96 17.16
C VAL A 949 25.42 -14.83 15.70
N GLN A 950 24.55 -14.53 14.72
CA GLN A 950 25.02 -14.37 13.33
C GLN A 950 26.00 -13.18 13.16
N GLN A 951 25.89 -12.15 14.01
CA GLN A 951 26.88 -11.06 14.08
C GLN A 951 28.22 -11.56 14.66
N GLU A 952 28.16 -12.25 15.82
CA GLU A 952 29.34 -12.81 16.50
C GLU A 952 30.09 -13.85 15.63
N ILE A 953 29.37 -14.66 14.85
CA ILE A 953 29.95 -15.57 13.84
C ILE A 953 30.74 -14.78 12.79
N SER A 954 30.23 -13.64 12.35
CA SER A 954 30.93 -12.78 11.38
C SER A 954 32.17 -12.14 12.01
N GLN A 955 32.10 -11.70 13.27
CA GLN A 955 33.24 -11.20 14.05
C GLN A 955 34.32 -12.29 14.23
N PHE A 956 33.95 -13.53 14.56
CA PHE A 956 34.87 -14.67 14.63
C PHE A 956 35.58 -14.93 13.29
N LEU A 957 34.82 -15.05 12.19
CA LEU A 957 35.37 -15.31 10.85
C LEU A 957 36.35 -14.20 10.43
N GLN A 958 36.03 -12.93 10.71
CA GLN A 958 36.89 -11.77 10.46
C GLN A 958 38.11 -11.69 11.39
N GLY A 959 38.10 -12.38 12.55
CA GLY A 959 39.21 -12.40 13.51
C GLY A 959 39.14 -11.38 14.63
N SER A 960 37.95 -10.83 14.90
CA SER A 960 37.66 -10.12 16.16
C SER A 960 37.59 -11.11 17.33
N ASN A 961 37.68 -10.59 18.56
CA ASN A 961 37.45 -11.34 19.83
C ASN A 961 36.07 -11.05 20.44
N GLU A 962 35.22 -10.29 19.73
CA GLU A 962 33.86 -9.90 20.15
C GLU A 962 32.83 -10.98 19.81
N TRP A 963 32.97 -12.17 20.39
CA TRP A 963 32.08 -13.32 20.13
C TRP A 963 31.87 -14.17 21.40
N LYS A 964 31.67 -13.52 22.55
CA LYS A 964 31.60 -14.21 23.85
C LYS A 964 30.33 -15.04 24.04
N THR A 965 29.21 -14.61 23.47
CA THR A 965 27.94 -15.36 23.54
C THR A 965 28.04 -16.64 22.71
N LEU A 966 28.61 -16.52 21.50
CA LEU A 966 28.94 -17.63 20.61
C LEU A 966 29.94 -18.60 21.26
N ASP A 967 31.00 -18.10 21.90
CA ASP A 967 31.98 -18.95 22.58
C ASP A 967 31.36 -19.78 23.73
N ALA A 968 30.49 -19.14 24.52
CA ALA A 968 29.76 -19.80 25.61
C ALA A 968 28.72 -20.80 25.07
N MET A 969 28.03 -20.49 23.97
CA MET A 969 27.15 -21.43 23.27
C MET A 969 27.92 -22.64 22.71
N LEU A 970 29.08 -22.43 22.09
CA LEU A 970 29.95 -23.51 21.61
C LEU A 970 30.39 -24.42 22.76
N PHE A 971 30.81 -23.86 23.91
CA PHE A 971 31.12 -24.67 25.11
C PHE A 971 29.92 -25.51 25.59
N ASN A 972 28.69 -25.00 25.48
CA ASN A 972 27.49 -25.77 25.83
C ASN A 972 27.20 -26.90 24.82
N LEU A 973 27.29 -26.64 23.51
CA LEU A 973 27.12 -27.67 22.47
C LEU A 973 28.20 -28.76 22.55
N ASP A 974 29.45 -28.36 22.78
CA ASP A 974 30.61 -29.25 22.95
C ASP A 974 30.71 -29.86 24.37
N LYS A 975 29.72 -29.62 25.25
CA LYS A 975 29.62 -30.19 26.62
C LYS A 975 30.88 -29.95 27.47
N GLY A 976 31.51 -28.79 27.26
CA GLY A 976 32.71 -28.35 27.97
C GLY A 976 34.03 -28.76 27.32
N ASP A 977 34.04 -29.50 26.21
CA ASP A 977 35.28 -29.85 25.52
C ASP A 977 35.90 -28.64 24.80
N ILE A 978 37.11 -28.28 25.22
CA ILE A 978 37.95 -27.24 24.62
C ILE A 978 38.31 -27.59 23.15
N ASN A 979 38.29 -28.88 22.79
CA ASN A 979 38.58 -29.41 21.46
C ASN A 979 37.34 -29.99 20.78
N GLY A 980 36.14 -29.56 21.19
CA GLY A 980 34.90 -30.13 20.74
C GLY A 980 34.62 -29.95 19.23
N ALA A 981 33.66 -30.74 18.74
CA ALA A 981 33.32 -30.83 17.33
C ALA A 981 32.75 -29.54 16.76
N PHE A 982 31.86 -28.85 17.49
CA PHE A 982 31.23 -27.61 17.02
C PHE A 982 32.25 -26.48 16.88
N ARG A 983 33.12 -26.33 17.87
CA ARG A 983 34.25 -25.40 17.84
C ARG A 983 35.22 -25.70 16.69
N LYS A 984 35.57 -26.98 16.47
CA LYS A 984 36.40 -27.39 15.32
C LYS A 984 35.74 -27.07 13.97
N LEU A 985 34.43 -27.27 13.84
CA LEU A 985 33.70 -27.00 12.60
C LEU A 985 33.76 -25.50 12.24
N LEU A 986 33.46 -24.61 13.21
CA LEU A 986 33.56 -23.17 13.02
C LEU A 986 35.01 -22.73 12.73
N GLN A 987 35.99 -23.29 13.45
CA GLN A 987 37.42 -23.04 13.20
C GLN A 987 37.83 -23.46 11.78
N SER A 988 37.41 -24.64 11.31
CA SER A 988 37.73 -25.10 9.94
C SER A 988 37.12 -24.21 8.85
N ALA A 989 35.94 -23.62 9.11
CA ALA A 989 35.31 -22.71 8.17
C ALA A 989 36.14 -21.43 8.02
N LYS A 990 36.64 -20.89 9.15
CA LYS A 990 37.59 -19.77 9.16
C LYS A 990 38.88 -20.10 8.40
N ASP A 991 39.51 -21.23 8.74
CA ASP A 991 40.83 -21.61 8.22
C ASP A 991 40.84 -21.96 6.72
N ASN A 992 39.68 -22.33 6.17
CA ASN A 992 39.50 -22.66 4.75
C ASN A 992 38.67 -21.60 3.98
N ASN A 993 38.40 -20.44 4.60
CA ASN A 993 37.59 -19.35 4.04
C ASN A 993 36.15 -19.74 3.58
N ILE A 994 35.58 -20.78 4.17
CA ILE A 994 34.21 -21.22 3.92
C ILE A 994 33.22 -20.38 4.75
N LYS A 995 32.07 -20.03 4.17
CA LYS A 995 31.03 -19.27 4.90
C LYS A 995 30.45 -20.15 6.01
N PHE A 996 30.18 -19.57 7.19
CA PHE A 996 29.51 -20.27 8.28
C PHE A 996 28.19 -19.58 8.63
N ARG A 997 27.11 -20.35 8.74
CA ARG A 997 25.74 -19.86 8.97
C ARG A 997 25.08 -20.56 10.16
N ALA A 998 24.55 -19.75 11.07
CA ALA A 998 23.48 -20.18 11.97
C ALA A 998 22.16 -20.22 11.17
N ILE A 999 21.41 -21.33 11.24
CA ILE A 999 20.01 -21.41 10.77
C ILE A 999 19.04 -21.70 11.93
N GLY A 1000 19.54 -21.86 13.16
CA GLY A 1000 18.70 -21.94 14.36
C GLY A 1000 17.95 -20.62 14.60
N HIS A 1001 16.77 -20.69 15.20
CA HIS A 1001 16.07 -19.52 15.74
C HIS A 1001 15.93 -19.66 17.26
N SER A 1002 16.17 -18.61 18.05
CA SER A 1002 16.20 -18.75 19.51
C SER A 1002 14.83 -18.93 20.15
N ASP A 1003 13.78 -18.28 19.63
CA ASP A 1003 12.46 -18.30 20.28
C ASP A 1003 11.86 -19.72 20.35
N ASN A 1004 11.38 -20.08 21.54
CA ASN A 1004 10.80 -21.38 21.85
C ASN A 1004 11.75 -22.58 21.65
N SER A 1005 13.06 -22.35 21.51
CA SER A 1005 14.05 -23.43 21.29
C SER A 1005 14.31 -24.28 22.54
N VAL A 1006 14.09 -23.76 23.76
CA VAL A 1006 14.43 -24.48 24.99
C VAL A 1006 13.53 -25.71 25.21
N PRO A 1007 14.09 -26.89 25.54
CA PRO A 1007 13.33 -28.12 25.83
C PRO A 1007 12.50 -28.02 27.13
N PRO A 1008 11.49 -28.87 27.34
CA PRO A 1008 11.18 -30.09 26.58
C PRO A 1008 10.38 -29.87 25.29
N PHE A 1009 10.76 -30.59 24.24
CA PHE A 1009 9.97 -30.75 23.00
C PHE A 1009 8.94 -31.88 23.14
N ASN A 1010 8.16 -31.86 24.21
CA ASN A 1010 7.16 -32.89 24.52
C ASN A 1010 5.79 -32.65 23.86
N ASN A 1011 5.64 -31.59 23.06
CA ASN A 1011 4.44 -31.26 22.31
C ASN A 1011 4.76 -31.07 20.81
N PRO A 1012 4.04 -31.71 19.88
CA PRO A 1012 4.35 -31.63 18.46
C PRO A 1012 4.15 -30.22 17.87
N TYR A 1013 3.28 -29.38 18.43
CA TYR A 1013 3.07 -28.01 17.95
C TYR A 1013 4.28 -27.10 18.28
N LYS A 1014 4.89 -27.25 19.46
CA LYS A 1014 6.18 -26.64 19.82
C LYS A 1014 7.32 -27.11 18.92
N SER A 1015 7.40 -28.41 18.65
CA SER A 1015 8.40 -28.97 17.73
C SER A 1015 8.21 -28.47 16.29
N LEU A 1016 6.96 -28.39 15.82
CA LEU A 1016 6.59 -27.86 14.51
C LEU A 1016 6.98 -26.38 14.37
N TYR A 1017 6.64 -25.56 15.35
CA TYR A 1017 6.99 -24.14 15.40
C TYR A 1017 8.50 -23.90 15.26
N TYR A 1018 9.29 -24.55 16.12
CA TYR A 1018 10.76 -24.43 16.11
C TYR A 1018 11.36 -24.93 14.78
N LYS A 1019 10.89 -26.08 14.28
CA LYS A 1019 11.32 -26.63 12.99
C LYS A 1019 10.96 -25.72 11.80
N GLY A 1020 9.78 -25.10 11.83
CA GLY A 1020 9.29 -24.20 10.79
C GLY A 1020 10.16 -22.97 10.60
N ASN A 1021 10.52 -22.30 11.72
CA ASN A 1021 11.40 -21.13 11.70
C ASN A 1021 12.79 -21.46 11.12
N ILE A 1022 13.36 -22.61 11.48
CA ILE A 1022 14.66 -23.07 10.98
C ILE A 1022 14.60 -23.39 9.48
N ILE A 1023 13.53 -24.03 9.03
CA ILE A 1023 13.33 -24.37 7.61
C ILE A 1023 13.09 -23.11 6.78
N ALA A 1024 12.38 -22.09 7.30
CA ALA A 1024 12.18 -20.82 6.62
C ALA A 1024 13.51 -20.09 6.34
N GLU A 1025 14.39 -19.91 7.36
CA GLU A 1025 15.73 -19.34 7.16
C GLU A 1025 16.59 -20.23 6.25
N ALA A 1026 16.49 -21.57 6.35
CA ALA A 1026 17.25 -22.46 5.49
C ALA A 1026 16.87 -22.34 3.99
N ILE A 1027 15.59 -22.28 3.65
CA ILE A 1027 15.11 -22.07 2.26
C ILE A 1027 15.63 -20.73 1.74
N GLU A 1028 15.41 -19.65 2.50
CA GLU A 1028 15.76 -18.28 2.14
C GLU A 1028 17.29 -18.04 2.04
N LYS A 1029 18.13 -18.85 2.73
CA LYS A 1029 19.59 -18.65 2.72
C LYS A 1029 20.44 -19.74 2.03
N LEU A 1030 19.96 -20.96 1.78
CA LEU A 1030 20.81 -22.06 1.31
C LEU A 1030 20.49 -22.54 -0.12
N ASP A 1031 19.22 -22.66 -0.50
CA ASP A 1031 18.84 -23.11 -1.85
C ASP A 1031 18.90 -21.96 -2.86
N ARG A 1032 20.14 -21.49 -3.13
CA ARG A 1032 20.42 -20.33 -3.98
C ARG A 1032 21.44 -20.67 -5.06
N GLU A 1033 21.24 -20.10 -6.24
CA GLU A 1033 22.09 -20.36 -7.40
C GLU A 1033 23.58 -20.11 -7.09
N GLY A 1034 24.43 -21.00 -7.61
CA GLY A 1034 25.87 -20.96 -7.37
C GLY A 1034 26.32 -21.57 -6.03
N GLN A 1035 25.46 -21.65 -5.00
CA GLN A 1035 25.86 -22.22 -3.71
C GLN A 1035 26.02 -23.74 -3.75
N LYS A 1036 26.96 -24.25 -2.95
CA LYS A 1036 27.02 -25.65 -2.50
C LYS A 1036 27.23 -25.67 -1.00
N PHE A 1037 26.48 -26.48 -0.27
CA PHE A 1037 26.44 -26.38 1.19
C PHE A 1037 26.35 -27.72 1.91
N VAL A 1038 26.80 -27.73 3.18
CA VAL A 1038 26.63 -28.85 4.11
C VAL A 1038 25.89 -28.35 5.35
N VAL A 1039 24.84 -29.06 5.74
CA VAL A 1039 24.01 -28.71 6.91
C VAL A 1039 24.23 -29.73 8.03
N PHE A 1040 24.43 -29.24 9.26
CA PHE A 1040 24.37 -30.05 10.48
C PHE A 1040 23.08 -29.72 11.23
N ALA A 1041 22.21 -30.72 11.42
CA ALA A 1041 20.97 -30.53 12.17
C ALA A 1041 20.50 -31.79 12.88
N ASP A 1042 19.71 -31.62 13.95
CA ASP A 1042 19.08 -32.75 14.64
C ASP A 1042 18.14 -33.54 13.70
N SER A 1043 18.00 -34.85 13.92
CA SER A 1043 17.18 -35.73 13.09
C SER A 1043 15.71 -35.31 13.00
N SER A 1044 15.15 -34.62 14.01
CA SER A 1044 13.79 -34.07 13.94
C SER A 1044 13.64 -32.89 12.98
N LEU A 1045 14.73 -32.19 12.66
CA LEU A 1045 14.78 -31.11 11.68
C LEU A 1045 15.06 -31.61 10.26
N LEU A 1046 15.86 -32.69 10.15
CA LEU A 1046 16.33 -33.23 8.86
C LEU A 1046 15.21 -33.76 7.96
N ASN A 1047 14.42 -34.71 8.46
CA ASN A 1047 13.39 -35.44 7.70
C ASN A 1047 11.96 -35.05 8.14
N SER A 1048 10.94 -35.68 7.58
CA SER A 1048 9.55 -35.38 7.87
C SER A 1048 9.17 -35.64 9.33
N THR A 1049 8.27 -34.83 9.86
CA THR A 1049 7.68 -34.97 11.20
C THR A 1049 6.17 -34.72 11.14
N PRO A 1050 5.41 -35.08 12.20
CA PRO A 1050 4.01 -34.72 12.31
C PRO A 1050 3.74 -33.23 12.08
N GLY A 1051 2.73 -32.89 11.27
CA GLY A 1051 2.29 -31.52 10.99
C GLY A 1051 0.76 -31.31 11.08
N THR A 1052 0.29 -30.09 10.83
CA THR A 1052 -1.12 -29.69 10.96
C THR A 1052 -1.97 -30.21 9.79
N GLY A 1053 -2.76 -31.26 10.03
CA GLY A 1053 -3.59 -31.93 9.02
C GLY A 1053 -2.82 -32.69 7.92
N ARG A 1054 -1.50 -32.52 7.83
CA ARG A 1054 -0.59 -33.09 6.83
C ARG A 1054 0.83 -33.19 7.41
N PRO A 1055 1.78 -33.90 6.78
CA PRO A 1055 3.17 -33.95 7.24
C PRO A 1055 3.85 -32.58 7.23
N MET A 1056 4.80 -32.36 8.14
CA MET A 1056 5.77 -31.27 8.06
C MET A 1056 7.07 -31.82 7.45
N PRO A 1057 7.40 -31.50 6.18
CA PRO A 1057 8.64 -31.94 5.57
C PRO A 1057 9.86 -31.44 6.35
N GLY A 1058 10.98 -32.15 6.21
CA GLY A 1058 12.25 -31.76 6.82
C GLY A 1058 13.07 -30.81 5.96
N LEU A 1059 14.16 -30.29 6.54
CA LEU A 1059 15.17 -29.49 5.85
C LEU A 1059 15.57 -30.11 4.52
N VAL A 1060 15.77 -31.43 4.48
CA VAL A 1060 16.31 -32.09 3.29
C VAL A 1060 15.27 -32.24 2.17
N GLN A 1061 13.98 -32.32 2.51
CA GLN A 1061 12.89 -32.33 1.53
C GLN A 1061 12.73 -30.95 0.88
N TYR A 1062 12.69 -29.86 1.66
CA TYR A 1062 12.60 -28.50 1.09
C TYR A 1062 13.85 -28.11 0.29
N LEU A 1063 15.04 -28.48 0.76
CA LEU A 1063 16.33 -28.19 0.11
C LEU A 1063 16.72 -29.19 -1.01
N LYS A 1064 15.90 -30.21 -1.28
CA LYS A 1064 16.10 -31.26 -2.33
C LYS A 1064 17.42 -32.07 -2.21
N ILE A 1065 17.87 -32.34 -0.99
CA ILE A 1065 19.13 -33.05 -0.66
C ILE A 1065 18.86 -34.35 0.11
N PRO A 1066 19.85 -35.26 0.28
CA PRO A 1066 19.72 -36.38 1.21
C PRO A 1066 20.05 -35.99 2.65
N ALA A 1067 19.34 -36.60 3.61
CA ALA A 1067 19.76 -36.67 5.01
C ALA A 1067 20.72 -37.86 5.21
N THR A 1068 21.72 -37.71 6.08
CA THR A 1068 22.74 -38.73 6.33
C THR A 1068 23.16 -38.80 7.80
N VAL A 1069 23.78 -39.90 8.20
CA VAL A 1069 24.30 -40.16 9.54
C VAL A 1069 25.67 -40.84 9.46
N VAL A 1070 26.49 -40.71 10.50
CA VAL A 1070 27.73 -41.50 10.67
C VAL A 1070 27.58 -42.36 11.92
N ASP A 1071 27.71 -43.67 11.74
CA ASP A 1071 27.31 -44.67 12.74
C ASP A 1071 28.35 -44.92 13.85
N SER A 1072 28.19 -46.04 14.59
CA SER A 1072 29.16 -46.43 15.63
C SER A 1072 30.55 -46.70 15.09
N ASP A 1073 30.66 -47.16 13.84
CA ASP A 1073 31.84 -47.77 13.25
C ASP A 1073 32.55 -46.81 12.28
N GLY A 1074 31.92 -45.67 11.99
CA GLY A 1074 32.43 -44.60 11.14
C GLY A 1074 31.91 -44.67 9.70
N ALA A 1075 30.94 -45.54 9.40
CA ALA A 1075 30.34 -45.58 8.08
C ALA A 1075 29.30 -44.46 7.94
N TRP A 1076 29.45 -43.69 6.86
CA TRP A 1076 28.47 -42.68 6.44
C TRP A 1076 27.31 -43.37 5.73
N GLN A 1077 26.10 -43.22 6.24
CA GLN A 1077 24.89 -43.87 5.75
C GLN A 1077 23.79 -42.85 5.41
N PHE A 1078 22.86 -43.22 4.53
CA PHE A 1078 21.65 -42.44 4.30
C PHE A 1078 20.71 -42.52 5.51
N LEU A 1079 19.98 -41.44 5.80
CA LEU A 1079 18.95 -41.40 6.85
C LEU A 1079 17.58 -41.28 6.15
N PRO A 1080 16.82 -42.39 6.00
CA PRO A 1080 15.59 -42.40 5.22
C PRO A 1080 14.45 -41.64 5.88
N ASP A 1081 13.56 -41.07 5.05
CA ASP A 1081 12.36 -40.37 5.52
C ASP A 1081 11.24 -41.36 5.83
N VAL A 1082 11.20 -41.83 7.07
CA VAL A 1082 10.34 -42.95 7.47
C VAL A 1082 8.85 -42.60 7.44
N ALA A 1083 8.06 -43.47 6.81
CA ALA A 1083 6.62 -43.28 6.61
C ALA A 1083 5.82 -43.08 7.93
N SER A 1084 6.34 -43.54 9.07
CA SER A 1084 5.75 -43.30 10.39
C SER A 1084 5.86 -41.85 10.89
N SER A 1085 6.80 -41.07 10.35
CA SER A 1085 7.01 -39.66 10.72
C SER A 1085 6.42 -38.71 9.67
N ARG A 1086 6.25 -39.17 8.43
CA ARG A 1086 5.58 -38.45 7.34
C ARG A 1086 4.04 -38.55 7.45
N VAL A 1087 3.49 -38.08 8.56
CA VAL A 1087 2.06 -38.16 8.94
C VAL A 1087 1.50 -36.82 9.45
N PRO A 1088 0.18 -36.62 9.58
CA PRO A 1088 -0.38 -35.55 10.39
C PRO A 1088 -0.10 -35.74 11.90
N ILE A 1089 -0.23 -34.67 12.69
CA ILE A 1089 -0.37 -34.75 14.14
C ILE A 1089 -1.68 -35.49 14.47
N GLU A 1090 -1.65 -36.41 15.44
CA GLU A 1090 -2.87 -37.02 15.97
C GLU A 1090 -3.66 -35.98 16.79
N VAL A 1091 -4.75 -35.48 16.21
CA VAL A 1091 -5.58 -34.44 16.83
C VAL A 1091 -6.82 -35.01 17.51
N THR A 1092 -7.12 -34.52 18.71
CA THR A 1092 -8.49 -34.53 19.23
C THR A 1092 -9.23 -33.32 18.65
N GLU A 1093 -10.50 -33.49 18.29
CA GLU A 1093 -11.35 -32.39 17.84
C GLU A 1093 -11.60 -31.39 18.99
N LEU A 1094 -11.65 -30.10 18.68
CA LEU A 1094 -11.88 -29.07 19.70
C LEU A 1094 -13.32 -29.13 20.22
N GLU A 1095 -13.59 -28.64 21.42
CA GLU A 1095 -14.87 -28.92 22.09
C GLU A 1095 -16.07 -28.32 21.33
N ASN A 1096 -16.92 -29.18 20.77
CA ASN A 1096 -18.04 -28.84 19.89
C ASN A 1096 -17.62 -28.06 18.62
N TRP A 1097 -16.39 -28.29 18.12
CA TRP A 1097 -15.87 -27.60 16.94
C TRP A 1097 -16.83 -27.66 15.76
N GLN A 1098 -16.82 -26.61 14.95
CA GLN A 1098 -17.56 -26.52 13.70
C GLN A 1098 -16.56 -26.16 12.61
N VAL A 1099 -16.64 -26.84 11.47
CA VAL A 1099 -15.84 -26.47 10.29
C VAL A 1099 -16.14 -25.02 9.92
N LEU A 1100 -15.12 -24.17 9.98
CA LEU A 1100 -15.29 -22.73 9.75
C LEU A 1100 -15.29 -22.42 8.25
N THR A 1101 -14.45 -23.12 7.46
CA THR A 1101 -14.33 -22.93 6.02
C THR A 1101 -15.70 -23.05 5.31
N PRO A 1102 -15.96 -22.24 4.26
CA PRO A 1102 -17.20 -22.36 3.49
C PRO A 1102 -17.41 -23.77 2.91
N PRO A 1103 -18.67 -24.20 2.69
CA PRO A 1103 -18.94 -25.41 1.92
C PRO A 1103 -18.31 -25.29 0.51
N GLN A 1104 -18.07 -26.44 -0.13
CA GLN A 1104 -17.43 -26.55 -1.45
C GLN A 1104 -17.90 -25.44 -2.40
N GLY A 1105 -16.98 -24.61 -2.86
CA GLY A 1105 -17.29 -23.36 -3.56
C GLY A 1105 -16.44 -22.20 -3.08
N LYS A 1106 -16.88 -20.97 -3.36
CA LYS A 1106 -16.13 -19.74 -3.09
C LYS A 1106 -17.06 -18.59 -2.75
N ILE A 1107 -16.86 -17.95 -1.59
CA ILE A 1107 -17.51 -16.66 -1.28
C ILE A 1107 -16.70 -15.57 -1.99
N LEU A 1108 -17.27 -14.90 -2.99
CA LEU A 1108 -16.54 -13.85 -3.73
C LEU A 1108 -16.23 -12.63 -2.84
N GLY A 1109 -17.04 -12.40 -1.80
CA GLY A 1109 -16.69 -11.50 -0.70
C GLY A 1109 -17.89 -11.01 0.12
N LEU A 1110 -17.66 -10.72 1.39
CA LEU A 1110 -18.66 -10.24 2.36
C LEU A 1110 -18.96 -8.73 2.20
N LYS A 1111 -19.42 -8.37 0.99
CA LYS A 1111 -19.80 -7.02 0.56
C LYS A 1111 -20.99 -7.07 -0.40
N GLN A 1112 -21.61 -5.91 -0.65
CA GLN A 1112 -22.43 -5.74 -1.85
C GLN A 1112 -21.53 -5.49 -3.06
N PHE A 1113 -21.56 -6.38 -4.03
CA PHE A 1113 -20.96 -6.20 -5.35
C PHE A 1113 -21.77 -5.18 -6.17
N LYS A 1114 -21.08 -4.49 -7.08
CA LYS A 1114 -21.60 -3.47 -7.99
C LYS A 1114 -20.71 -3.49 -9.22
N LEU A 1115 -21.23 -3.09 -10.37
CA LEU A 1115 -20.38 -2.77 -11.54
C LEU A 1115 -19.44 -1.61 -11.19
N THR A 1116 -18.16 -1.74 -11.57
CA THR A 1116 -17.15 -0.69 -11.41
C THR A 1116 -17.28 0.40 -12.50
N ALA A 1117 -17.90 0.05 -13.63
CA ALA A 1117 -18.17 0.90 -14.78
C ALA A 1117 -19.64 0.74 -15.23
N GLY A 1118 -19.91 0.86 -16.54
CA GLY A 1118 -21.21 0.49 -17.12
C GLY A 1118 -21.45 -1.02 -17.15
N PHE A 1119 -22.40 -1.47 -17.98
CA PHE A 1119 -22.58 -2.91 -18.24
C PHE A 1119 -21.38 -3.46 -19.02
N PRO A 1120 -20.98 -4.72 -18.76
CA PRO A 1120 -19.96 -5.38 -19.56
C PRO A 1120 -20.50 -5.65 -20.97
N THR A 1121 -19.60 -5.54 -21.94
CA THR A 1121 -19.82 -5.82 -23.36
C THR A 1121 -18.80 -6.85 -23.83
N GLU A 1122 -19.04 -7.47 -25.00
CA GLU A 1122 -18.09 -8.37 -25.67
C GLU A 1122 -16.67 -7.76 -25.75
N GLN A 1123 -16.55 -6.46 -26.03
CA GLN A 1123 -15.26 -5.76 -26.07
C GLN A 1123 -14.56 -5.74 -24.69
N SER A 1124 -15.30 -5.55 -23.60
CA SER A 1124 -14.75 -5.60 -22.24
C SER A 1124 -14.40 -7.02 -21.76
N ARG A 1125 -15.00 -8.03 -22.38
CA ARG A 1125 -14.79 -9.46 -22.07
C ARG A 1125 -13.63 -10.08 -22.86
N LEU A 1126 -13.32 -9.54 -24.03
CA LEU A 1126 -12.24 -10.05 -24.90
C LEU A 1126 -10.89 -10.19 -24.15
N PRO A 1127 -10.41 -9.22 -23.35
CA PRO A 1127 -9.17 -9.39 -22.57
C PRO A 1127 -9.24 -10.50 -21.51
N LEU A 1128 -10.43 -10.82 -21.00
CA LEU A 1128 -10.63 -11.91 -20.03
C LEU A 1128 -10.53 -13.27 -20.72
N LEU A 1129 -10.98 -13.36 -21.98
CA LEU A 1129 -10.84 -14.54 -22.83
C LEU A 1129 -9.39 -14.72 -23.32
N GLU A 1130 -8.76 -13.68 -23.85
CA GLU A 1130 -7.40 -13.75 -24.39
C GLU A 1130 -6.35 -14.05 -23.30
N ASN A 1131 -6.48 -13.48 -22.11
CA ASN A 1131 -5.58 -13.76 -20.99
C ASN A 1131 -5.93 -15.05 -20.21
N SER A 1132 -6.98 -15.77 -20.62
CA SER A 1132 -7.31 -17.06 -20.01
C SER A 1132 -6.39 -18.19 -20.50
N VAL A 1133 -5.77 -18.08 -21.67
CA VAL A 1133 -4.92 -19.11 -22.28
C VAL A 1133 -3.58 -18.53 -22.75
N SER A 1134 -2.63 -19.40 -23.06
CA SER A 1134 -1.37 -19.02 -23.72
C SER A 1134 -1.62 -18.56 -25.16
N GLU A 1135 -0.71 -17.73 -25.69
CA GLU A 1135 -0.80 -17.09 -27.01
C GLU A 1135 -1.11 -18.09 -28.14
N ASP A 1136 -0.44 -19.24 -28.12
CA ASP A 1136 -0.56 -20.33 -29.09
C ASP A 1136 -1.95 -21.01 -29.11
N LEU A 1137 -2.72 -20.87 -28.02
CA LEU A 1137 -4.05 -21.45 -27.87
C LEU A 1137 -5.18 -20.43 -28.06
N ARG A 1138 -4.86 -19.13 -28.25
CA ARG A 1138 -5.87 -18.06 -28.40
C ARG A 1138 -6.73 -18.22 -29.66
N GLU A 1139 -6.12 -18.49 -30.81
CA GLU A 1139 -6.87 -18.64 -32.07
C GLU A 1139 -7.85 -19.83 -31.99
N GLU A 1140 -7.42 -20.96 -31.44
CA GLU A 1140 -8.28 -22.13 -31.28
C GLU A 1140 -9.40 -21.89 -30.25
N LEU A 1141 -9.13 -21.17 -29.15
CA LEU A 1141 -10.15 -20.75 -28.20
C LEU A 1141 -11.19 -19.85 -28.88
N MET A 1142 -10.75 -18.78 -29.55
CA MET A 1142 -11.65 -17.82 -30.18
C MET A 1142 -12.47 -18.45 -31.31
N GLN A 1143 -11.89 -19.40 -32.07
CA GLN A 1143 -12.63 -20.18 -33.06
C GLN A 1143 -13.72 -21.07 -32.43
N LYS A 1144 -13.46 -21.68 -31.26
CA LYS A 1144 -14.50 -22.43 -30.52
C LYS A 1144 -15.61 -21.50 -30.01
N ILE A 1145 -15.25 -20.33 -29.49
CA ILE A 1145 -16.19 -19.32 -28.97
C ILE A 1145 -17.10 -18.82 -30.09
N ASP A 1146 -16.55 -18.49 -31.26
CA ASP A 1146 -17.31 -18.11 -32.45
C ASP A 1146 -18.23 -19.24 -32.91
N ALA A 1147 -17.72 -20.47 -33.02
CA ALA A 1147 -18.52 -21.64 -33.42
C ALA A 1147 -19.69 -21.92 -32.47
N ILE A 1148 -19.57 -21.62 -31.17
CA ILE A 1148 -20.67 -21.70 -30.20
C ILE A 1148 -21.67 -20.56 -30.39
N LYS A 1149 -21.20 -19.32 -30.54
CA LYS A 1149 -22.05 -18.13 -30.71
C LYS A 1149 -22.81 -18.14 -32.05
N ASN A 1150 -22.24 -18.72 -33.10
CA ASN A 1150 -22.85 -18.86 -34.42
C ASN A 1150 -23.65 -20.18 -34.61
N ASP A 1151 -23.69 -21.08 -33.63
CA ASP A 1151 -24.45 -22.33 -33.78
C ASP A 1151 -25.97 -22.10 -33.71
N VAL A 1152 -26.68 -22.60 -34.73
CA VAL A 1152 -28.14 -22.45 -34.87
C VAL A 1152 -28.90 -23.14 -33.74
N LYS A 1153 -28.42 -24.29 -33.25
CA LYS A 1153 -29.07 -24.99 -32.13
C LYS A 1153 -28.82 -24.27 -30.80
N MET A 1154 -27.62 -23.73 -30.56
CA MET A 1154 -27.33 -22.90 -29.38
C MET A 1154 -28.19 -21.65 -29.34
N ASN A 1155 -28.32 -20.92 -30.46
CA ASN A 1155 -29.22 -19.77 -30.54
C ASN A 1155 -30.70 -20.16 -30.34
N SER A 1156 -31.08 -21.41 -30.66
CA SER A 1156 -32.41 -21.96 -30.35
C SER A 1156 -32.62 -22.33 -28.87
N LEU A 1157 -31.60 -22.21 -28.02
CA LEU A 1157 -31.67 -22.43 -26.56
C LEU A 1157 -31.65 -21.13 -25.74
N VAL A 1158 -31.51 -19.97 -26.39
CA VAL A 1158 -31.41 -18.66 -25.75
C VAL A 1158 -32.68 -18.33 -24.96
N CYS A 1159 -32.51 -17.84 -23.74
CA CYS A 1159 -33.57 -17.50 -22.81
C CYS A 1159 -33.28 -16.16 -22.13
N MET A 1160 -34.30 -15.30 -22.04
CA MET A 1160 -34.16 -13.91 -21.60
C MET A 1160 -35.22 -13.50 -20.57
N GLU A 1161 -36.15 -14.40 -20.22
CA GLU A 1161 -37.24 -14.12 -19.28
C GLU A 1161 -36.89 -14.68 -17.90
N ALA A 1162 -36.77 -13.79 -16.90
CA ALA A 1162 -36.31 -14.15 -15.57
C ALA A 1162 -37.21 -15.21 -14.89
N GLY A 1163 -36.61 -16.35 -14.56
CA GLY A 1163 -37.29 -17.47 -13.91
C GLY A 1163 -37.94 -18.49 -14.86
N SER A 1164 -37.76 -18.37 -16.19
CA SER A 1164 -38.11 -19.45 -17.14
C SER A 1164 -36.88 -20.25 -17.63
N CYS A 1165 -35.67 -19.78 -17.32
CA CYS A 1165 -34.42 -20.29 -17.88
C CYS A 1165 -33.77 -21.48 -17.14
N ASP A 1166 -34.33 -21.96 -16.03
CA ASP A 1166 -33.81 -23.04 -15.15
C ASP A 1166 -33.46 -24.37 -15.86
N SER A 1167 -33.97 -24.58 -17.08
CA SER A 1167 -33.75 -25.77 -17.90
C SER A 1167 -32.79 -25.56 -19.09
N VAL A 1168 -32.09 -24.43 -19.17
CA VAL A 1168 -31.19 -24.09 -20.29
C VAL A 1168 -29.84 -24.79 -20.18
N SER A 1169 -29.16 -24.72 -19.02
CA SER A 1169 -27.79 -25.25 -18.87
C SER A 1169 -27.63 -26.74 -19.26
N PRO A 1170 -28.56 -27.68 -18.95
CA PRO A 1170 -28.39 -29.07 -19.40
C PRO A 1170 -28.52 -29.24 -20.93
N LYS A 1171 -29.30 -28.38 -21.59
CA LYS A 1171 -29.47 -28.38 -23.05
C LYS A 1171 -28.23 -27.80 -23.74
N VAL A 1172 -27.64 -26.75 -23.17
CA VAL A 1172 -26.36 -26.18 -23.64
C VAL A 1172 -25.24 -27.20 -23.49
N ALA A 1173 -25.10 -27.85 -22.33
CA ALA A 1173 -24.11 -28.91 -22.13
C ALA A 1173 -24.27 -30.07 -23.13
N ALA A 1174 -25.51 -30.49 -23.41
CA ALA A 1174 -25.79 -31.47 -24.45
C ALA A 1174 -25.38 -30.97 -25.85
N ARG A 1175 -25.63 -29.69 -26.17
CA ARG A 1175 -25.23 -29.13 -27.48
C ARG A 1175 -23.72 -28.97 -27.64
N LEU A 1176 -22.97 -28.59 -26.60
CA LEU A 1176 -21.50 -28.57 -26.60
C LEU A 1176 -20.94 -29.96 -26.93
N LYS A 1177 -21.50 -31.01 -26.32
CA LYS A 1177 -21.14 -32.40 -26.62
C LYS A 1177 -21.48 -32.80 -28.06
N ASP A 1178 -22.66 -32.41 -28.58
CA ASP A 1178 -23.04 -32.58 -30.00
C ASP A 1178 -22.16 -31.75 -30.97
N MET A 1179 -21.34 -30.82 -30.48
CA MET A 1179 -20.35 -30.05 -31.25
C MET A 1179 -18.93 -30.64 -31.16
N GLY A 1180 -18.73 -31.72 -30.39
CA GLY A 1180 -17.42 -32.34 -30.19
C GLY A 1180 -16.51 -31.61 -29.18
N LEU A 1181 -17.06 -30.70 -28.37
CA LEU A 1181 -16.33 -30.00 -27.32
C LEU A 1181 -16.30 -30.85 -26.02
N GLU A 1182 -15.20 -30.78 -25.26
CA GLU A 1182 -15.14 -31.37 -23.91
C GLU A 1182 -16.10 -30.60 -23.00
N ALA A 1183 -17.08 -31.29 -22.42
CA ALA A 1183 -18.03 -30.68 -21.49
C ALA A 1183 -17.37 -30.52 -20.11
N GLY A 1184 -17.43 -29.31 -19.55
CA GLY A 1184 -17.03 -29.07 -18.17
C GLY A 1184 -18.16 -29.37 -17.17
N MET A 1185 -17.89 -29.16 -15.88
CA MET A 1185 -18.87 -29.27 -14.80
C MET A 1185 -19.91 -28.14 -14.84
N GLY A 1186 -19.51 -26.98 -15.37
CA GLY A 1186 -20.29 -25.75 -15.39
C GLY A 1186 -20.15 -24.97 -14.08
N ALA A 1187 -20.96 -23.93 -13.89
CA ALA A 1187 -20.92 -23.13 -12.68
C ALA A 1187 -22.31 -22.67 -12.25
N SER A 1188 -22.45 -22.37 -10.96
CA SER A 1188 -23.64 -21.78 -10.37
C SER A 1188 -23.24 -20.72 -9.36
N ILE A 1189 -23.96 -19.59 -9.36
CA ILE A 1189 -23.74 -18.49 -8.40
C ILE A 1189 -25.05 -18.15 -7.68
N THR A 1190 -24.96 -17.78 -6.42
CA THR A 1190 -26.09 -17.33 -5.60
C THR A 1190 -25.70 -16.17 -4.69
N TRP A 1191 -26.67 -15.34 -4.32
CA TRP A 1191 -26.46 -14.15 -3.49
C TRP A 1191 -27.71 -13.75 -2.72
N TRP A 1192 -27.55 -12.87 -1.73
CA TRP A 1192 -28.68 -12.23 -1.07
C TRP A 1192 -29.10 -10.96 -1.85
N ARG A 1193 -30.39 -10.80 -2.10
CA ARG A 1193 -31.01 -9.54 -2.53
C ARG A 1193 -31.83 -8.98 -1.37
N ARG A 1194 -31.80 -7.66 -1.17
CA ARG A 1194 -32.64 -6.99 -0.18
C ARG A 1194 -34.06 -6.83 -0.72
N GLU A 1195 -35.04 -7.24 0.08
CA GLU A 1195 -36.46 -7.11 -0.24
C GLU A 1195 -37.12 -5.98 0.59
N GLY A 1196 -38.44 -5.86 0.46
CA GLY A 1196 -39.26 -5.06 1.37
C GLY A 1196 -39.14 -5.53 2.83
N GLY A 1197 -39.60 -4.70 3.78
CA GLY A 1197 -39.72 -5.11 5.19
C GLY A 1197 -38.41 -5.39 5.94
N MET A 1198 -37.25 -5.01 5.39
CA MET A 1198 -35.90 -5.38 5.89
C MET A 1198 -35.52 -6.86 5.64
N GLU A 1199 -36.30 -7.61 4.86
CA GLU A 1199 -35.99 -9.00 4.53
C GLU A 1199 -34.89 -9.11 3.44
N PHE A 1200 -34.35 -10.31 3.29
CA PHE A 1200 -33.38 -10.66 2.26
C PHE A 1200 -33.76 -12.01 1.64
N SER A 1201 -34.02 -12.02 0.33
CA SER A 1201 -34.23 -13.22 -0.47
C SER A 1201 -32.88 -13.79 -0.92
N HIS A 1202 -32.82 -15.10 -1.19
CA HIS A 1202 -31.76 -15.64 -2.03
C HIS A 1202 -32.15 -15.51 -3.51
N GLN A 1203 -31.14 -15.37 -4.36
CA GLN A 1203 -31.25 -15.30 -5.82
C GLN A 1203 -30.12 -16.14 -6.40
N MET A 1204 -30.28 -16.70 -7.59
CA MET A 1204 -29.29 -17.58 -8.18
C MET A 1204 -29.18 -17.45 -9.70
N HIS A 1205 -28.10 -17.99 -10.24
CA HIS A 1205 -27.92 -18.26 -11.66
C HIS A 1205 -27.03 -19.48 -11.89
N THR A 1206 -27.05 -20.05 -13.10
CA THR A 1206 -26.27 -21.23 -13.48
C THR A 1206 -25.92 -21.22 -14.97
N THR A 1207 -24.82 -21.87 -15.32
CA THR A 1207 -24.31 -21.96 -16.68
C THR A 1207 -23.69 -23.33 -16.94
N ALA A 1208 -23.74 -23.78 -18.19
CA ALA A 1208 -22.93 -24.90 -18.66
C ALA A 1208 -21.49 -24.41 -18.94
N SER A 1209 -20.57 -25.31 -19.24
CA SER A 1209 -19.24 -24.94 -19.72
C SER A 1209 -18.69 -25.92 -20.75
N PHE A 1210 -17.77 -25.44 -21.57
CA PHE A 1210 -16.79 -26.32 -22.22
C PHE A 1210 -15.44 -26.18 -21.53
N LYS A 1211 -14.63 -27.23 -21.61
CA LYS A 1211 -13.28 -27.26 -21.07
C LYS A 1211 -12.26 -27.11 -22.20
N PHE A 1212 -11.25 -26.28 -21.97
CA PHE A 1212 -10.17 -26.03 -22.93
C PHE A 1212 -8.93 -25.51 -22.18
N ALA A 1213 -7.73 -25.91 -22.62
CA ALA A 1213 -6.45 -25.52 -21.99
C ALA A 1213 -6.42 -25.70 -20.45
N GLY A 1214 -7.11 -26.73 -19.93
CA GLY A 1214 -7.25 -27.01 -18.50
C GLY A 1214 -8.28 -26.16 -17.75
N LYS A 1215 -8.81 -25.08 -18.33
CA LYS A 1215 -9.83 -24.19 -17.73
C LYS A 1215 -11.24 -24.53 -18.23
N GLU A 1216 -12.24 -24.08 -17.48
CA GLU A 1216 -13.64 -24.12 -17.91
C GLU A 1216 -14.14 -22.73 -18.33
N PHE A 1217 -14.81 -22.69 -19.47
CA PHE A 1217 -15.44 -21.52 -20.06
C PHE A 1217 -16.95 -21.67 -19.97
N ALA A 1218 -17.59 -20.79 -19.21
CA ALA A 1218 -19.03 -20.69 -19.13
C ALA A 1218 -19.65 -20.49 -20.51
N VAL A 1219 -20.80 -21.12 -20.77
CA VAL A 1219 -21.61 -20.91 -21.99
C VAL A 1219 -23.04 -20.63 -21.57
N ASP A 1220 -23.33 -19.35 -21.42
CA ASP A 1220 -24.54 -18.88 -20.76
C ASP A 1220 -25.50 -18.24 -21.76
N ALA A 1221 -26.31 -19.10 -22.38
CA ALA A 1221 -27.45 -18.71 -23.22
C ALA A 1221 -28.65 -18.15 -22.41
N SER A 1222 -28.46 -17.79 -21.14
CA SER A 1222 -29.50 -17.34 -20.21
C SER A 1222 -29.17 -16.04 -19.45
N HIS A 1223 -27.96 -15.50 -19.58
CA HIS A 1223 -27.49 -14.33 -18.83
C HIS A 1223 -28.31 -13.05 -19.06
N LEU A 1224 -28.98 -12.90 -20.22
CA LEU A 1224 -29.78 -11.71 -20.52
C LEU A 1224 -31.07 -11.60 -19.69
N GLN A 1225 -31.40 -12.62 -18.87
CA GLN A 1225 -32.45 -12.49 -17.85
C GLN A 1225 -32.09 -11.50 -16.73
N PHE A 1226 -30.82 -11.07 -16.64
CA PHE A 1226 -30.35 -10.01 -15.74
C PHE A 1226 -29.90 -8.79 -16.55
N VAL A 1227 -30.03 -7.60 -15.95
CA VAL A 1227 -29.65 -6.32 -16.57
C VAL A 1227 -28.31 -6.38 -17.30
N HIS A 1228 -28.30 -5.93 -18.55
CA HIS A 1228 -27.26 -6.14 -19.56
C HIS A 1228 -27.13 -4.90 -20.46
N ASP A 1229 -26.10 -4.84 -21.30
CA ASP A 1229 -26.02 -3.80 -22.34
C ASP A 1229 -27.09 -4.03 -23.44
N GLN A 1230 -27.61 -2.97 -24.07
CA GLN A 1230 -28.64 -3.09 -25.11
C GLN A 1230 -28.17 -3.87 -26.36
N LEU A 1231 -26.86 -3.95 -26.60
CA LEU A 1231 -26.25 -4.70 -27.70
C LEU A 1231 -25.41 -5.89 -27.19
N ASP A 1232 -25.71 -6.40 -26.00
CA ASP A 1232 -25.03 -7.57 -25.44
C ASP A 1232 -25.34 -8.85 -26.25
N THR A 1233 -24.41 -9.81 -26.21
CA THR A 1233 -24.52 -11.08 -26.95
C THR A 1233 -25.64 -11.95 -26.40
N THR A 1234 -26.22 -12.84 -27.21
CA THR A 1234 -27.23 -13.82 -26.74
C THR A 1234 -26.62 -14.95 -25.92
N ILE A 1235 -25.31 -15.20 -26.04
CA ILE A 1235 -24.60 -16.30 -25.39
C ILE A 1235 -23.30 -15.76 -24.77
N LEU A 1236 -23.31 -15.53 -23.46
CA LEU A 1236 -22.15 -15.06 -22.71
C LEU A 1236 -21.13 -16.19 -22.57
N ILE A 1237 -19.90 -15.94 -23.00
CA ILE A 1237 -18.76 -16.86 -22.85
C ILE A 1237 -17.61 -16.13 -22.17
N LEU A 1238 -17.15 -16.69 -21.04
CA LEU A 1238 -16.09 -16.19 -20.15
C LEU A 1238 -15.50 -17.38 -19.37
N PRO A 1239 -14.30 -17.27 -18.79
CA PRO A 1239 -13.86 -18.18 -17.73
C PRO A 1239 -14.88 -18.19 -16.56
N VAL A 1240 -15.07 -19.33 -15.89
CA VAL A 1240 -16.13 -19.48 -14.87
C VAL A 1240 -16.04 -18.52 -13.68
N ASP A 1241 -14.84 -18.08 -13.28
CA ASP A 1241 -14.66 -17.06 -12.23
C ASP A 1241 -15.10 -15.66 -12.69
N ASP A 1242 -14.76 -15.28 -13.94
CA ASP A 1242 -15.13 -13.98 -14.52
C ASP A 1242 -16.64 -13.89 -14.80
N TRP A 1243 -17.25 -14.98 -15.28
CA TRP A 1243 -18.70 -15.13 -15.39
C TRP A 1243 -19.38 -14.91 -14.03
N ALA A 1244 -18.88 -15.55 -12.97
CA ALA A 1244 -19.44 -15.41 -11.64
C ALA A 1244 -19.30 -13.97 -11.11
N LEU A 1245 -18.15 -13.34 -11.33
CA LEU A 1245 -17.91 -11.94 -10.98
C LEU A 1245 -18.84 -10.98 -11.74
N GLU A 1246 -19.01 -11.16 -13.05
CA GLU A 1246 -19.93 -10.37 -13.87
C GLU A 1246 -21.38 -10.48 -13.36
N ILE A 1247 -21.89 -11.71 -13.19
CA ILE A 1247 -23.27 -11.95 -12.75
C ILE A 1247 -23.52 -11.35 -11.37
N ALA A 1248 -22.53 -11.43 -10.45
CA ALA A 1248 -22.58 -10.78 -9.14
C ALA A 1248 -22.64 -9.25 -9.23
N GLN A 1249 -21.83 -8.63 -10.09
CA GLN A 1249 -21.79 -7.18 -10.26
C GLN A 1249 -23.09 -6.65 -10.88
N ARG A 1250 -23.57 -7.27 -11.97
CA ARG A 1250 -24.82 -6.92 -12.67
C ARG A 1250 -26.04 -7.01 -11.75
N ASN A 1251 -26.13 -8.07 -10.95
CA ASN A 1251 -27.22 -8.26 -9.98
C ASN A 1251 -27.09 -7.46 -8.67
N ARG A 1252 -26.02 -6.67 -8.51
CA ARG A 1252 -25.67 -5.95 -7.27
C ARG A 1252 -25.67 -6.86 -6.03
N ALA A 1253 -25.11 -8.06 -6.20
CA ALA A 1253 -25.19 -9.18 -5.27
C ALA A 1253 -24.64 -8.87 -3.87
N ILE A 1254 -25.38 -9.21 -2.81
CA ILE A 1254 -24.91 -9.08 -1.43
C ILE A 1254 -24.38 -10.44 -0.95
N ASN A 1255 -23.11 -10.46 -0.54
CA ASN A 1255 -22.36 -11.62 -0.07
C ASN A 1255 -22.49 -12.87 -1.00
N PRO A 1256 -22.18 -12.75 -2.32
CA PRO A 1256 -22.30 -13.84 -3.29
C PRO A 1256 -21.39 -15.04 -3.01
N PHE A 1257 -21.89 -16.23 -3.36
CA PHE A 1257 -21.26 -17.53 -3.25
C PHE A 1257 -21.38 -18.31 -4.57
N VAL A 1258 -20.32 -19.05 -4.94
CA VAL A 1258 -20.18 -19.75 -6.22
C VAL A 1258 -19.89 -21.23 -5.97
N GLU A 1259 -20.56 -22.12 -6.71
CA GLU A 1259 -20.21 -23.53 -6.84
C GLU A 1259 -19.81 -23.83 -8.29
N TYR A 1260 -18.68 -24.51 -8.49
CA TYR A 1260 -18.15 -24.87 -9.81
C TYR A 1260 -18.83 -26.13 -10.38
N VAL A 1261 -20.17 -26.16 -10.33
CA VAL A 1261 -21.02 -27.18 -10.96
C VAL A 1261 -22.31 -26.52 -11.46
N SER A 1262 -22.75 -26.90 -12.66
CA SER A 1262 -24.07 -26.52 -13.20
C SER A 1262 -25.22 -27.18 -12.41
N LYS A 1263 -26.33 -26.45 -12.23
CA LYS A 1263 -27.49 -26.90 -11.44
C LYS A 1263 -28.78 -26.77 -12.26
N THR A 1264 -29.82 -27.50 -11.89
CA THR A 1264 -31.17 -27.37 -12.48
C THR A 1264 -32.24 -27.88 -11.50
N GLY A 1265 -33.50 -27.49 -11.71
CA GLY A 1265 -34.63 -27.86 -10.86
C GLY A 1265 -34.41 -27.48 -9.39
N ASN A 1266 -34.82 -28.35 -8.46
CA ASN A 1266 -34.73 -28.08 -7.01
C ASN A 1266 -33.30 -27.79 -6.53
N MET A 1267 -32.27 -28.35 -7.17
CA MET A 1267 -30.86 -28.06 -6.83
C MET A 1267 -30.45 -26.63 -7.19
N LEU A 1268 -31.10 -26.01 -8.18
CA LEU A 1268 -30.91 -24.60 -8.51
C LEU A 1268 -31.80 -23.70 -7.63
N ALA A 1269 -33.11 -23.97 -7.57
CA ALA A 1269 -34.07 -23.11 -6.88
C ALA A 1269 -33.82 -22.96 -5.36
N LEU A 1270 -33.17 -23.95 -4.74
CA LEU A 1270 -32.79 -23.93 -3.31
C LEU A 1270 -31.31 -23.58 -3.07
N PHE A 1271 -30.53 -23.30 -4.12
CA PHE A 1271 -29.14 -22.87 -3.98
C PHE A 1271 -29.08 -21.45 -3.42
N MET A 1272 -28.51 -21.31 -2.21
CA MET A 1272 -28.40 -20.05 -1.48
C MET A 1272 -27.02 -19.92 -0.82
N PRO A 1273 -26.52 -18.71 -0.50
CA PRO A 1273 -25.22 -18.54 0.13
C PRO A 1273 -25.19 -19.14 1.55
N PRO A 1274 -24.01 -19.47 2.10
CA PRO A 1274 -23.87 -20.00 3.47
C PRO A 1274 -24.58 -19.09 4.49
N LEU A 1275 -25.42 -19.66 5.36
CA LEU A 1275 -26.40 -18.89 6.16
C LEU A 1275 -25.78 -17.88 7.14
N PHE A 1276 -24.50 -18.03 7.51
CA PHE A 1276 -23.77 -17.03 8.29
C PHE A 1276 -23.62 -15.69 7.52
N THR A 1277 -23.59 -15.74 6.19
CA THR A 1277 -23.47 -14.56 5.31
C THR A 1277 -24.77 -13.77 5.16
N LYS A 1278 -25.93 -14.29 5.59
CA LYS A 1278 -27.20 -13.57 5.44
C LYS A 1278 -27.13 -12.26 6.25
N PRO A 1279 -27.37 -11.08 5.65
CA PRO A 1279 -27.15 -9.80 6.35
C PRO A 1279 -27.99 -9.65 7.63
N ARG A 1280 -27.36 -9.14 8.70
CA ARG A 1280 -27.95 -9.04 10.06
C ARG A 1280 -27.70 -7.68 10.69
N LEU A 1281 -28.71 -7.15 11.38
CA LEU A 1281 -28.53 -6.11 12.40
C LEU A 1281 -27.71 -6.68 13.58
N THR A 1282 -27.02 -5.81 14.34
CA THR A 1282 -26.10 -6.23 15.42
C THR A 1282 -26.82 -6.94 16.57
N ARG A 1283 -28.13 -6.71 16.75
CA ARG A 1283 -29.04 -7.46 17.67
C ARG A 1283 -28.43 -7.71 19.06
N ALA A 1284 -27.90 -6.65 19.66
CA ALA A 1284 -27.46 -6.60 21.05
C ALA A 1284 -27.94 -5.30 21.68
N LEU A 1285 -28.25 -5.35 22.98
CA LEU A 1285 -29.30 -4.58 23.67
C LEU A 1285 -30.73 -4.90 23.18
#